data_AF-A0A5D3WK93-F1
#
_entry.id   AF-A0A5D3WK93-F1
#
_cell.length_a   1.000
_cell.length_b   1.000
_cell.length_c   1.000
_cell.angle_alpha   90.00
_cell.angle_beta   90.00
_cell.angle_gamma   90.00
#
_symmetry.space_group_name_H-M   'P 1'
#
loop_
_entity.id
_entity.type
_entity.pdbx_description
1 polymer ?
#
loop_
_entity_poly.entity_id
_entity_poly.type
_entity_poly.pdbx_seq_one_letter_code
_entity_poly.pdbx_strand_id
1 'polypeptide(L)'
;MGSGFAVDGAALFAFTGAIILLVGELAALRQVGNLARVLVISSIAECGFVLLGLGTGTFVGGSGAVLHLGYQVVMRGLVFVAAWRLIKGAGSSSLEQLKGSGARMPLTATLFGFGLFSVMGLSPFKGSISKFLVIYSAIEGGHWWLAAAGTIASIIGAVYYLRIIQQVCLEKTDGEKRIAGELRAAPVASVLMLALAGLTIFMSLFPEPFLHWSEKAAALWLPSVMHTGVPEFESPWSLLVLVPYVGGFAVYLLGRFSHGLRNGAAIALAALALALAWQADGIDSLSRLFAVIMAAVGLLVVLYSAAYMKGKAHSNRYFFFLLLMLGSLLGLTTSPELGNFYVFWELMTWTSYFLVIHEQTQKALRAGYKYFLMCTSGAYVMHFGILTLHAELGSLDLSVIADKAPLLSPALMAAVLVTFMVGLGVKTGLVPLHSWLPDAHPVAPSSISAPMSGILTKAGVYGLTKILFAVFGVGLLARLGSCGSFSTFGLALSVLGSLTLLYGEVMALRQTDIKRMLAYSTMAQVGEIVAVLGLGTYLSIAGSLLHVLNHAIMKNLLFLAVGALIFRLKRQDIDSFKGVGRVMPVTSACFSIGVLAIMGLPPFNGFISKFLMLYASVQAGQVALAALILFGSVLGGIYYLRLVRILFFEKYQGPALKEVPASMLAPILALTGLCIFNGLFPQFSLGLVRPVADLIAARGGMALTAIPDLSIAWPLMVVIPMLGGLLVYLVGKRSAAVSGWLAVATMVATMVAVFAASDALDIFSWSFALLIAFIGVLNLLYSLGYMSHGHAQGRFYMFFVLMIGGLLGVAVSKDLFNFFVFWEIMSSWTLYFVIIHEETREALREGFKYFLFNYIGASLMFLGLLVLAANAGTFAMAELAGRLSALPTGLLALGLILMLLGFMMKGAMLPFRIDYQMHPPTAPTPVSGYISSVLLKSAPFGMAKLFYVFGGVALIGNIGMAGGMSGLMYVAACVGGLTTLMAAALALVQSGMKRLLIYHTVSQMGYIILGVSLGTSLGVAGGLLHLVNHMLFKNLLFLVAGAIMVKAGVENLDQLGGIGRKMPITLAVFAIGAFSIAGVPPLNGFTSKWLIYQAAMEGGHVFLALLAMAASVLTLASFVKFLHAAFFGQLSRELEHVTEAPATMLTPMVLLAFLCILFGIFPGLLLTPIASIETALGLVPLDVSLFGRLLAPGGWNPGLMTLLAVVVLLCAKGFYALGNGRVRYTKAHTCGVTDLEPGLSHVNASNLYESPKALVLKCIRLVAWKAHSDRER
;
A
#
# COMPACT_ATOMS: atom_id res chain seq x y z
N MET A 1 52.45 -18.47 0.97
CA MET A 1 53.75 -17.86 1.32
C MET A 1 54.83 -18.60 0.57
N GLY A 2 55.72 -17.88 -0.13
CA GLY A 2 56.99 -18.40 -0.65
C GLY A 2 57.16 -18.46 -2.18
N SER A 3 57.32 -17.32 -2.84
CA SER A 3 58.23 -17.16 -3.99
C SER A 3 58.48 -15.66 -4.23
N GLY A 4 59.75 -15.31 -4.42
CA GLY A 4 60.26 -13.95 -4.36
C GLY A 4 59.79 -13.06 -5.50
N PHE A 5 59.73 -11.76 -5.21
CA PHE A 5 59.58 -10.67 -6.19
C PHE A 5 60.82 -10.62 -7.10
N ALA A 6 60.86 -11.46 -8.14
CA ALA A 6 61.59 -11.12 -9.36
C ALA A 6 60.65 -10.26 -10.19
N VAL A 7 60.96 -8.97 -10.31
CA VAL A 7 60.18 -8.04 -11.14
C VAL A 7 60.55 -8.30 -12.60
N ASP A 8 59.77 -9.12 -13.29
CA ASP A 8 59.74 -9.13 -14.76
C ASP A 8 59.44 -7.71 -15.26
N GLY A 9 60.14 -7.25 -16.30
CA GLY A 9 59.96 -5.90 -16.85
C GLY A 9 58.49 -5.54 -17.16
N ALA A 10 57.68 -6.53 -17.53
CA ALA A 10 56.24 -6.40 -17.75
C ALA A 10 55.45 -6.00 -16.48
N ALA A 11 55.75 -6.60 -15.32
CA ALA A 11 55.08 -6.29 -14.06
C ALA A 11 55.35 -4.84 -13.59
N LEU A 12 56.55 -4.31 -13.89
CA LEU A 12 56.90 -2.91 -13.61
C LEU A 12 56.08 -1.94 -14.48
N PHE A 13 55.86 -2.26 -15.76
CA PHE A 13 55.00 -1.47 -16.64
C PHE A 13 53.55 -1.45 -16.16
N ALA A 14 53.01 -2.59 -15.72
CA ALA A 14 51.64 -2.68 -15.24
C ALA A 14 51.41 -1.87 -13.95
N PHE A 15 52.35 -2.00 -13.00
CA PHE A 15 52.33 -1.26 -11.72
C PHE A 15 52.45 0.25 -11.94
N THR A 16 53.41 0.66 -12.78
CA THR A 16 53.59 2.07 -13.14
C THR A 16 52.38 2.63 -13.88
N GLY A 17 51.79 1.86 -14.78
CA GLY A 17 50.56 2.21 -15.50
C GLY A 17 49.38 2.45 -14.56
N ALA A 18 49.16 1.57 -13.58
CA ALA A 18 48.10 1.75 -12.57
C ALA A 18 48.29 2.98 -11.69
N ILE A 19 49.54 3.29 -11.29
CA ILE A 19 49.84 4.52 -10.53
C ILE A 19 49.57 5.77 -11.37
N ILE A 20 50.10 5.83 -12.60
CA ILE A 20 49.88 6.95 -13.52
C ILE A 20 48.39 7.17 -13.74
N LEU A 21 47.63 6.09 -13.92
CA LEU A 21 46.20 6.12 -14.09
C LEU A 21 45.48 6.72 -12.86
N LEU A 22 45.67 6.15 -11.66
CA LEU A 22 44.98 6.63 -10.45
C LEU A 22 45.39 8.05 -10.05
N VAL A 23 46.70 8.35 -10.04
CA VAL A 23 47.21 9.68 -9.69
C VAL A 23 46.79 10.70 -10.74
N GLY A 24 46.83 10.34 -12.02
CA GLY A 24 46.39 11.17 -13.13
C GLY A 24 44.91 11.53 -13.03
N GLU A 25 44.03 10.55 -12.79
CA GLU A 25 42.59 10.79 -12.61
C GLU A 25 42.28 11.68 -11.40
N LEU A 26 42.96 11.46 -10.27
CA LEU A 26 42.83 12.32 -9.08
C LEU A 26 43.35 13.74 -9.31
N ALA A 27 44.46 13.89 -10.03
CA ALA A 27 45.01 15.19 -10.40
C ALA A 27 44.07 15.94 -11.37
N ALA A 28 43.48 15.23 -12.34
CA ALA A 28 42.49 15.77 -13.26
C ALA A 28 41.25 16.26 -12.50
N LEU A 29 40.74 15.48 -11.54
CA LEU A 29 39.61 15.86 -10.69
C LEU A 29 39.89 17.14 -9.89
N ARG A 30 41.10 17.31 -9.34
CA ARG A 30 41.50 18.53 -8.61
C ARG A 30 41.60 19.76 -9.51
N GLN A 31 41.94 19.58 -10.78
CA GLN A 31 42.11 20.66 -11.76
C GLN A 31 40.83 20.96 -12.54
N VAL A 32 39.67 20.39 -12.19
CA VAL A 32 38.41 20.49 -12.96
C VAL A 32 38.00 21.92 -13.34
N GLY A 33 38.44 22.93 -12.59
CA GLY A 33 38.20 24.34 -12.89
C GLY A 33 38.86 24.86 -14.17
N ASN A 34 39.85 24.17 -14.74
CA ASN A 34 40.54 24.57 -15.98
C ASN A 34 40.47 23.44 -17.03
N LEU A 35 39.70 23.67 -18.10
CA LEU A 35 39.42 22.65 -19.11
C LEU A 35 40.69 22.13 -19.79
N ALA A 36 41.61 23.02 -20.18
CA ALA A 36 42.83 22.64 -20.89
C ALA A 36 43.73 21.74 -20.03
N ARG A 37 43.92 22.08 -18.75
CA ARG A 37 44.72 21.28 -17.82
C ARG A 37 44.11 19.90 -17.60
N VAL A 38 42.80 19.82 -17.41
CA VAL A 38 42.10 18.54 -17.18
C VAL A 38 42.22 17.62 -18.38
N LEU A 39 42.06 18.15 -19.60
CA LEU A 39 42.18 17.34 -20.81
C LEU A 39 43.61 16.80 -20.98
N VAL A 40 44.64 17.59 -20.69
CA VAL A 40 46.04 17.13 -20.74
C VAL A 40 46.30 16.06 -19.67
N ILE A 41 45.97 16.34 -18.40
CA ILE A 41 46.24 15.43 -17.28
C ILE A 41 45.46 14.12 -17.44
N SER A 42 44.18 14.17 -17.82
CA SER A 42 43.40 12.96 -18.07
C SER A 42 43.90 12.17 -19.29
N SER A 43 44.54 12.82 -20.27
CA SER A 43 45.17 12.09 -21.39
C SER A 43 46.40 11.33 -20.91
N ILE A 44 47.19 11.91 -20.02
CA ILE A 44 48.31 11.22 -19.35
C ILE A 44 47.77 10.04 -18.52
N ALA A 45 46.64 10.22 -17.83
CA ALA A 45 46.01 9.15 -17.06
C ALA A 45 45.60 7.95 -17.95
N GLU A 46 44.99 8.18 -19.11
CA GLU A 46 44.62 7.09 -20.03
C GLU A 46 45.83 6.38 -20.67
N CYS A 47 47.00 7.04 -20.80
CA CYS A 47 48.24 6.32 -21.13
C CYS A 47 48.57 5.25 -20.08
N GLY A 48 48.10 5.42 -18.85
CA GLY A 48 48.15 4.40 -17.80
C GLY A 48 47.39 3.12 -18.17
N PHE A 49 46.25 3.18 -18.88
CA PHE A 49 45.57 1.97 -19.39
C PHE A 49 46.37 1.26 -20.47
N VAL A 50 47.07 2.00 -21.35
CA VAL A 50 47.96 1.41 -22.37
C VAL A 50 49.12 0.69 -21.70
N LEU A 51 49.78 1.33 -20.74
CA LEU A 51 50.89 0.73 -19.97
C LEU A 51 50.42 -0.46 -19.12
N LEU A 52 49.22 -0.38 -18.54
CA LEU A 52 48.62 -1.46 -17.78
C LEU A 52 48.38 -2.68 -18.68
N GLY A 53 47.77 -2.49 -19.84
CA GLY A 53 47.49 -3.57 -20.80
C GLY A 53 48.76 -4.23 -21.33
N LEU A 54 49.77 -3.44 -21.74
CA LEU A 54 51.07 -3.97 -22.18
C LEU A 54 51.81 -4.70 -21.05
N GLY A 55 51.72 -4.19 -19.83
CA GLY A 55 52.39 -4.75 -18.66
C GLY A 55 51.79 -6.07 -18.15
N THR A 56 50.59 -6.45 -18.60
CA THR A 56 50.01 -7.77 -18.26
C THR A 56 50.76 -8.93 -18.94
N GLY A 57 51.52 -8.66 -20.00
CA GLY A 57 52.24 -9.70 -20.75
C GLY A 57 51.35 -10.69 -21.53
N THR A 58 50.05 -10.40 -21.67
CA THR A 58 49.09 -11.28 -22.38
C THR A 58 48.74 -10.72 -23.76
N PHE A 59 48.35 -11.61 -24.69
CA PHE A 59 47.92 -11.19 -26.03
C PHE A 59 46.67 -10.31 -25.99
N VAL A 60 45.71 -10.63 -25.11
CA VAL A 60 44.47 -9.85 -24.90
C VAL A 60 44.79 -8.46 -24.33
N GLY A 61 45.70 -8.37 -23.36
CA GLY A 61 46.14 -7.09 -22.78
C GLY A 61 46.88 -6.20 -23.77
N GLY A 62 47.75 -6.79 -24.61
CA GLY A 62 48.42 -6.09 -25.70
C GLY A 62 47.44 -5.58 -26.77
N SER A 63 46.49 -6.41 -27.19
CA SER A 63 45.44 -6.03 -28.15
C SER A 63 44.55 -4.92 -27.58
N GLY A 64 44.14 -5.04 -26.32
CA GLY A 64 43.39 -4.01 -25.60
C GLY A 64 44.14 -2.69 -25.48
N ALA A 65 45.45 -2.71 -25.22
CA ALA A 65 46.29 -1.51 -25.12
C ALA A 65 46.40 -0.76 -26.46
N VAL A 66 46.63 -1.50 -27.56
CA VAL A 66 46.70 -0.92 -28.91
C VAL A 66 45.34 -0.36 -29.34
N LEU A 67 44.27 -1.13 -29.09
CA LEU A 67 42.90 -0.68 -29.36
C LEU A 67 42.56 0.57 -28.57
N HIS A 68 42.95 0.63 -27.30
CA HIS A 68 42.74 1.78 -26.43
C HIS A 68 43.47 3.02 -26.93
N LEU A 69 44.74 2.88 -27.32
CA LEU A 69 45.50 3.97 -27.91
C LEU A 69 44.83 4.49 -29.19
N GLY A 70 44.41 3.60 -30.09
CA GLY A 70 43.70 3.97 -31.32
C GLY A 70 42.40 4.72 -31.05
N TYR A 71 41.59 4.23 -30.11
CA TYR A 71 40.34 4.87 -29.69
C TYR A 71 40.59 6.25 -29.08
N GLN A 72 41.59 6.37 -28.19
CA GLN A 72 41.90 7.65 -27.55
C GLN A 72 42.44 8.69 -28.54
N VAL A 73 43.24 8.30 -29.54
CA VAL A 73 43.73 9.24 -30.57
C VAL A 73 42.55 9.88 -31.33
N VAL A 74 41.55 9.09 -31.73
CA VAL A 74 40.38 9.59 -32.46
C VAL A 74 39.44 10.37 -31.54
N MET A 75 39.03 9.77 -30.42
CA MET A 75 38.03 10.32 -29.51
C MET A 75 38.55 11.56 -28.78
N ARG A 76 39.80 11.55 -28.27
CA ARG A 76 40.40 12.76 -27.68
C ARG A 76 40.79 13.78 -28.73
N GLY A 77 41.17 13.36 -29.94
CA GLY A 77 41.34 14.27 -31.07
C GLY A 77 40.09 15.13 -31.28
N LEU A 78 38.90 14.50 -31.29
CA LEU A 78 37.63 15.22 -31.37
C LEU A 78 37.45 16.19 -30.20
N VAL A 79 37.71 15.73 -28.97
CA VAL A 79 37.57 16.54 -27.75
C VAL A 79 38.53 17.72 -27.75
N PHE A 80 39.79 17.55 -28.14
CA PHE A 80 40.79 18.62 -28.17
C PHE A 80 40.48 19.68 -29.21
N VAL A 81 40.10 19.27 -30.44
CA VAL A 81 39.72 20.22 -31.50
C VAL A 81 38.48 21.01 -31.09
N ALA A 82 37.49 20.34 -30.49
CA ALA A 82 36.29 21.00 -29.99
C ALA A 82 36.58 21.91 -28.79
N ALA A 83 37.38 21.46 -27.83
CA ALA A 83 37.78 22.24 -26.65
C ALA A 83 38.59 23.48 -27.03
N TRP A 84 39.57 23.35 -27.93
CA TRP A 84 40.35 24.49 -28.45
C TRP A 84 39.43 25.57 -29.01
N ARG A 85 38.43 25.15 -29.78
CA ARG A 85 37.46 26.05 -30.38
C ARG A 85 36.55 26.71 -29.35
N LEU A 86 36.09 25.97 -28.33
CA LEU A 86 35.31 26.52 -27.22
C LEU A 86 36.12 27.53 -26.40
N ILE A 87 37.38 27.21 -26.09
CA ILE A 87 38.31 28.08 -25.36
C ILE A 87 38.59 29.36 -26.15
N LYS A 88 38.87 29.24 -27.45
CA LYS A 88 39.06 30.40 -28.34
C LYS A 88 37.80 31.26 -28.43
N GLY A 89 36.62 30.63 -28.49
CA GLY A 89 35.34 31.33 -28.52
C GLY A 89 34.98 32.03 -27.20
N ALA A 90 35.41 31.48 -26.05
CA ALA A 90 35.17 32.06 -24.73
C ALA A 90 36.30 32.99 -24.25
N GLY A 91 37.46 32.99 -24.90
CA GLY A 91 38.65 33.75 -24.49
C GLY A 91 39.37 33.21 -23.25
N SER A 92 39.00 32.03 -22.77
CA SER A 92 39.50 31.47 -21.50
C SER A 92 39.29 29.96 -21.41
N SER A 93 40.21 29.31 -20.70
CA SER A 93 40.12 27.89 -20.36
C SER A 93 39.43 27.63 -19.02
N SER A 94 38.98 28.68 -18.32
CA SER A 94 38.22 28.54 -17.08
C SER A 94 36.86 27.90 -17.36
N LEU A 95 36.56 26.81 -16.65
CA LEU A 95 35.29 26.08 -16.80
C LEU A 95 34.09 26.98 -16.50
N GLU A 96 34.25 27.97 -15.61
CA GLU A 96 33.21 28.94 -15.30
C GLU A 96 32.88 29.86 -16.48
N GLN A 97 33.89 30.32 -17.23
CA GLN A 97 33.69 31.18 -18.40
C GLN A 97 33.22 30.40 -19.64
N LEU A 98 33.44 29.08 -19.63
CA LEU A 98 32.94 28.15 -20.64
C LEU A 98 31.49 27.71 -20.40
N LYS A 99 30.88 28.05 -19.26
CA LYS A 99 29.45 27.81 -19.02
C LYS A 99 28.58 28.45 -20.11
N GLY A 100 27.49 27.80 -20.49
CA GLY A 100 26.60 28.33 -21.54
C GLY A 100 27.13 28.20 -22.97
N SER A 101 28.30 27.58 -23.17
CA SER A 101 28.85 27.40 -24.54
C SER A 101 27.93 26.60 -25.46
N GLY A 102 27.10 25.71 -24.91
CA GLY A 102 26.08 24.96 -25.65
C GLY A 102 25.06 25.82 -26.41
N ALA A 103 24.77 27.03 -25.94
CA ALA A 103 23.89 27.95 -26.64
C ALA A 103 24.65 28.84 -27.65
N ARG A 104 25.89 29.22 -27.30
CA ARG A 104 26.76 30.05 -28.15
C ARG A 104 27.27 29.31 -29.38
N MET A 105 27.70 28.06 -29.20
CA MET A 105 28.36 27.19 -30.19
C MET A 105 27.76 25.77 -30.13
N PRO A 106 26.50 25.59 -30.55
CA PRO A 106 25.74 24.36 -30.32
C PRO A 106 26.34 23.14 -31.01
N LEU A 107 26.91 23.26 -32.21
CA LEU A 107 27.51 22.12 -32.90
C LEU A 107 28.79 21.68 -32.18
N THR A 108 29.68 22.63 -31.90
CA THR A 108 30.97 22.38 -31.23
C THR A 108 30.76 21.80 -29.83
N ALA A 109 29.84 22.37 -29.04
CA ALA A 109 29.53 21.86 -27.71
C ALA A 109 28.89 20.47 -27.75
N THR A 110 28.04 20.18 -28.73
CA THR A 110 27.45 18.84 -28.90
C THR A 110 28.52 17.81 -29.25
N LEU A 111 29.41 18.13 -30.19
CA LEU A 111 30.53 17.26 -30.58
C LEU A 111 31.56 17.08 -29.47
N PHE A 112 31.81 18.13 -28.69
CA PHE A 112 32.64 18.08 -27.49
C PHE A 112 32.05 17.15 -26.44
N GLY A 113 30.76 17.30 -26.13
CA GLY A 113 30.06 16.43 -25.18
C GLY A 113 30.01 14.97 -25.67
N PHE A 114 29.73 14.75 -26.96
CA PHE A 114 29.78 13.44 -27.59
C PHE A 114 31.17 12.79 -27.49
N GLY A 115 32.23 13.56 -27.79
CA GLY A 115 33.61 13.11 -27.67
C GLY A 115 33.96 12.76 -26.22
N LEU A 116 33.57 13.57 -25.24
CA LEU A 116 33.81 13.29 -23.82
C LEU A 116 33.05 12.06 -23.33
N PHE A 117 31.80 11.86 -23.73
CA PHE A 117 31.07 10.63 -23.42
C PHE A 117 31.73 9.39 -24.06
N SER A 118 32.34 9.54 -25.23
CA SER A 118 33.07 8.46 -25.91
C SER A 118 34.38 8.14 -25.19
N VAL A 119 35.18 9.16 -24.83
CA VAL A 119 36.44 9.02 -24.04
C VAL A 119 36.19 8.41 -22.66
N MET A 120 35.10 8.82 -22.02
CA MET A 120 34.67 8.25 -20.73
C MET A 120 34.44 6.74 -20.83
N GLY A 121 34.23 6.19 -22.04
CA GLY A 121 34.06 4.77 -22.26
C GLY A 121 32.67 4.30 -21.85
N LEU A 122 31.62 5.10 -22.14
CA LEU A 122 30.26 4.59 -22.00
C LEU A 122 29.90 3.69 -23.18
N SER A 123 29.09 2.68 -22.88
CA SER A 123 28.60 1.68 -23.84
C SER A 123 27.98 2.21 -25.16
N PRO A 124 27.22 3.33 -25.24
CA PRO A 124 26.69 3.84 -26.51
C PRO A 124 27.77 4.15 -27.56
N PHE A 125 29.04 4.25 -27.17
CA PHE A 125 30.13 4.62 -28.05
C PHE A 125 31.22 3.55 -28.18
N LYS A 126 30.98 2.30 -27.74
CA LYS A 126 31.88 1.12 -27.73
C LYS A 126 33.38 1.35 -27.41
N GLY A 127 33.75 2.56 -26.99
CA GLY A 127 35.09 2.93 -26.53
C GLY A 127 35.46 2.28 -25.19
N SER A 128 34.45 1.70 -24.53
CA SER A 128 34.59 0.89 -23.33
C SER A 128 35.31 -0.44 -23.58
N ILE A 129 35.18 -1.02 -24.79
CA ILE A 129 35.69 -2.36 -25.11
C ILE A 129 37.20 -2.44 -24.87
N SER A 130 37.97 -1.44 -25.28
CA SER A 130 39.41 -1.43 -25.06
C SER A 130 39.79 -1.43 -23.57
N LYS A 131 39.01 -0.70 -22.73
CA LYS A 131 39.21 -0.68 -21.28
C LYS A 131 38.84 -2.05 -20.69
N PHE A 132 37.81 -2.70 -21.23
CA PHE A 132 37.35 -4.02 -20.78
C PHE A 132 38.40 -5.09 -21.03
N LEU A 133 39.02 -5.09 -22.21
CA LEU A 133 40.12 -5.99 -22.55
C LEU A 133 41.32 -5.84 -21.63
N VAL A 134 41.71 -4.60 -21.34
CA VAL A 134 42.83 -4.31 -20.43
C VAL A 134 42.52 -4.75 -19.00
N ILE A 135 41.31 -4.50 -18.51
CA ILE A 135 40.89 -4.92 -17.16
C ILE A 135 40.75 -6.45 -17.09
N TYR A 136 40.15 -7.08 -18.10
CA TYR A 136 39.99 -8.53 -18.21
C TYR A 136 41.34 -9.24 -18.18
N SER A 137 42.28 -8.78 -19.00
CA SER A 137 43.64 -9.31 -19.06
C SER A 137 44.36 -9.25 -17.71
N ALA A 138 44.16 -8.18 -16.93
CA ALA A 138 44.71 -8.08 -15.58
C ALA A 138 44.04 -9.08 -14.61
N ILE A 139 42.76 -9.39 -14.78
CA ILE A 139 42.05 -10.41 -13.97
C ILE A 139 42.52 -11.82 -14.36
N GLU A 140 42.59 -12.13 -15.65
CA GLU A 140 43.06 -13.40 -16.20
C GLU A 140 44.51 -13.71 -15.76
N GLY A 141 45.36 -12.69 -15.71
CA GLY A 141 46.73 -12.78 -15.17
C GLY A 141 46.82 -12.87 -13.64
N GLY A 142 45.69 -12.93 -12.91
CA GLY A 142 45.65 -13.01 -11.45
C GLY A 142 46.00 -11.71 -10.71
N HIS A 143 46.05 -10.57 -11.41
CA HIS A 143 46.39 -9.25 -10.87
C HIS A 143 45.14 -8.41 -10.53
N TRP A 144 44.28 -8.94 -9.66
CA TRP A 144 43.00 -8.35 -9.25
C TRP A 144 43.06 -6.87 -8.82
N TRP A 145 44.16 -6.47 -8.17
CA TRP A 145 44.34 -5.10 -7.68
C TRP A 145 44.59 -4.10 -8.82
N LEU A 146 45.21 -4.52 -9.93
CA LEU A 146 45.39 -3.70 -11.13
C LEU A 146 44.04 -3.45 -11.82
N ALA A 147 43.23 -4.49 -11.93
CA ALA A 147 41.87 -4.41 -12.47
C ALA A 147 40.96 -3.51 -11.61
N ALA A 148 41.08 -3.59 -10.28
CA ALA A 148 40.39 -2.69 -9.36
C ALA A 148 40.84 -1.23 -9.52
N ALA A 149 42.14 -0.98 -9.69
CA ALA A 149 42.67 0.36 -9.97
C ALA A 149 42.09 0.94 -11.27
N GLY A 150 42.03 0.17 -12.35
CA GLY A 150 41.40 0.58 -13.62
C GLY A 150 39.91 0.89 -13.49
N THR A 151 39.20 0.11 -12.69
CA THR A 151 37.76 0.32 -12.41
C THR A 151 37.54 1.60 -11.61
N ILE A 152 38.31 1.82 -10.53
CA ILE A 152 38.22 3.02 -9.69
C ILE A 152 38.60 4.28 -10.48
N ALA A 153 39.65 4.19 -11.30
CA ALA A 153 40.07 5.28 -12.18
C ALA A 153 38.95 5.68 -13.15
N SER A 154 38.27 4.70 -13.77
CA SER A 154 37.13 4.97 -14.66
C SER A 154 35.96 5.66 -13.94
N ILE A 155 35.70 5.29 -12.68
CA ILE A 155 34.72 5.96 -11.82
C ILE A 155 35.11 7.41 -11.56
N ILE A 156 36.37 7.67 -11.18
CA ILE A 156 36.88 9.03 -10.93
C ILE A 156 36.80 9.87 -12.21
N GLY A 157 37.18 9.30 -13.36
CA GLY A 157 37.01 9.84 -14.70
C GLY A 157 35.60 10.36 -14.94
N ALA A 158 34.62 9.50 -14.70
CA ALA A 158 33.21 9.82 -14.93
C ALA A 158 32.70 11.02 -14.10
N VAL A 159 33.22 11.21 -12.88
CA VAL A 159 32.88 12.35 -12.00
C VAL A 159 33.15 13.68 -12.70
N TYR A 160 34.39 13.92 -13.14
CA TYR A 160 34.74 15.22 -13.71
C TYR A 160 34.30 15.35 -15.18
N TYR A 161 34.27 14.28 -15.96
CA TYR A 161 33.76 14.33 -17.34
C TYR A 161 32.30 14.76 -17.37
N LEU A 162 31.45 14.16 -16.54
CA LEU A 162 30.03 14.54 -16.49
C LEU A 162 29.86 15.99 -16.02
N ARG A 163 30.67 16.44 -15.05
CA ARG A 163 30.66 17.83 -14.57
C ARG A 163 31.00 18.82 -15.69
N ILE A 164 32.04 18.52 -16.47
CA ILE A 164 32.46 19.34 -17.62
C ILE A 164 31.37 19.35 -18.70
N ILE A 165 30.82 18.19 -19.05
CA ILE A 165 29.74 18.09 -20.03
C ILE A 165 28.53 18.94 -19.60
N GLN A 166 28.11 18.85 -18.33
CA GLN A 166 26.98 19.64 -17.85
C GLN A 166 27.25 21.15 -17.93
N GLN A 167 28.39 21.61 -17.42
CA GLN A 167 28.71 23.04 -17.38
C GLN A 167 28.89 23.63 -18.79
N VAL A 168 29.62 22.94 -19.65
CA VAL A 168 29.94 23.44 -21.00
C VAL A 168 28.76 23.29 -21.96
N CYS A 169 28.09 22.13 -21.95
CA CYS A 169 27.13 21.75 -22.99
C CYS A 169 25.66 21.97 -22.60
N LEU A 170 25.31 21.96 -21.30
CA LEU A 170 23.93 21.86 -20.85
C LEU A 170 23.46 23.02 -19.95
N GLU A 171 24.35 23.63 -19.16
CA GLU A 171 24.05 24.84 -18.40
C GLU A 171 23.88 26.05 -19.33
N LYS A 172 23.03 27.00 -18.91
CA LYS A 172 22.73 28.25 -19.64
C LYS A 172 23.21 29.46 -18.82
N THR A 173 23.66 30.53 -19.48
CA THR A 173 24.00 31.83 -18.85
C THR A 173 23.12 32.96 -19.38
N ASP A 174 22.87 34.00 -18.58
CA ASP A 174 21.97 35.10 -18.96
C ASP A 174 22.59 36.00 -20.05
N GLY A 175 21.81 36.34 -21.10
CA GLY A 175 22.19 37.33 -22.12
C GLY A 175 22.74 36.82 -23.45
N GLU A 176 22.51 35.56 -23.83
CA GLU A 176 23.18 34.92 -24.96
C GLU A 176 22.61 35.27 -26.35
N LYS A 177 23.46 35.83 -27.23
CA LYS A 177 23.23 35.88 -28.69
C LYS A 177 23.95 34.70 -29.36
N ARG A 178 23.23 33.95 -30.20
CA ARG A 178 23.79 32.87 -31.02
C ARG A 178 24.84 33.45 -31.98
N ILE A 179 26.01 32.82 -32.07
CA ILE A 179 27.00 33.19 -33.08
C ILE A 179 26.46 32.70 -34.44
N ALA A 180 25.99 33.62 -35.29
CA ALA A 180 25.54 33.27 -36.63
C ALA A 180 26.73 32.74 -37.44
N GLY A 181 26.59 31.54 -38.02
CA GLY A 181 27.60 30.96 -38.89
C GLY A 181 28.74 30.23 -38.19
N GLU A 182 28.45 29.43 -37.14
CA GLU A 182 29.45 28.57 -36.48
C GLU A 182 30.31 27.80 -37.52
N LEU A 183 29.71 27.08 -38.47
CA LEU A 183 30.46 26.38 -39.52
C LEU A 183 31.37 27.29 -40.37
N ARG A 184 31.02 28.58 -40.53
CA ARG A 184 31.78 29.56 -41.34
C ARG A 184 32.95 30.17 -40.57
N ALA A 185 32.87 30.27 -39.24
CA ALA A 185 33.90 30.90 -38.43
C ALA A 185 35.23 30.11 -38.37
N ALA A 186 35.19 28.79 -38.61
CA ALA A 186 36.36 27.91 -38.67
C ALA A 186 36.03 26.63 -39.45
N PRO A 187 36.05 26.67 -40.80
CA PRO A 187 35.59 25.55 -41.63
C PRO A 187 36.47 24.30 -41.48
N VAL A 188 37.80 24.46 -41.44
CA VAL A 188 38.74 23.34 -41.29
C VAL A 188 38.52 22.59 -39.97
N ALA A 189 38.43 23.31 -38.84
CA ALA A 189 38.17 22.70 -37.55
C ALA A 189 36.78 22.02 -37.50
N SER A 190 35.78 22.60 -38.18
CA SER A 190 34.43 22.02 -38.25
C SER A 190 34.41 20.71 -39.04
N VAL A 191 35.06 20.67 -40.20
CA VAL A 191 35.20 19.46 -41.03
C VAL A 191 35.98 18.39 -40.26
N LEU A 192 37.08 18.76 -39.61
CA LEU A 192 37.88 17.84 -38.81
C LEU A 192 37.07 17.25 -37.64
N MET A 193 36.30 18.06 -36.90
CA MET A 193 35.43 17.55 -35.84
C MET A 193 34.34 16.62 -36.37
N LEU A 194 33.72 16.94 -37.50
CA LEU A 194 32.71 16.06 -38.11
C LEU A 194 33.31 14.75 -38.61
N ALA A 195 34.51 14.79 -39.20
CA ALA A 195 35.25 13.60 -39.63
C ALA A 195 35.64 12.72 -38.44
N LEU A 196 36.19 13.30 -37.37
CA LEU A 196 36.56 12.58 -36.15
C LEU A 196 35.33 12.05 -35.39
N ALA A 197 34.21 12.78 -35.40
CA ALA A 197 32.95 12.28 -34.85
C ALA A 197 32.38 11.13 -35.70
N GLY A 198 32.42 11.25 -37.03
CA GLY A 198 32.02 10.18 -37.95
C GLY A 198 32.89 8.92 -37.78
N LEU A 199 34.21 9.09 -37.66
CA LEU A 199 35.15 8.00 -37.38
C LEU A 199 34.90 7.39 -36.00
N THR A 200 34.64 8.21 -34.97
CA THR A 200 34.22 7.72 -33.66
C THR A 200 32.96 6.85 -33.78
N ILE A 201 31.90 7.33 -34.45
CA ILE A 201 30.66 6.55 -34.67
C ILE A 201 30.95 5.26 -35.43
N PHE A 202 31.78 5.31 -36.46
CA PHE A 202 32.13 4.13 -37.26
C PHE A 202 32.87 3.09 -36.43
N MET A 203 33.88 3.50 -35.66
CA MET A 203 34.60 2.65 -34.71
C MET A 203 33.67 2.11 -33.63
N SER A 204 32.69 2.90 -33.19
CA SER A 204 31.68 2.47 -32.22
C SER A 204 30.69 1.46 -32.79
N LEU A 205 30.24 1.59 -34.04
CA LEU A 205 29.24 0.68 -34.61
C LEU A 205 29.88 -0.60 -35.14
N PHE A 206 31.09 -0.49 -35.68
CA PHE A 206 31.85 -1.58 -36.30
C PHE A 206 33.23 -1.70 -35.64
N PRO A 207 33.32 -2.25 -34.42
CA PRO A 207 34.59 -2.41 -33.72
C PRO A 207 35.49 -3.47 -34.35
N GLU A 208 34.93 -4.49 -35.03
CA GLU A 208 35.65 -5.64 -35.58
C GLU A 208 36.89 -5.28 -36.42
N PRO A 209 36.84 -4.38 -37.41
CA PRO A 209 38.02 -4.07 -38.22
C PRO A 209 39.17 -3.49 -37.40
N PHE A 210 38.84 -2.72 -36.35
CA PHE A 210 39.82 -2.13 -35.44
C PHE A 210 40.35 -3.13 -34.43
N LEU A 211 39.50 -4.06 -33.98
CA LEU A 211 39.91 -5.17 -33.13
C LEU A 211 40.92 -6.07 -33.85
N HIS A 212 40.61 -6.53 -35.06
CA HIS A 212 41.53 -7.32 -35.89
C HIS A 212 42.85 -6.57 -36.20
N TRP A 213 42.77 -5.26 -36.42
CA TRP A 213 43.98 -4.44 -36.57
C TRP A 213 44.80 -4.39 -35.29
N SER A 214 44.15 -4.24 -34.13
CA SER A 214 44.81 -4.22 -32.83
C SER A 214 45.44 -5.56 -32.47
N GLU A 215 44.83 -6.69 -32.83
CA GLU A 215 45.36 -8.04 -32.66
C GLU A 215 46.62 -8.27 -33.51
N LYS A 216 46.57 -7.87 -34.80
CA LYS A 216 47.74 -7.94 -35.69
C LYS A 216 48.87 -7.05 -35.21
N ALA A 217 48.54 -5.85 -34.71
CA ALA A 217 49.52 -4.98 -34.11
C ALA A 217 50.11 -5.64 -32.85
N ALA A 218 49.28 -6.10 -31.90
CA ALA A 218 49.75 -6.77 -30.69
C ALA A 218 50.65 -7.98 -30.98
N ALA A 219 50.36 -8.76 -32.02
CA ALA A 219 51.19 -9.86 -32.50
C ALA A 219 52.63 -9.44 -32.88
N LEU A 220 52.81 -8.22 -33.42
CA LEU A 220 54.13 -7.67 -33.76
C LEU A 220 54.92 -7.24 -32.51
N TRP A 221 54.23 -6.77 -31.47
CA TRP A 221 54.86 -6.29 -30.22
C TRP A 221 55.13 -7.41 -29.22
N LEU A 222 54.36 -8.51 -29.27
CA LEU A 222 54.48 -9.68 -28.39
C LEU A 222 54.58 -10.98 -29.20
N PRO A 223 55.63 -11.17 -30.03
CA PRO A 223 55.75 -12.29 -30.95
C PRO A 223 55.94 -13.66 -30.27
N SER A 224 56.30 -13.67 -28.98
CA SER A 224 56.55 -14.88 -28.18
C SER A 224 55.35 -15.34 -27.32
N VAL A 225 54.21 -14.63 -27.36
CA VAL A 225 53.02 -14.94 -26.57
C VAL A 225 52.00 -15.71 -27.42
N MET A 226 51.40 -16.78 -26.89
CA MET A 226 50.39 -17.55 -27.63
C MET A 226 49.20 -16.68 -28.02
N HIS A 227 48.77 -16.79 -29.28
CA HIS A 227 47.57 -16.16 -29.80
C HIS A 227 46.33 -16.85 -29.24
N THR A 228 45.80 -16.32 -28.14
CA THR A 228 44.44 -16.60 -27.69
C THR A 228 43.50 -15.61 -28.36
N GLY A 229 42.32 -16.06 -28.82
CA GLY A 229 41.33 -15.15 -29.41
C GLY A 229 40.87 -14.12 -28.38
N VAL A 230 40.62 -12.88 -28.82
CA VAL A 230 40.07 -11.84 -27.94
C VAL A 230 38.61 -12.19 -27.61
N PRO A 231 38.15 -12.05 -26.35
CA PRO A 231 36.77 -12.33 -26.00
C PRO A 231 35.76 -11.50 -26.79
N GLU A 232 34.76 -12.16 -27.37
CA GLU A 232 33.59 -11.51 -27.94
C GLU A 232 32.64 -11.10 -26.79
N PHE A 233 32.42 -9.79 -26.62
CA PHE A 233 31.58 -9.23 -25.56
C PHE A 233 30.15 -8.90 -26.00
N GLU A 234 29.86 -9.01 -27.30
CA GLU A 234 28.57 -8.57 -27.86
C GLU A 234 28.07 -9.51 -28.95
N SER A 235 26.82 -9.92 -28.82
CA SER A 235 26.04 -10.58 -29.88
C SER A 235 25.13 -9.60 -30.63
N PRO A 236 24.67 -9.95 -31.86
CA PRO A 236 23.77 -9.10 -32.63
C PRO A 236 22.47 -8.76 -31.89
N TRP A 237 22.04 -7.50 -31.97
CA TRP A 237 20.83 -7.04 -31.30
C TRP A 237 19.57 -7.60 -31.96
N SER A 238 18.62 -8.06 -31.13
CA SER A 238 17.35 -8.58 -31.63
C SER A 238 16.46 -7.49 -32.24
N LEU A 239 15.55 -7.89 -33.11
CA LEU A 239 14.53 -7.00 -33.70
C LEU A 239 13.72 -6.25 -32.64
N LEU A 240 13.43 -6.91 -31.50
CA LEU A 240 12.72 -6.30 -30.37
C LEU A 240 13.42 -5.06 -29.81
N VAL A 241 14.75 -5.05 -29.83
CA VAL A 241 15.58 -3.92 -29.39
C VAL A 241 15.71 -2.88 -30.48
N LEU A 242 15.96 -3.32 -31.71
CA LEU A 242 16.21 -2.45 -32.85
C LEU A 242 15.00 -1.56 -33.18
N VAL A 243 13.77 -2.09 -33.09
CA VAL A 243 12.53 -1.34 -33.38
C VAL A 243 12.43 -0.03 -32.59
N PRO A 244 12.43 -0.02 -31.25
CA PRO A 244 12.40 1.22 -30.48
C PRO A 244 13.70 2.02 -30.59
N TYR A 245 14.87 1.38 -30.71
CA TYR A 245 16.15 2.09 -30.77
C TYR A 245 16.33 2.88 -32.07
N VAL A 246 16.23 2.22 -33.23
CA VAL A 246 16.25 2.84 -34.56
C VAL A 246 15.02 3.73 -34.76
N GLY A 247 13.86 3.28 -34.25
CA GLY A 247 12.63 4.05 -34.25
C GLY A 247 12.76 5.40 -33.55
N GLY A 248 13.58 5.50 -32.49
CA GLY A 248 13.90 6.78 -31.85
C GLY A 248 14.51 7.80 -32.81
N PHE A 249 15.47 7.40 -33.64
CA PHE A 249 16.07 8.26 -34.66
C PHE A 249 15.06 8.68 -35.73
N ALA A 250 14.25 7.73 -36.22
CA ALA A 250 13.19 8.01 -37.19
C ALA A 250 12.17 9.02 -36.62
N VAL A 251 11.73 8.83 -35.37
CA VAL A 251 10.80 9.72 -34.67
C VAL A 251 11.41 11.12 -34.47
N TYR A 252 12.70 11.21 -34.14
CA TYR A 252 13.40 12.48 -34.02
C TYR A 252 13.39 13.26 -35.35
N LEU A 253 13.68 12.58 -36.47
CA LEU A 253 13.66 13.18 -37.81
C LEU A 253 12.25 13.59 -38.22
N LEU A 254 11.25 12.69 -38.09
CA LEU A 254 9.84 12.98 -38.37
C LEU A 254 9.32 14.18 -37.57
N GLY A 255 9.76 14.30 -36.31
CA GLY A 255 9.42 15.43 -35.44
C GLY A 255 9.97 16.77 -35.89
N ARG A 256 10.97 16.82 -36.78
CA ARG A 256 11.42 18.07 -37.42
C ARG A 256 10.42 18.56 -38.47
N PHE A 257 9.63 17.66 -39.05
CA PHE A 257 8.62 17.99 -40.06
C PHE A 257 7.22 18.17 -39.45
N SER A 258 6.77 17.23 -38.60
CA SER A 258 5.45 17.27 -38.00
C SER A 258 5.41 16.62 -36.61
N HIS A 259 4.92 17.37 -35.63
CA HIS A 259 4.67 16.84 -34.28
C HIS A 259 3.58 15.74 -34.27
N GLY A 260 2.62 15.79 -35.20
CA GLY A 260 1.57 14.78 -35.34
C GLY A 260 2.14 13.45 -35.81
N LEU A 261 2.93 13.48 -36.91
CA LEU A 261 3.60 12.28 -37.45
C LEU A 261 4.56 11.66 -36.42
N ARG A 262 5.34 12.49 -35.71
CA ARG A 262 6.19 12.03 -34.62
C ARG A 262 5.41 11.25 -33.56
N ASN A 263 4.31 11.84 -33.07
CA ASN A 263 3.51 11.21 -32.03
C ASN A 263 2.88 9.90 -32.52
N GLY A 264 2.33 9.88 -33.73
CA GLY A 264 1.78 8.68 -34.35
C GLY A 264 2.83 7.58 -34.52
N ALA A 265 4.00 7.91 -35.07
CA ALA A 265 5.11 6.98 -35.24
C ALA A 265 5.62 6.44 -33.90
N ALA A 266 5.79 7.29 -32.88
CA ALA A 266 6.22 6.85 -31.55
C ALA A 266 5.23 5.86 -30.92
N ILE A 267 3.92 6.11 -31.04
CA ILE A 267 2.88 5.21 -30.55
C ILE A 267 2.91 3.89 -31.31
N ALA A 268 3.01 3.93 -32.65
CA ALA A 268 3.06 2.73 -33.48
C ALA A 268 4.28 1.86 -33.16
N LEU A 269 5.46 2.47 -32.99
CA LEU A 269 6.69 1.77 -32.63
C LEU A 269 6.61 1.15 -31.22
N ALA A 270 6.03 1.86 -30.25
CA ALA A 270 5.85 1.32 -28.90
C ALA A 270 4.81 0.17 -28.88
N ALA A 271 3.75 0.25 -29.69
CA ALA A 271 2.78 -0.82 -29.84
C ALA A 271 3.38 -2.05 -30.53
N LEU A 272 4.19 -1.85 -31.57
CA LEU A 272 4.95 -2.90 -32.22
C LEU A 272 5.93 -3.57 -31.24
N ALA A 273 6.65 -2.80 -30.43
CA ALA A 273 7.53 -3.35 -29.40
C ALA A 273 6.78 -4.22 -28.37
N LEU A 274 5.55 -3.84 -27.99
CA LEU A 274 4.68 -4.68 -27.15
C LEU A 274 4.24 -5.97 -27.84
N ALA A 275 3.83 -5.89 -29.10
CA ALA A 275 3.45 -7.08 -29.88
C ALA A 275 4.63 -8.06 -30.02
N LEU A 276 5.83 -7.54 -30.32
CA LEU A 276 7.05 -8.33 -30.39
C LEU A 276 7.45 -8.92 -29.03
N ALA A 277 7.32 -8.16 -27.93
CA ALA A 277 7.62 -8.68 -26.59
C ALA A 277 6.65 -9.80 -26.17
N TRP A 278 5.39 -9.70 -26.58
CA TRP A 278 4.37 -10.73 -26.32
C TRP A 278 4.60 -12.01 -27.12
N GLN A 279 5.06 -11.88 -28.37
CA GLN A 279 5.35 -12.99 -29.30
C GLN A 279 6.81 -13.46 -29.26
N ALA A 280 7.62 -12.96 -28.31
CA ALA A 280 9.04 -13.29 -28.27
C ALA A 280 9.23 -14.78 -27.92
N ASP A 281 9.56 -15.55 -28.94
CA ASP A 281 9.96 -16.96 -28.84
C ASP A 281 11.46 -17.08 -28.53
N GLY A 282 11.85 -18.16 -27.85
CA GLY A 282 13.25 -18.43 -27.51
C GLY A 282 13.82 -17.68 -26.30
N ILE A 283 13.06 -16.78 -25.66
CA ILE A 283 13.43 -16.17 -24.37
C ILE A 283 12.78 -16.91 -23.19
N ASP A 284 13.45 -16.95 -22.04
CA ASP A 284 12.90 -17.59 -20.84
C ASP A 284 11.74 -16.80 -20.22
N SER A 285 10.97 -17.48 -19.35
CA SER A 285 9.75 -16.93 -18.76
C SER A 285 10.00 -15.66 -17.93
N LEU A 286 11.11 -15.57 -17.19
CA LEU A 286 11.48 -14.38 -16.42
C LEU A 286 11.71 -13.18 -17.35
N SER A 287 12.53 -13.38 -18.38
CA SER A 287 12.82 -12.38 -19.40
C SER A 287 11.54 -11.91 -20.13
N ARG A 288 10.65 -12.85 -20.49
CA ARG A 288 9.35 -12.52 -21.11
C ARG A 288 8.46 -11.68 -20.22
N LEU A 289 8.33 -12.03 -18.93
CA LEU A 289 7.51 -11.29 -17.97
C LEU A 289 7.95 -9.81 -17.90
N PHE A 290 9.25 -9.56 -17.74
CA PHE A 290 9.77 -8.19 -17.65
C PHE A 290 9.71 -7.45 -18.98
N ALA A 291 9.97 -8.10 -20.11
CA ALA A 291 9.85 -7.50 -21.44
C ALA A 291 8.42 -7.00 -21.71
N VAL A 292 7.40 -7.81 -21.38
CA VAL A 292 5.99 -7.43 -21.51
C VAL A 292 5.64 -6.27 -20.59
N ILE A 293 6.07 -6.29 -19.33
CA ILE A 293 5.85 -5.17 -18.38
C ILE A 293 6.46 -3.88 -18.92
N MET A 294 7.71 -3.94 -19.39
CA MET A 294 8.44 -2.78 -19.90
C MET A 294 7.83 -2.21 -21.17
N ALA A 295 7.45 -3.07 -22.13
CA ALA A 295 6.80 -2.66 -23.37
C ALA A 295 5.40 -2.07 -23.12
N ALA A 296 4.60 -2.70 -22.27
CA ALA A 296 3.23 -2.24 -21.96
C ALA A 296 3.25 -0.88 -21.26
N VAL A 297 4.09 -0.70 -20.24
CA VAL A 297 4.28 0.60 -19.58
C VAL A 297 4.85 1.62 -20.57
N GLY A 298 5.81 1.22 -21.40
CA GLY A 298 6.40 2.07 -22.44
C GLY A 298 5.34 2.66 -23.37
N LEU A 299 4.44 1.82 -23.89
CA LEU A 299 3.31 2.24 -24.72
C LEU A 299 2.40 3.25 -24.01
N LEU A 300 2.01 2.95 -22.77
CA LEU A 300 1.15 3.85 -21.97
C LEU A 300 1.80 5.21 -21.72
N VAL A 301 3.11 5.23 -21.45
CA VAL A 301 3.88 6.46 -21.26
C VAL A 301 4.02 7.26 -22.55
N VAL A 302 4.25 6.59 -23.70
CA VAL A 302 4.33 7.26 -25.01
C VAL A 302 2.98 7.90 -25.37
N LEU A 303 1.87 7.18 -25.17
CA LEU A 303 0.50 7.68 -25.36
C LEU A 303 0.23 8.92 -24.49
N TYR A 304 0.56 8.83 -23.20
CA TYR A 304 0.41 9.95 -22.27
C TYR A 304 1.24 11.16 -22.68
N SER A 305 2.48 10.92 -23.12
CA SER A 305 3.44 11.97 -23.46
C SER A 305 3.03 12.79 -24.68
N ALA A 306 2.22 12.23 -25.58
CA ALA A 306 1.74 12.92 -26.79
C ALA A 306 1.06 14.26 -26.49
N ALA A 307 0.22 14.32 -25.45
CA ALA A 307 -0.39 15.57 -25.00
C ALA A 307 0.43 16.29 -23.92
N TYR A 308 1.07 15.55 -23.00
CA TYR A 308 1.85 16.16 -21.92
C TYR A 308 3.04 17.01 -22.43
N MET A 309 3.63 16.61 -23.57
CA MET A 309 4.74 17.30 -24.22
C MET A 309 4.31 18.29 -25.32
N LYS A 310 3.00 18.45 -25.58
CA LYS A 310 2.51 19.36 -26.61
C LYS A 310 2.87 20.81 -26.24
N GLY A 311 3.53 21.51 -27.16
CA GLY A 311 3.97 22.90 -26.96
C GLY A 311 5.16 23.07 -26.00
N LYS A 312 5.75 21.99 -25.49
CA LYS A 312 6.98 22.06 -24.69
C LYS A 312 8.23 22.08 -25.57
N ALA A 313 9.23 22.85 -25.13
CA ALA A 313 10.53 22.90 -25.78
C ALA A 313 11.19 21.51 -25.83
N HIS A 314 11.98 21.26 -26.88
CA HIS A 314 12.77 20.03 -27.04
C HIS A 314 11.96 18.71 -27.00
N SER A 315 10.68 18.74 -27.35
CA SER A 315 9.82 17.54 -27.37
C SER A 315 10.32 16.43 -28.31
N ASN A 316 11.00 16.76 -29.42
CA ASN A 316 11.62 15.73 -30.29
C ASN A 316 12.75 14.98 -29.58
N ARG A 317 13.60 15.69 -28.82
CA ARG A 317 14.65 15.09 -27.99
C ARG A 317 14.06 14.19 -26.91
N TYR A 318 12.93 14.58 -26.34
CA TYR A 318 12.22 13.78 -25.35
C TYR A 318 11.80 12.40 -25.91
N PHE A 319 11.09 12.36 -27.04
CA PHE A 319 10.63 11.11 -27.63
C PHE A 319 11.78 10.24 -28.13
N PHE A 320 12.85 10.86 -28.65
CA PHE A 320 14.09 10.18 -29.00
C PHE A 320 14.64 9.38 -27.82
N PHE A 321 14.94 10.04 -26.70
CA PHE A 321 15.51 9.37 -25.53
C PHE A 321 14.52 8.41 -24.85
N LEU A 322 13.21 8.68 -24.91
CA LEU A 322 12.19 7.77 -24.39
C LEU A 322 12.19 6.42 -25.12
N LEU A 323 12.29 6.44 -26.45
CA LEU A 323 12.32 5.22 -27.26
C LEU A 323 13.66 4.48 -27.14
N LEU A 324 14.78 5.20 -27.10
CA LEU A 324 16.09 4.57 -26.84
C LEU A 324 16.12 3.93 -25.44
N MET A 325 15.55 4.57 -24.42
CA MET A 325 15.41 3.99 -23.08
C MET A 325 14.56 2.72 -23.11
N LEU A 326 13.42 2.75 -23.82
CA LEU A 326 12.58 1.56 -24.00
C LEU A 326 13.32 0.42 -24.69
N GLY A 327 14.05 0.70 -25.77
CA GLY A 327 14.87 -0.31 -26.47
C GLY A 327 15.96 -0.88 -25.58
N SER A 328 16.63 -0.03 -24.79
CA SER A 328 17.67 -0.47 -23.85
C SER A 328 17.10 -1.37 -22.76
N LEU A 329 15.91 -1.04 -22.23
CA LEU A 329 15.20 -1.86 -21.25
C LEU A 329 14.81 -3.24 -21.81
N LEU A 330 14.29 -3.28 -23.04
CA LEU A 330 13.95 -4.55 -23.71
C LEU A 330 15.20 -5.39 -24.01
N GLY A 331 16.28 -4.75 -24.45
CA GLY A 331 17.57 -5.40 -24.69
C GLY A 331 18.14 -6.01 -23.41
N LEU A 332 18.09 -5.27 -22.31
CA LEU A 332 18.50 -5.78 -20.99
C LEU A 332 17.73 -7.06 -20.61
N THR A 333 16.42 -7.08 -20.82
CA THR A 333 15.59 -8.25 -20.45
C THR A 333 15.77 -9.44 -21.38
N THR A 334 16.17 -9.23 -22.62
CA THR A 334 16.25 -10.29 -23.64
C THR A 334 17.68 -10.71 -23.98
N SER A 335 18.68 -10.17 -23.28
CA SER A 335 20.09 -10.53 -23.47
C SER A 335 20.36 -11.96 -22.99
N PRO A 336 20.90 -12.85 -23.85
CA PRO A 336 21.29 -14.21 -23.46
C PRO A 336 22.62 -14.25 -22.69
N GLU A 337 23.42 -13.19 -22.78
CA GLU A 337 24.77 -13.08 -22.22
C GLU A 337 24.97 -11.82 -21.37
N LEU A 338 25.98 -11.84 -20.50
CA LEU A 338 26.29 -10.73 -19.59
C LEU A 338 26.89 -9.51 -20.28
N GLY A 339 27.55 -9.68 -21.42
CA GLY A 339 28.15 -8.57 -22.18
C GLY A 339 27.08 -7.61 -22.70
N ASN A 340 26.13 -8.10 -23.49
CA ASN A 340 24.97 -7.33 -23.94
C ASN A 340 24.09 -6.85 -22.78
N PHE A 341 23.92 -7.64 -21.72
CA PHE A 341 23.21 -7.20 -20.51
C PHE A 341 23.84 -5.91 -19.95
N TYR A 342 25.17 -5.86 -19.85
CA TYR A 342 25.90 -4.67 -19.37
C TYR A 342 25.78 -3.48 -20.33
N VAL A 343 25.90 -3.73 -21.64
CA VAL A 343 25.75 -2.70 -22.67
C VAL A 343 24.39 -2.01 -22.56
N PHE A 344 23.32 -2.79 -22.51
CA PHE A 344 21.97 -2.25 -22.37
C PHE A 344 21.74 -1.58 -21.00
N TRP A 345 22.40 -2.04 -19.94
CA TRP A 345 22.34 -1.42 -18.62
C TRP A 345 22.90 0.02 -18.63
N GLU A 346 24.05 0.22 -19.27
CA GLU A 346 24.66 1.54 -19.43
C GLU A 346 23.88 2.43 -20.40
N LEU A 347 23.42 1.87 -21.53
CA LEU A 347 22.55 2.58 -22.49
C LEU A 347 21.27 3.08 -21.83
N MET A 348 20.64 2.25 -20.99
CA MET A 348 19.47 2.63 -20.20
C MET A 348 19.81 3.77 -19.23
N THR A 349 20.95 3.73 -18.55
CA THR A 349 21.38 4.80 -17.62
C THR A 349 21.62 6.12 -18.35
N TRP A 350 22.28 6.06 -19.51
CA TRP A 350 22.59 7.22 -20.34
C TRP A 350 21.32 7.87 -20.93
N THR A 351 20.43 7.08 -21.51
CA THR A 351 19.17 7.56 -22.09
C THR A 351 18.25 8.18 -21.03
N SER A 352 18.09 7.50 -19.89
CA SER A 352 17.28 8.00 -18.77
C SER A 352 17.87 9.24 -18.10
N TYR A 353 19.20 9.41 -18.07
CA TYR A 353 19.83 10.64 -17.59
C TYR A 353 19.33 11.86 -18.37
N PHE A 354 19.33 11.80 -19.70
CA PHE A 354 18.84 12.92 -20.53
C PHE A 354 17.35 13.22 -20.36
N LEU A 355 16.56 12.23 -19.93
CA LEU A 355 15.15 12.39 -19.57
C LEU A 355 14.98 13.03 -18.18
N VAL A 356 15.84 12.69 -17.21
CA VAL A 356 15.86 13.32 -15.87
C VAL A 356 16.23 14.80 -15.98
N ILE A 357 17.23 15.13 -16.79
CA ILE A 357 17.70 16.51 -16.97
C ILE A 357 16.94 17.27 -18.07
N HIS A 358 15.78 16.79 -18.50
CA HIS A 358 15.05 17.34 -19.65
C HIS A 358 14.78 18.85 -19.53
N GLU A 359 14.38 19.31 -18.34
CA GLU A 359 14.07 20.72 -18.06
C GLU A 359 15.34 21.61 -17.98
N GLN A 360 16.54 21.01 -17.86
CA GLN A 360 17.83 21.69 -17.78
C GLN A 360 17.92 22.82 -16.72
N THR A 361 17.12 22.75 -15.66
CA THR A 361 17.27 23.64 -14.50
C THR A 361 18.48 23.22 -13.67
N GLN A 362 19.06 24.14 -12.90
CA GLN A 362 20.17 23.84 -11.98
C GLN A 362 19.84 22.69 -11.01
N LYS A 363 18.59 22.64 -10.53
CA LYS A 363 18.11 21.52 -9.70
C LYS A 363 18.07 20.20 -10.47
N ALA A 364 17.60 20.22 -11.72
CA ALA A 364 17.55 19.03 -12.57
C ALA A 364 18.95 18.51 -12.93
N LEU A 365 19.89 19.40 -13.28
CA LEU A 365 21.27 19.03 -13.60
C LEU A 365 21.99 18.41 -12.41
N ARG A 366 21.87 19.00 -11.20
CA ARG A 366 22.44 18.44 -9.96
C ARG A 366 21.87 17.06 -9.62
N ALA A 367 20.55 16.89 -9.73
CA ALA A 367 19.92 15.59 -9.50
C ALA A 367 20.32 14.55 -10.55
N GLY A 368 20.39 14.96 -11.83
CA GLY A 368 20.85 14.12 -12.93
C GLY A 368 22.32 13.71 -12.80
N TYR A 369 23.18 14.63 -12.32
CA TYR A 369 24.58 14.35 -12.01
C TYR A 369 24.71 13.22 -10.98
N LYS A 370 24.00 13.37 -9.85
CA LYS A 370 23.97 12.36 -8.79
C LYS A 370 23.43 11.02 -9.29
N TYR A 371 22.34 11.05 -10.06
CA TYR A 371 21.73 9.87 -10.65
C TYR A 371 22.68 9.11 -11.56
N PHE A 372 23.28 9.80 -12.53
CA PHE A 372 24.17 9.19 -13.51
C PHE A 372 25.40 8.61 -12.82
N LEU A 373 26.07 9.40 -11.97
CA LEU A 373 27.27 8.97 -11.28
C LEU A 373 27.03 7.73 -10.42
N MET A 374 25.96 7.71 -9.62
CA MET A 374 25.66 6.53 -8.81
C MET A 374 25.43 5.30 -9.68
N CYS A 375 24.59 5.40 -10.71
CA CYS A 375 24.26 4.27 -11.58
C CYS A 375 25.48 3.73 -12.34
N THR A 376 26.27 4.61 -12.94
CA THR A 376 27.48 4.24 -13.69
C THR A 376 28.56 3.67 -12.76
N SER A 377 28.75 4.22 -11.56
CA SER A 377 29.66 3.62 -10.58
C SER A 377 29.23 2.21 -10.16
N GLY A 378 27.94 2.00 -9.92
CA GLY A 378 27.40 0.67 -9.64
C GLY A 378 27.60 -0.29 -10.81
N ALA A 379 27.40 0.17 -12.04
CA ALA A 379 27.65 -0.63 -13.23
C ALA A 379 29.12 -1.02 -13.35
N TYR A 380 30.08 -0.10 -13.17
CA TYR A 380 31.51 -0.44 -13.21
C TYR A 380 31.91 -1.48 -12.15
N VAL A 381 31.33 -1.43 -10.95
CA VAL A 381 31.54 -2.47 -9.94
C VAL A 381 30.97 -3.82 -10.40
N MET A 382 29.74 -3.84 -10.94
CA MET A 382 29.14 -5.07 -11.49
C MET A 382 29.95 -5.62 -12.66
N HIS A 383 30.49 -4.75 -13.51
CA HIS A 383 31.32 -5.12 -14.65
C HIS A 383 32.58 -5.88 -14.23
N PHE A 384 33.23 -5.46 -13.15
CA PHE A 384 34.34 -6.19 -12.57
C PHE A 384 33.95 -7.65 -12.28
N GLY A 385 32.77 -7.89 -11.69
CA GLY A 385 32.24 -9.24 -11.47
C GLY A 385 31.94 -10.02 -12.75
N ILE A 386 31.46 -9.36 -13.82
CA ILE A 386 31.24 -9.97 -15.13
C ILE A 386 32.56 -10.46 -15.73
N LEU A 387 33.59 -9.61 -15.72
CA LEU A 387 34.92 -9.96 -16.25
C LEU A 387 35.57 -11.09 -15.45
N THR A 388 35.42 -11.07 -14.13
CA THR A 388 35.86 -12.16 -13.24
C THR A 388 35.19 -13.49 -13.58
N LEU A 389 33.87 -13.50 -13.80
CA LEU A 389 33.18 -14.73 -14.21
C LEU A 389 33.67 -15.24 -15.55
N HIS A 390 33.92 -14.33 -16.49
CA HIS A 390 34.42 -14.71 -17.80
C HIS A 390 35.83 -15.32 -17.72
N ALA A 391 36.74 -14.70 -16.95
CA ALA A 391 38.11 -15.18 -16.78
C ALA A 391 38.16 -16.61 -16.19
N GLU A 392 37.21 -16.93 -15.31
CA GLU A 392 37.21 -18.20 -14.57
C GLU A 392 36.39 -19.30 -15.27
N LEU A 393 35.33 -18.93 -16.01
CA LEU A 393 34.41 -19.89 -16.65
C LEU A 393 34.53 -19.95 -18.19
N GLY A 394 35.21 -18.98 -18.79
CA GLY A 394 35.47 -18.88 -20.24
C GLY A 394 34.25 -18.54 -21.10
N SER A 395 33.14 -18.05 -20.51
CA SER A 395 31.93 -17.68 -21.25
C SER A 395 31.17 -16.52 -20.60
N LEU A 396 30.50 -15.71 -21.42
CA LEU A 396 29.56 -14.67 -20.99
C LEU A 396 28.10 -15.12 -21.09
N ASP A 397 27.85 -16.27 -21.72
CA ASP A 397 26.51 -16.83 -21.90
C ASP A 397 25.93 -17.27 -20.54
N LEU A 398 24.72 -16.78 -20.22
CA LEU A 398 24.09 -17.02 -18.92
C LEU A 398 23.77 -18.50 -18.67
N SER A 399 23.50 -19.29 -19.72
CA SER A 399 23.26 -20.74 -19.59
C SER A 399 24.55 -21.48 -19.27
N VAL A 400 25.64 -21.16 -19.97
CA VAL A 400 26.96 -21.76 -19.73
C VAL A 400 27.48 -21.37 -18.34
N ILE A 401 27.27 -20.12 -17.91
CA ILE A 401 27.62 -19.66 -16.58
C ILE A 401 26.80 -20.43 -15.53
N ALA A 402 25.50 -20.63 -15.72
CA ALA A 402 24.68 -21.39 -14.78
C ALA A 402 25.19 -22.84 -14.62
N ASP A 403 25.56 -23.49 -15.72
CA ASP A 403 26.05 -24.88 -15.72
C ASP A 403 27.44 -25.02 -15.08
N LYS A 404 28.32 -24.03 -15.29
CA LYS A 404 29.69 -24.04 -14.75
C LYS A 404 29.83 -23.35 -13.39
N ALA A 405 28.85 -22.58 -12.92
CA ALA A 405 28.89 -21.88 -11.64
C ALA A 405 29.20 -22.79 -10.43
N PRO A 406 28.78 -24.08 -10.38
CA PRO A 406 29.17 -24.99 -9.32
C PRO A 406 30.68 -25.27 -9.20
N LEU A 407 31.46 -24.96 -10.23
CA LEU A 407 32.93 -25.10 -10.26
C LEU A 407 33.66 -23.96 -9.55
N LEU A 408 32.98 -22.83 -9.29
CA LEU A 408 33.59 -21.67 -8.63
C LEU A 408 33.91 -21.97 -7.16
N SER A 409 35.04 -21.46 -6.69
CA SER A 409 35.33 -21.48 -5.25
C SER A 409 34.31 -20.62 -4.47
N PRO A 410 33.93 -21.00 -3.24
CA PRO A 410 32.96 -20.22 -2.45
C PRO A 410 33.36 -18.76 -2.24
N ALA A 411 34.66 -18.50 -2.04
CA ALA A 411 35.17 -17.13 -1.83
C ALA A 411 35.02 -16.27 -3.10
N LEU A 412 35.40 -16.81 -4.26
CA LEU A 412 35.27 -16.13 -5.54
C LEU A 412 33.81 -15.88 -5.89
N MET A 413 32.96 -16.89 -5.71
CA MET A 413 31.53 -16.77 -5.94
C MET A 413 30.90 -15.69 -5.05
N ALA A 414 31.23 -15.65 -3.76
CA ALA A 414 30.76 -14.60 -2.87
C ALA A 414 31.24 -13.21 -3.32
N ALA A 415 32.49 -13.06 -3.72
CA ALA A 415 33.03 -11.80 -4.23
C ALA A 415 32.28 -11.31 -5.47
N VAL A 416 32.07 -12.19 -6.45
CA VAL A 416 31.29 -11.89 -7.66
C VAL A 416 29.87 -11.47 -7.29
N LEU A 417 29.16 -12.23 -6.48
CA LEU A 417 27.78 -11.92 -6.10
C LEU A 417 27.66 -10.57 -5.36
N VAL A 418 28.64 -10.20 -4.53
CA VAL A 418 28.68 -8.89 -3.88
C VAL A 418 28.77 -7.77 -4.92
N THR A 419 29.62 -7.91 -5.95
CA THR A 419 29.72 -6.89 -7.01
C THR A 419 28.42 -6.72 -7.80
N PHE A 420 27.73 -7.83 -8.12
CA PHE A 420 26.40 -7.78 -8.72
C PHE A 420 25.37 -7.14 -7.78
N MET A 421 25.35 -7.50 -6.50
CA MET A 421 24.44 -6.90 -5.52
C MET A 421 24.63 -5.39 -5.39
N VAL A 422 25.87 -4.90 -5.44
CA VAL A 422 26.15 -3.45 -5.42
C VAL A 422 25.59 -2.79 -6.68
N GLY A 423 25.96 -3.25 -7.88
CA GLY A 423 25.53 -2.61 -9.13
C GLY A 423 24.02 -2.66 -9.36
N LEU A 424 23.42 -3.84 -9.14
CA LEU A 424 21.97 -4.02 -9.25
C LEU A 424 21.22 -3.30 -8.12
N GLY A 425 21.80 -3.26 -6.91
CA GLY A 425 21.25 -2.59 -5.73
C GLY A 425 21.17 -1.08 -5.87
N VAL A 426 22.15 -0.44 -6.53
CA VAL A 426 22.08 1.01 -6.86
C VAL A 426 20.84 1.29 -7.71
N LYS A 427 20.60 0.51 -8.77
CA LYS A 427 19.48 0.75 -9.68
C LYS A 427 18.13 0.40 -9.06
N THR A 428 18.11 -0.62 -8.21
CA THR A 428 16.96 -1.00 -7.39
C THR A 428 16.61 0.11 -6.38
N GLY A 429 17.60 0.87 -5.92
CA GLY A 429 17.44 1.93 -4.94
C GLY A 429 17.43 1.41 -3.49
N LEU A 430 18.23 0.39 -3.20
CA LEU A 430 18.38 -0.18 -1.86
C LEU A 430 19.19 0.75 -0.95
N VAL A 431 18.87 0.81 0.34
CA VAL A 431 19.69 1.51 1.35
C VAL A 431 21.01 0.76 1.55
N PRO A 432 22.19 1.43 1.52
CA PRO A 432 22.45 2.88 1.45
C PRO A 432 22.63 3.47 0.03
N LEU A 433 22.49 2.68 -1.02
CA LEU A 433 22.71 3.02 -2.44
C LEU A 433 21.55 3.76 -3.14
N HIS A 434 20.60 4.31 -2.38
CA HIS A 434 19.31 4.81 -2.85
C HIS A 434 19.26 6.31 -3.18
N SER A 435 20.26 7.08 -2.75
CA SER A 435 20.11 8.52 -2.55
C SER A 435 19.77 9.34 -3.81
N TRP A 436 20.00 8.81 -5.01
CA TRP A 436 19.62 9.43 -6.28
C TRP A 436 18.11 9.46 -6.51
N LEU A 437 17.40 8.43 -6.05
CA LEU A 437 15.99 8.16 -6.39
C LEU A 437 15.07 9.31 -5.94
N PRO A 438 15.01 9.70 -4.65
CA PRO A 438 14.12 10.79 -4.22
C PRO A 438 14.48 12.17 -4.80
N ASP A 439 15.71 12.35 -5.32
CA ASP A 439 16.16 13.61 -5.91
C ASP A 439 15.83 13.72 -7.41
N ALA A 440 15.85 12.60 -8.15
CA ALA A 440 15.60 12.57 -9.58
C ALA A 440 14.11 12.67 -9.95
N HIS A 441 13.22 12.04 -9.18
CA HIS A 441 11.78 12.04 -9.46
C HIS A 441 11.12 13.44 -9.45
N PRO A 442 11.40 14.34 -8.49
CA PRO A 442 10.76 15.66 -8.43
C PRO A 442 11.16 16.60 -9.57
N VAL A 443 12.33 16.39 -10.19
CA VAL A 443 12.82 17.25 -11.28
C VAL A 443 12.47 16.73 -12.67
N ALA A 444 12.30 15.42 -12.81
CA ALA A 444 11.95 14.82 -14.09
C ALA A 444 10.50 15.20 -14.51
N PRO A 445 10.21 15.23 -15.82
CA PRO A 445 8.85 15.29 -16.34
C PRO A 445 8.02 14.15 -15.74
N SER A 446 6.75 14.39 -15.39
CA SER A 446 5.92 13.38 -14.71
C SER A 446 5.71 12.11 -15.54
N SER A 447 5.68 12.25 -16.87
CA SER A 447 5.65 11.13 -17.81
C SER A 447 6.92 10.26 -17.76
N ILE A 448 8.03 10.75 -17.20
CA ILE A 448 9.28 10.00 -16.96
C ILE A 448 9.37 9.52 -15.52
N SER A 449 8.89 10.29 -14.54
CA SER A 449 8.82 9.83 -13.16
C SER A 449 8.04 8.51 -13.02
N ALA A 450 7.00 8.32 -13.85
CA ALA A 450 6.22 7.09 -13.92
C ALA A 450 7.07 5.85 -14.29
N PRO A 451 7.70 5.76 -15.49
CA PRO A 451 8.55 4.63 -15.84
C PRO A 451 9.82 4.53 -14.99
N MET A 452 10.37 5.63 -14.47
CA MET A 452 11.49 5.55 -13.50
C MET A 452 11.10 4.73 -12.26
N SER A 453 9.88 4.91 -11.75
CA SER A 453 9.39 4.13 -10.62
C SER A 453 8.92 2.75 -11.07
N GLY A 454 8.14 2.68 -12.15
CA GLY A 454 7.44 1.47 -12.57
C GLY A 454 8.30 0.42 -13.28
N ILE A 455 9.34 0.81 -14.03
CA ILE A 455 10.15 -0.10 -14.84
C ILE A 455 11.67 0.02 -14.61
N LEU A 456 12.20 1.23 -14.38
CA LEU A 456 13.65 1.44 -14.24
C LEU A 456 14.20 0.81 -12.95
N THR A 457 13.50 0.96 -11.82
CA THR A 457 13.86 0.24 -10.57
C THR A 457 13.63 -1.28 -10.69
N LYS A 458 12.71 -1.70 -11.57
CA LYS A 458 12.39 -3.11 -11.83
C LYS A 458 13.46 -3.79 -12.67
N ALA A 459 14.19 -3.05 -13.50
CA ALA A 459 15.40 -3.56 -14.15
C ALA A 459 16.44 -4.06 -13.12
N GLY A 460 16.57 -3.35 -11.98
CA GLY A 460 17.40 -3.79 -10.86
C GLY A 460 16.90 -5.06 -10.18
N VAL A 461 15.59 -5.12 -9.89
CA VAL A 461 14.97 -6.33 -9.33
C VAL A 461 15.07 -7.51 -10.30
N TYR A 462 14.85 -7.29 -11.61
CA TYR A 462 15.05 -8.29 -12.65
C TYR A 462 16.47 -8.85 -12.63
N GLY A 463 17.49 -7.98 -12.62
CA GLY A 463 18.88 -8.42 -12.54
C GLY A 463 19.16 -9.21 -11.27
N LEU A 464 18.64 -8.78 -10.11
CA LEU A 464 18.78 -9.51 -8.85
C LEU A 464 18.14 -10.91 -8.96
N THR A 465 16.92 -11.00 -9.46
CA THR A 465 16.22 -12.28 -9.65
C THR A 465 16.94 -13.17 -10.66
N LYS A 466 17.36 -12.62 -11.81
CA LYS A 466 18.02 -13.35 -12.89
C LYS A 466 19.36 -13.91 -12.43
N ILE A 467 20.24 -13.05 -11.92
CA ILE A 467 21.60 -13.47 -11.55
C ILE A 467 21.57 -14.37 -10.31
N LEU A 468 20.98 -13.92 -9.20
CA LEU A 468 21.09 -14.68 -7.94
C LEU A 468 20.25 -15.96 -7.96
N PHE A 469 19.03 -15.92 -8.50
CA PHE A 469 18.10 -17.05 -8.38
C PHE A 469 17.96 -17.88 -9.65
N ALA A 470 18.02 -17.30 -10.85
CA ALA A 470 17.86 -18.05 -12.10
C ALA A 470 19.18 -18.60 -12.69
N VAL A 471 20.32 -17.95 -12.40
CA VAL A 471 21.65 -18.36 -12.87
C VAL A 471 22.41 -19.11 -11.79
N PHE A 472 22.66 -18.50 -10.63
CA PHE A 472 23.34 -19.18 -9.53
C PHE A 472 22.43 -20.17 -8.80
N GLY A 473 21.18 -19.78 -8.52
CA GLY A 473 20.20 -20.66 -7.88
C GLY A 473 20.35 -20.77 -6.37
N VAL A 474 19.25 -21.15 -5.70
CA VAL A 474 19.19 -21.19 -4.22
C VAL A 474 20.15 -22.24 -3.65
N GLY A 475 20.27 -23.40 -4.28
CA GLY A 475 21.18 -24.47 -3.83
C GLY A 475 22.66 -24.05 -3.82
N LEU A 476 23.10 -23.26 -4.81
CA LEU A 476 24.48 -22.78 -4.87
C LEU A 476 24.72 -21.64 -3.87
N LEU A 477 23.75 -20.74 -3.70
CA LEU A 477 23.79 -19.69 -2.67
C LEU A 477 23.88 -20.28 -1.26
N ALA A 478 23.26 -21.43 -0.99
CA ALA A 478 23.35 -22.12 0.29
C ALA A 478 24.78 -22.62 0.60
N ARG A 479 25.63 -22.87 -0.42
CA ARG A 479 27.04 -23.24 -0.21
C ARG A 479 27.89 -22.12 0.40
N LEU A 480 27.41 -20.87 0.33
CA LEU A 480 28.07 -19.68 0.90
C LEU A 480 27.72 -19.48 2.38
N GLY A 481 27.04 -20.46 2.98
CA GLY A 481 26.54 -20.42 4.35
C GLY A 481 25.05 -20.10 4.43
N SER A 482 24.47 -20.50 5.55
CA SER A 482 23.09 -20.27 5.90
C SER A 482 23.00 -19.79 7.34
N CYS A 483 22.09 -18.86 7.61
CA CYS A 483 21.75 -18.39 8.95
C CYS A 483 20.26 -18.60 9.16
N GLY A 484 19.89 -19.59 9.97
CA GLY A 484 18.51 -20.04 10.10
C GLY A 484 17.95 -20.51 8.74
N SER A 485 16.76 -20.04 8.37
CA SER A 485 16.11 -20.37 7.09
C SER A 485 16.66 -19.60 5.88
N PHE A 486 17.62 -18.70 6.06
CA PHE A 486 18.16 -17.87 4.98
C PHE A 486 19.53 -18.37 4.53
N SER A 487 19.80 -18.30 3.23
CA SER A 487 21.18 -18.26 2.74
C SER A 487 21.84 -16.93 3.15
N THR A 488 23.17 -16.86 3.24
CA THR A 488 23.90 -15.62 3.59
C THR A 488 23.45 -14.43 2.72
N PHE A 489 23.33 -14.66 1.41
CA PHE A 489 22.89 -13.65 0.45
C PHE A 489 21.39 -13.36 0.52
N GLY A 490 20.57 -14.39 0.79
CA GLY A 490 19.14 -14.23 1.05
C GLY A 490 18.87 -13.37 2.28
N LEU A 491 19.63 -13.57 3.36
CA LEU A 491 19.58 -12.73 4.56
C LEU A 491 20.02 -11.30 4.25
N ALA A 492 21.10 -11.12 3.48
CA ALA A 492 21.57 -9.80 3.07
C ALA A 492 20.47 -9.04 2.30
N LEU A 493 19.81 -9.68 1.33
CA LEU A 493 18.66 -9.09 0.62
C LEU A 493 17.49 -8.78 1.57
N SER A 494 17.19 -9.70 2.48
CA SER A 494 16.12 -9.55 3.48
C SER A 494 16.33 -8.33 4.37
N VAL A 495 17.56 -8.15 4.87
CA VAL A 495 17.96 -7.03 5.71
C VAL A 495 17.99 -5.72 4.92
N LEU A 496 18.64 -5.69 3.75
CA LEU A 496 18.69 -4.49 2.92
C LEU A 496 17.29 -4.06 2.46
N GLY A 497 16.44 -5.01 2.08
CA GLY A 497 15.04 -4.76 1.74
C GLY A 497 14.25 -4.20 2.92
N SER A 498 14.40 -4.79 4.11
CA SER A 498 13.76 -4.34 5.35
C SER A 498 14.18 -2.92 5.75
N LEU A 499 15.48 -2.59 5.67
CA LEU A 499 15.99 -1.24 5.91
C LEU A 499 15.45 -0.24 4.89
N THR A 500 15.34 -0.67 3.61
CA THR A 500 14.81 0.15 2.53
C THR A 500 13.31 0.43 2.70
N LEU A 501 12.53 -0.59 3.14
CA LEU A 501 11.13 -0.43 3.54
C LEU A 501 10.98 0.64 4.61
N LEU A 502 11.68 0.48 5.74
CA LEU A 502 11.52 1.36 6.90
C LEU A 502 11.95 2.79 6.57
N TYR A 503 13.10 2.94 5.92
CA TYR A 503 13.60 4.24 5.53
C TYR A 503 12.66 4.93 4.53
N GLY A 504 12.14 4.19 3.54
CA GLY A 504 11.17 4.69 2.57
C GLY A 504 9.89 5.21 3.21
N GLU A 505 9.26 4.42 4.08
CA GLU A 505 8.00 4.81 4.74
C GLU A 505 8.19 6.02 5.68
N VAL A 506 9.26 6.02 6.50
CA VAL A 506 9.52 7.11 7.45
C VAL A 506 9.86 8.41 6.71
N MET A 507 10.64 8.35 5.62
CA MET A 507 10.95 9.54 4.84
C MET A 507 9.74 10.06 4.07
N ALA A 508 8.88 9.18 3.54
CA ALA A 508 7.64 9.57 2.86
C ALA A 508 6.72 10.40 3.76
N LEU A 509 6.53 9.99 5.02
CA LEU A 509 5.72 10.72 6.01
C LEU A 509 6.12 12.18 6.20
N ARG A 510 7.41 12.49 6.03
CA ARG A 510 7.97 13.84 6.22
C ARG A 510 7.90 14.72 4.98
N GLN A 511 7.44 14.21 3.84
CA GLN A 511 7.45 14.97 2.59
C GLN A 511 6.26 15.91 2.43
N THR A 512 6.53 17.04 1.78
CA THR A 512 5.53 18.03 1.32
C THR A 512 5.40 18.08 -0.20
N ASP A 513 6.40 17.58 -0.94
CA ASP A 513 6.38 17.42 -2.40
C ASP A 513 5.80 16.06 -2.76
N ILE A 514 4.74 16.03 -3.58
CA ILE A 514 4.02 14.80 -3.88
C ILE A 514 4.85 13.81 -4.70
N LYS A 515 5.70 14.27 -5.63
CA LYS A 515 6.54 13.38 -6.43
C LYS A 515 7.65 12.78 -5.58
N ARG A 516 8.22 13.57 -4.66
CA ARG A 516 9.23 13.09 -3.69
C ARG A 516 8.63 12.09 -2.71
N MET A 517 7.42 12.34 -2.23
CA MET A 517 6.70 11.39 -1.36
C MET A 517 6.47 10.04 -2.08
N LEU A 518 5.98 10.07 -3.32
CA LEU A 518 5.78 8.87 -4.14
C LEU A 518 7.09 8.13 -4.47
N ALA A 519 8.20 8.87 -4.57
CA ALA A 519 9.53 8.31 -4.77
C ALA A 519 10.02 7.54 -3.54
N TYR A 520 9.92 8.10 -2.32
CA TYR A 520 10.23 7.37 -1.09
C TYR A 520 9.33 6.16 -0.88
N SER A 521 8.04 6.30 -1.19
CA SER A 521 7.12 5.18 -1.22
C SER A 521 7.49 4.12 -2.28
N THR A 522 8.16 4.50 -3.38
CA THR A 522 8.69 3.51 -4.35
C THR A 522 9.81 2.70 -3.72
N MET A 523 10.70 3.35 -3.00
CA MET A 523 11.74 2.66 -2.23
C MET A 523 11.12 1.69 -1.24
N ALA A 524 10.08 2.12 -0.50
CA ALA A 524 9.46 1.28 0.51
C ALA A 524 8.93 -0.05 -0.09
N GLN A 525 8.14 0.05 -1.16
CA GLN A 525 7.57 -1.11 -1.85
C GLN A 525 8.64 -1.98 -2.54
N VAL A 526 9.70 -1.39 -3.10
CA VAL A 526 10.84 -2.18 -3.61
C VAL A 526 11.58 -2.89 -2.46
N GLY A 527 11.67 -2.25 -1.29
CA GLY A 527 12.16 -2.86 -0.06
C GLY A 527 11.37 -4.10 0.33
N GLU A 528 10.03 -4.05 0.28
CA GLU A 528 9.16 -5.23 0.50
C GLU A 528 9.50 -6.36 -0.47
N ILE A 529 9.58 -6.05 -1.78
CA ILE A 529 9.85 -7.04 -2.84
C ILE A 529 11.17 -7.75 -2.58
N VAL A 530 12.23 -6.98 -2.35
CA VAL A 530 13.58 -7.51 -2.16
C VAL A 530 13.69 -8.26 -0.82
N ALA A 531 13.00 -7.79 0.21
CA ALA A 531 13.04 -8.44 1.50
C ALA A 531 12.45 -9.86 1.45
N VAL A 532 11.30 -10.01 0.78
CA VAL A 532 10.62 -11.31 0.60
C VAL A 532 11.34 -12.17 -0.43
N LEU A 533 11.89 -11.58 -1.49
CA LEU A 533 12.70 -12.31 -2.47
C LEU A 533 13.90 -13.00 -1.79
N GLY A 534 14.49 -12.36 -0.77
CA GLY A 534 15.59 -12.91 0.03
C GLY A 534 15.28 -14.22 0.77
N LEU A 535 14.01 -14.59 0.95
CA LEU A 535 13.63 -15.89 1.50
C LEU A 535 13.99 -17.06 0.57
N GLY A 536 14.07 -16.83 -0.74
CA GLY A 536 14.46 -17.83 -1.72
C GLY A 536 13.56 -19.08 -1.75
N THR A 537 12.25 -18.95 -1.49
CA THR A 537 11.29 -20.05 -1.63
C THR A 537 10.43 -19.86 -2.88
N TYR A 538 9.81 -20.93 -3.38
CA TYR A 538 8.91 -20.85 -4.54
C TYR A 538 7.80 -19.80 -4.35
N LEU A 539 7.13 -19.79 -3.19
CA LEU A 539 6.10 -18.78 -2.90
C LEU A 539 6.66 -17.38 -2.74
N SER A 540 7.87 -17.21 -2.19
CA SER A 540 8.43 -15.87 -2.01
C SER A 540 8.81 -15.26 -3.35
N ILE A 541 9.34 -16.06 -4.28
CA ILE A 541 9.60 -15.66 -5.66
C ILE A 541 8.28 -15.30 -6.37
N ALA A 542 7.27 -16.17 -6.29
CA ALA A 542 5.96 -15.91 -6.90
C ALA A 542 5.30 -14.64 -6.34
N GLY A 543 5.31 -14.46 -5.01
CA GLY A 543 4.76 -13.28 -4.33
C GLY A 543 5.49 -12.00 -4.71
N SER A 544 6.83 -12.00 -4.66
CA SER A 544 7.64 -10.84 -5.04
C SER A 544 7.46 -10.46 -6.50
N LEU A 545 7.41 -11.42 -7.43
CA LEU A 545 7.19 -11.15 -8.85
C LEU A 545 5.76 -10.67 -9.16
N LEU A 546 4.75 -11.23 -8.48
CA LEU A 546 3.38 -10.73 -8.55
C LEU A 546 3.30 -9.28 -8.06
N HIS A 547 4.02 -8.96 -6.98
CA HIS A 547 4.11 -7.59 -6.49
C HIS A 547 4.91 -6.69 -7.42
N VAL A 548 5.96 -7.16 -8.10
CA VAL A 548 6.66 -6.41 -9.16
C VAL A 548 5.70 -5.95 -10.25
N LEU A 549 4.87 -6.87 -10.78
CA LEU A 549 3.86 -6.57 -11.80
C LEU A 549 2.84 -5.56 -11.29
N ASN A 550 2.24 -5.82 -10.12
CA ASN A 550 1.21 -4.94 -9.56
C ASN A 550 1.79 -3.56 -9.18
N HIS A 551 2.99 -3.51 -8.62
CA HIS A 551 3.67 -2.27 -8.27
C HIS A 551 4.03 -1.44 -9.51
N ALA A 552 4.40 -2.07 -10.63
CA ALA A 552 4.57 -1.37 -11.91
C ALA A 552 3.26 -0.70 -12.35
N ILE A 553 2.13 -1.40 -12.27
CA ILE A 553 0.81 -0.85 -12.62
C ILE A 553 0.45 0.33 -11.69
N MET A 554 0.51 0.10 -10.37
CA MET A 554 0.12 1.08 -9.34
C MET A 554 0.98 2.36 -9.39
N LYS A 555 2.30 2.23 -9.53
CA LYS A 555 3.18 3.42 -9.55
C LYS A 555 3.05 4.24 -10.81
N ASN A 556 2.91 3.59 -11.97
CA ASN A 556 2.63 4.34 -13.20
C ASN A 556 1.30 5.08 -13.08
N LEU A 557 0.26 4.46 -12.51
CA LEU A 557 -1.03 5.13 -12.26
C LEU A 557 -0.84 6.37 -11.38
N LEU A 558 -0.17 6.23 -10.24
CA LEU A 558 0.04 7.33 -9.29
C LEU A 558 0.84 8.48 -9.91
N PHE A 559 1.96 8.21 -10.58
CA PHE A 559 2.79 9.25 -11.17
C PHE A 559 2.15 9.91 -12.40
N LEU A 560 1.43 9.16 -13.25
CA LEU A 560 0.71 9.72 -14.40
C LEU A 560 -0.51 10.54 -13.98
N ALA A 561 -1.26 10.09 -12.96
CA ALA A 561 -2.38 10.85 -12.42
C ALA A 561 -1.91 12.12 -11.71
N VAL A 562 -0.87 12.05 -10.87
CA VAL A 562 -0.22 13.25 -10.31
C VAL A 562 0.33 14.16 -11.41
N GLY A 563 0.92 13.58 -12.46
CA GLY A 563 1.37 14.34 -13.62
C GLY A 563 0.24 15.11 -14.31
N ALA A 564 -0.97 14.54 -14.35
CA ALA A 564 -2.15 15.16 -14.94
C ALA A 564 -2.65 16.33 -14.06
N LEU A 565 -2.61 16.16 -12.74
CA LEU A 565 -2.92 17.23 -11.78
C LEU A 565 -1.87 18.36 -11.88
N ILE A 566 -0.58 18.04 -11.88
CA ILE A 566 0.53 19.01 -12.05
C ILE A 566 0.41 19.71 -13.41
N PHE A 567 0.04 19.00 -14.47
CA PHE A 567 -0.13 19.58 -15.80
C PHE A 567 -1.15 20.72 -15.81
N ARG A 568 -2.22 20.62 -15.02
CA ARG A 568 -3.25 21.65 -14.86
C ARG A 568 -2.89 22.73 -13.85
N LEU A 569 -2.35 22.34 -12.68
CA LEU A 569 -2.08 23.26 -11.56
C LEU A 569 -0.74 24.00 -11.67
N LYS A 570 0.22 23.46 -12.43
CA LYS A 570 1.61 23.93 -12.52
C LYS A 570 2.35 23.98 -11.16
N ARG A 571 1.83 23.26 -10.17
CA ARG A 571 2.38 23.13 -8.81
C ARG A 571 2.49 21.65 -8.43
N GLN A 572 3.39 21.34 -7.50
CA GLN A 572 3.70 19.97 -7.06
C GLN A 572 3.70 19.80 -5.53
N ASP A 573 3.48 20.88 -4.78
CA ASP A 573 3.30 20.82 -3.34
C ASP A 573 1.95 20.18 -3.00
N ILE A 574 1.92 19.33 -1.97
CA ILE A 574 0.71 18.60 -1.57
C ILE A 574 -0.46 19.56 -1.24
N ASP A 575 -0.16 20.74 -0.67
CA ASP A 575 -1.17 21.73 -0.31
C ASP A 575 -1.86 22.36 -1.54
N SER A 576 -1.21 22.44 -2.69
CA SER A 576 -1.82 22.93 -3.94
C SER A 576 -2.92 22.03 -4.50
N PHE A 577 -3.01 20.76 -4.05
CA PHE A 577 -4.02 19.81 -4.50
C PHE A 577 -5.32 19.86 -3.69
N LYS A 578 -5.44 20.78 -2.73
CA LYS A 578 -6.63 20.93 -1.87
C LYS A 578 -7.90 21.08 -2.69
N GLY A 579 -8.82 20.14 -2.54
CA GLY A 579 -10.13 20.13 -3.19
C GLY A 579 -10.13 19.89 -4.70
N VAL A 580 -8.97 19.61 -5.31
CA VAL A 580 -8.86 19.44 -6.77
C VAL A 580 -9.70 18.26 -7.28
N GLY A 581 -9.97 17.25 -6.43
CA GLY A 581 -10.86 16.14 -6.75
C GLY A 581 -12.31 16.53 -7.02
N ARG A 582 -12.74 17.73 -6.62
CA ARG A 582 -14.08 18.25 -6.94
C ARG A 582 -14.17 18.82 -8.36
N VAL A 583 -13.05 19.29 -8.91
CA VAL A 583 -12.98 19.92 -10.25
C VAL A 583 -12.35 19.01 -11.32
N MET A 584 -11.53 18.04 -10.90
CA MET A 584 -10.96 16.98 -11.74
C MET A 584 -11.31 15.60 -11.16
N PRO A 585 -12.59 15.20 -11.14
CA PRO A 585 -13.06 14.03 -10.41
C PRO A 585 -12.56 12.70 -10.98
N VAL A 586 -12.38 12.57 -12.30
CA VAL A 586 -11.96 11.31 -12.92
C VAL A 586 -10.49 11.06 -12.63
N THR A 587 -9.62 12.03 -12.91
CA THR A 587 -8.17 11.90 -12.63
C THR A 587 -7.93 11.64 -11.15
N SER A 588 -8.65 12.35 -10.28
CA SER A 588 -8.51 12.23 -8.83
C SER A 588 -9.05 10.91 -8.30
N ALA A 589 -10.15 10.38 -8.86
CA ALA A 589 -10.67 9.07 -8.49
C ALA A 589 -9.70 7.95 -8.89
N CYS A 590 -9.12 8.04 -10.09
CA CYS A 590 -8.09 7.11 -10.56
C CYS A 590 -6.84 7.15 -9.66
N PHE A 591 -6.42 8.35 -9.25
CA PHE A 591 -5.33 8.51 -8.27
C PHE A 591 -5.69 7.85 -6.93
N SER A 592 -6.89 8.10 -6.39
CA SER A 592 -7.35 7.48 -5.15
C SER A 592 -7.41 5.96 -5.24
N ILE A 593 -7.85 5.39 -6.36
CA ILE A 593 -7.81 3.93 -6.58
C ILE A 593 -6.37 3.43 -6.54
N GLY A 594 -5.43 4.12 -7.20
CA GLY A 594 -4.00 3.79 -7.11
C GLY A 594 -3.46 3.87 -5.68
N VAL A 595 -3.94 4.83 -4.88
CA VAL A 595 -3.56 5.00 -3.47
C VAL A 595 -4.13 3.87 -2.61
N LEU A 596 -5.41 3.51 -2.75
CA LEU A 596 -6.02 2.39 -2.03
C LEU A 596 -5.39 1.04 -2.44
N ALA A 597 -5.02 0.90 -3.72
CA ALA A 597 -4.32 -0.28 -4.23
C ALA A 597 -2.93 -0.43 -3.59
N ILE A 598 -2.11 0.62 -3.58
CA ILE A 598 -0.75 0.54 -3.01
C ILE A 598 -0.75 0.42 -1.48
N MET A 599 -1.78 0.94 -0.80
CA MET A 599 -2.03 0.67 0.61
C MET A 599 -2.20 -0.83 0.87
N GLY A 600 -2.64 -1.60 -0.13
CA GLY A 600 -2.94 -3.02 0.00
C GLY A 600 -4.37 -3.28 0.46
N LEU A 601 -5.33 -2.42 0.11
CA LEU A 601 -6.74 -2.62 0.47
C LEU A 601 -7.49 -3.41 -0.63
N PRO A 602 -8.36 -4.38 -0.27
CA PRO A 602 -9.22 -5.06 -1.22
C PRO A 602 -10.33 -4.13 -1.77
N PRO A 603 -10.81 -4.38 -3.00
CA PRO A 603 -10.50 -5.53 -3.87
C PRO A 603 -9.39 -5.25 -4.89
N PHE A 604 -8.43 -4.37 -4.59
CA PHE A 604 -7.41 -3.95 -5.56
C PHE A 604 -6.20 -4.90 -5.60
N ASN A 605 -5.50 -4.93 -6.74
CA ASN A 605 -4.38 -5.84 -7.02
C ASN A 605 -3.24 -5.81 -5.99
N GLY A 606 -2.95 -4.65 -5.40
CA GLY A 606 -1.90 -4.53 -4.38
C GLY A 606 -2.13 -5.43 -3.16
N PHE A 607 -3.40 -5.60 -2.74
CA PHE A 607 -3.79 -6.52 -1.66
C PHE A 607 -3.36 -7.96 -1.97
N ILE A 608 -3.71 -8.48 -3.15
CA ILE A 608 -3.40 -9.87 -3.56
C ILE A 608 -1.89 -10.12 -3.50
N SER A 609 -1.09 -9.22 -4.08
CA SER A 609 0.36 -9.38 -4.10
C SER A 609 1.00 -9.31 -2.71
N LYS A 610 0.57 -8.37 -1.86
CA LYS A 610 1.07 -8.27 -0.49
C LYS A 610 0.62 -9.47 0.35
N PHE A 611 -0.60 -9.94 0.15
CA PHE A 611 -1.10 -11.14 0.80
C PHE A 611 -0.20 -12.34 0.52
N LEU A 612 0.14 -12.60 -0.75
CA LEU A 612 0.99 -13.73 -1.12
C LEU A 612 2.41 -13.59 -0.56
N MET A 613 2.96 -12.37 -0.54
CA MET A 613 4.27 -12.08 0.08
C MET A 613 4.29 -12.35 1.59
N LEU A 614 3.24 -11.93 2.30
CA LEU A 614 3.10 -12.17 3.74
C LEU A 614 2.88 -13.65 4.03
N TYR A 615 2.03 -14.33 3.24
CA TYR A 615 1.83 -15.77 3.32
C TYR A 615 3.13 -16.53 3.11
N ALA A 616 3.92 -16.18 2.09
CA ALA A 616 5.23 -16.78 1.83
C ALA A 616 6.22 -16.57 2.99
N SER A 617 6.21 -15.37 3.60
CA SER A 617 7.07 -15.05 4.75
C SER A 617 6.73 -15.91 5.96
N VAL A 618 5.43 -16.07 6.26
CA VAL A 618 4.97 -16.90 7.38
C VAL A 618 5.24 -18.38 7.10
N GLN A 619 4.99 -18.88 5.89
CA GLN A 619 5.26 -20.27 5.51
C GLN A 619 6.76 -20.61 5.61
N ALA A 620 7.64 -19.64 5.33
CA ALA A 620 9.09 -19.77 5.52
C ALA A 620 9.53 -19.68 7.00
N GLY A 621 8.60 -19.57 7.95
CA GLY A 621 8.87 -19.40 9.39
C GLY A 621 9.26 -17.98 9.81
N GLN A 622 9.19 -16.99 8.91
CA GLN A 622 9.66 -15.62 9.10
C GLN A 622 8.52 -14.65 9.44
N VAL A 623 7.81 -14.93 10.54
CA VAL A 623 6.67 -14.13 11.01
C VAL A 623 7.06 -12.66 11.30
N ALA A 624 8.29 -12.43 11.78
CA ALA A 624 8.80 -11.09 12.05
C ALA A 624 8.90 -10.23 10.77
N LEU A 625 9.28 -10.83 9.63
CA LEU A 625 9.32 -10.13 8.34
C LEU A 625 7.89 -9.77 7.88
N ALA A 626 6.93 -10.68 8.05
CA ALA A 626 5.53 -10.40 7.74
C ALA A 626 4.98 -9.24 8.60
N ALA A 627 5.27 -9.25 9.90
CA ALA A 627 4.89 -8.16 10.81
C ALA A 627 5.51 -6.82 10.41
N LEU A 628 6.78 -6.82 9.98
CA LEU A 628 7.48 -5.63 9.51
C LEU A 628 6.84 -5.03 8.25
N ILE A 629 6.47 -5.86 7.28
CA ILE A 629 5.79 -5.43 6.05
C ILE A 629 4.41 -4.83 6.37
N LEU A 630 3.66 -5.44 7.29
CA LEU A 630 2.39 -4.91 7.76
C LEU A 630 2.56 -3.56 8.48
N PHE A 631 3.59 -3.44 9.33
CA PHE A 631 3.92 -2.17 9.98
C PHE A 631 4.26 -1.08 8.97
N GLY A 632 5.06 -1.39 7.95
CA GLY A 632 5.33 -0.48 6.83
C GLY A 632 4.04 -0.06 6.11
N SER A 633 3.13 -1.00 5.86
CA SER A 633 1.83 -0.72 5.24
C SER A 633 0.92 0.16 6.11
N VAL A 634 0.98 0.05 7.44
CA VAL A 634 0.32 0.97 8.39
C VAL A 634 0.87 2.38 8.27
N LEU A 635 2.20 2.54 8.26
CA LEU A 635 2.84 3.86 8.04
C LEU A 635 2.47 4.46 6.67
N GLY A 636 2.45 3.62 5.64
CA GLY A 636 1.93 3.92 4.31
C GLY A 636 0.56 4.56 4.35
N GLY A 637 -0.39 3.86 4.99
CA GLY A 637 -1.78 4.27 5.08
C GLY A 637 -1.99 5.68 5.66
N ILE A 638 -1.12 6.12 6.57
CA ILE A 638 -1.19 7.45 7.19
C ILE A 638 -1.03 8.57 6.16
N TYR A 639 0.03 8.55 5.34
CA TYR A 639 0.24 9.63 4.35
C TYR A 639 -0.62 9.44 3.10
N TYR A 640 -0.98 8.22 2.75
CA TYR A 640 -1.87 7.94 1.62
C TYR A 640 -3.28 8.48 1.84
N LEU A 641 -3.88 8.23 3.01
CA LEU A 641 -5.19 8.79 3.33
C LEU A 641 -5.17 10.29 3.48
N ARG A 642 -4.06 10.87 3.97
CA ARG A 642 -3.87 12.31 3.98
C ARG A 642 -4.04 12.90 2.58
N LEU A 643 -3.52 12.25 1.54
CA LEU A 643 -3.70 12.72 0.15
C LEU A 643 -5.16 12.67 -0.30
N VAL A 644 -5.85 11.54 -0.06
CA VAL A 644 -7.27 11.39 -0.44
C VAL A 644 -8.13 12.43 0.26
N ARG A 645 -7.87 12.69 1.54
CA ARG A 645 -8.51 13.74 2.33
C ARG A 645 -8.32 15.12 1.69
N ILE A 646 -7.07 15.50 1.42
CA ILE A 646 -6.71 16.79 0.83
C ILE A 646 -7.39 16.97 -0.53
N LEU A 647 -7.42 15.91 -1.35
CA LEU A 647 -7.91 15.97 -2.72
C LEU A 647 -9.43 16.16 -2.80
N PHE A 648 -10.21 15.49 -1.95
CA PHE A 648 -11.68 15.47 -2.06
C PHE A 648 -12.42 16.27 -0.96
N PHE A 649 -11.87 16.33 0.25
CA PHE A 649 -12.58 16.81 1.44
C PHE A 649 -12.12 18.19 1.91
N GLU A 650 -11.22 18.83 1.18
CA GLU A 650 -10.91 20.25 1.35
C GLU A 650 -11.59 21.08 0.25
N LYS A 651 -11.83 22.37 0.51
CA LYS A 651 -12.46 23.26 -0.46
C LYS A 651 -11.43 23.68 -1.50
N TYR A 652 -11.80 23.58 -2.78
CA TYR A 652 -10.98 24.09 -3.86
C TYR A 652 -11.09 25.62 -3.94
N GLN A 653 -9.96 26.32 -3.87
CA GLN A 653 -9.86 27.78 -3.97
C GLN A 653 -8.91 28.16 -5.10
N GLY A 654 -9.29 27.81 -6.33
CA GLY A 654 -8.49 28.06 -7.52
C GLY A 654 -9.33 28.29 -8.78
N PRO A 655 -8.68 28.53 -9.93
CA PRO A 655 -9.37 28.76 -11.19
C PRO A 655 -10.15 27.52 -11.65
N ALA A 656 -11.20 27.68 -12.44
CA ALA A 656 -11.94 26.56 -13.00
C ALA A 656 -11.02 25.63 -13.81
N LEU A 657 -10.94 24.36 -13.41
CA LEU A 657 -10.14 23.34 -14.09
C LEU A 657 -11.04 22.40 -14.90
N LYS A 658 -10.47 21.86 -15.98
CA LYS A 658 -11.06 20.76 -16.75
C LYS A 658 -10.14 19.55 -16.67
N GLU A 659 -10.73 18.38 -16.88
CA GLU A 659 -9.96 17.14 -17.03
C GLU A 659 -8.89 17.25 -18.13
N VAL A 660 -7.83 16.47 -18.00
CA VAL A 660 -6.74 16.44 -18.99
C VAL A 660 -7.20 15.86 -20.34
N PRO A 661 -6.48 16.13 -21.44
CA PRO A 661 -6.81 15.56 -22.74
C PRO A 661 -6.92 14.02 -22.74
N ALA A 662 -7.73 13.47 -23.64
CA ALA A 662 -8.03 12.03 -23.69
C ALA A 662 -6.79 11.13 -23.77
N SER A 663 -5.72 11.56 -24.45
CA SER A 663 -4.49 10.77 -24.55
C SER A 663 -3.72 10.65 -23.21
N MET A 664 -3.92 11.58 -22.27
CA MET A 664 -3.39 11.45 -20.90
C MET A 664 -4.34 10.66 -20.00
N LEU A 665 -5.65 10.83 -20.20
CA LEU A 665 -6.66 10.16 -19.39
C LEU A 665 -6.77 8.66 -19.72
N ALA A 666 -6.63 8.26 -20.98
CA ALA A 666 -6.75 6.86 -21.40
C ALA A 666 -5.71 5.93 -20.72
N PRO A 667 -4.42 6.26 -20.65
CA PRO A 667 -3.45 5.46 -19.88
C PRO A 667 -3.76 5.40 -18.38
N ILE A 668 -4.24 6.50 -17.78
CA ILE A 668 -4.65 6.53 -16.38
C ILE A 668 -5.81 5.56 -16.15
N LEU A 669 -6.85 5.63 -16.98
CA LEU A 669 -8.01 4.75 -16.91
C LEU A 669 -7.65 3.28 -17.16
N ALA A 670 -6.77 3.00 -18.13
CA ALA A 670 -6.29 1.65 -18.39
C ALA A 670 -5.58 1.05 -17.17
N LEU A 671 -4.68 1.80 -16.53
CA LEU A 671 -3.99 1.35 -15.32
C LEU A 671 -4.94 1.22 -14.12
N THR A 672 -5.92 2.11 -13.98
CA THR A 672 -6.99 1.98 -12.97
C THR A 672 -7.82 0.71 -13.20
N GLY A 673 -8.18 0.43 -14.45
CA GLY A 673 -8.86 -0.81 -14.85
C GLY A 673 -8.04 -2.04 -14.48
N LEU A 674 -6.73 -2.04 -14.76
CA LEU A 674 -5.84 -3.14 -14.39
C LEU A 674 -5.68 -3.30 -12.87
N CYS A 675 -5.65 -2.22 -12.08
CA CYS A 675 -5.63 -2.32 -10.62
C CYS A 675 -6.87 -3.04 -10.06
N ILE A 676 -8.05 -2.79 -10.64
CA ILE A 676 -9.31 -3.43 -10.25
C ILE A 676 -9.37 -4.85 -10.79
N PHE A 677 -9.12 -5.03 -12.10
CA PHE A 677 -9.20 -6.32 -12.78
C PHE A 677 -8.26 -7.35 -12.17
N ASN A 678 -6.99 -7.01 -11.95
CA ASN A 678 -6.03 -7.93 -11.35
C ASN A 678 -6.29 -8.20 -9.85
N GLY A 679 -7.08 -7.35 -9.19
CA GLY A 679 -7.52 -7.58 -7.81
C GLY A 679 -8.73 -8.49 -7.70
N LEU A 680 -9.69 -8.37 -8.64
CA LEU A 680 -10.86 -9.23 -8.74
C LEU A 680 -10.54 -10.61 -9.36
N PHE A 681 -9.61 -10.65 -10.32
CA PHE A 681 -9.23 -11.83 -11.08
C PHE A 681 -7.71 -12.08 -10.99
N PRO A 682 -7.17 -12.37 -9.80
CA PRO A 682 -5.73 -12.52 -9.59
C PRO A 682 -5.10 -13.67 -10.38
N GLN A 683 -5.90 -14.65 -10.81
CA GLN A 683 -5.46 -15.79 -11.60
C GLN A 683 -4.82 -15.39 -12.93
N PHE A 684 -5.25 -14.28 -13.54
CA PHE A 684 -4.62 -13.76 -14.75
C PHE A 684 -3.16 -13.36 -14.50
N SER A 685 -2.92 -12.55 -13.47
CA SER A 685 -1.57 -12.11 -13.08
C SER A 685 -0.72 -13.26 -12.57
N LEU A 686 -1.30 -14.20 -11.81
CA LEU A 686 -0.62 -15.41 -11.36
C LEU A 686 -0.20 -16.30 -12.54
N GLY A 687 -1.01 -16.39 -13.59
CA GLY A 687 -0.67 -17.11 -14.82
C GLY A 687 0.56 -16.56 -15.55
N LEU A 688 0.84 -15.25 -15.41
CA LEU A 688 2.06 -14.63 -15.95
C LEU A 688 3.30 -14.90 -15.08
N VAL A 689 3.11 -15.10 -13.77
CA VAL A 689 4.21 -15.23 -12.80
C VAL A 689 4.59 -16.69 -12.53
N ARG A 690 3.62 -17.61 -12.55
CA ARG A 690 3.83 -19.03 -12.25
C ARG A 690 4.91 -19.68 -13.13
N PRO A 691 4.92 -19.49 -14.47
CA PRO A 691 5.98 -20.06 -15.31
C PRO A 691 7.39 -19.56 -14.95
N VAL A 692 7.49 -18.40 -14.32
CA VAL A 692 8.75 -17.84 -13.83
C VAL A 692 9.19 -18.51 -12.54
N ALA A 693 8.25 -18.67 -11.60
CA ALA A 693 8.52 -19.38 -10.36
C ALA A 693 8.90 -20.84 -10.63
N ASP A 694 8.23 -21.51 -11.58
CA ASP A 694 8.53 -22.88 -12.01
C ASP A 694 9.94 -22.98 -12.61
N LEU A 695 10.32 -22.05 -13.50
CA LEU A 695 11.67 -22.00 -14.09
C LEU A 695 12.75 -21.87 -13.01
N ILE A 696 12.57 -20.94 -12.08
CA ILE A 696 13.57 -20.67 -11.03
C ILE A 696 13.61 -21.85 -10.05
N ALA A 697 12.47 -22.49 -9.76
CA ALA A 697 12.44 -23.69 -8.92
C ALA A 697 13.14 -24.88 -9.56
N ALA A 698 12.90 -25.12 -10.85
CA ALA A 698 13.54 -26.20 -11.59
C ALA A 698 15.07 -26.05 -11.61
N ARG A 699 15.58 -24.83 -11.84
CA ARG A 699 17.04 -24.55 -11.84
C ARG A 699 17.65 -24.50 -10.44
N GLY A 700 16.91 -23.96 -9.47
CA GLY A 700 17.39 -23.74 -8.11
C GLY A 700 17.27 -24.97 -7.19
N GLY A 701 16.69 -26.07 -7.67
CA GLY A 701 16.39 -27.26 -6.87
C GLY A 701 15.36 -27.01 -5.77
N MET A 702 14.45 -26.05 -5.97
CA MET A 702 13.44 -25.72 -4.97
C MET A 702 12.25 -26.68 -5.04
N ALA A 703 11.70 -27.02 -3.88
CA ALA A 703 10.45 -27.75 -3.80
C ALA A 703 9.30 -26.88 -4.37
N LEU A 704 8.56 -27.43 -5.33
CA LEU A 704 7.34 -26.82 -5.85
C LEU A 704 6.28 -26.86 -4.75
N THR A 705 5.77 -25.70 -4.38
CA THR A 705 4.67 -25.57 -3.43
C THR A 705 3.43 -25.04 -4.12
N ALA A 706 2.25 -25.55 -3.73
CA ALA A 706 1.01 -25.04 -4.29
C ALA A 706 0.83 -23.56 -3.92
N ILE A 707 0.63 -22.70 -4.91
CA ILE A 707 0.20 -21.33 -4.67
C ILE A 707 -1.22 -21.40 -4.10
N PRO A 708 -1.51 -20.75 -2.96
CA PRO A 708 -2.85 -20.75 -2.41
C PRO A 708 -3.87 -20.20 -3.40
N ASP A 709 -5.12 -20.69 -3.34
CA ASP A 709 -6.21 -20.07 -4.08
C ASP A 709 -6.53 -18.70 -3.47
N LEU A 710 -6.35 -17.65 -4.27
CA LEU A 710 -6.63 -16.26 -3.90
C LEU A 710 -7.89 -15.74 -4.60
N SER A 711 -8.80 -16.64 -4.99
CA SER A 711 -10.08 -16.28 -5.59
C SER A 711 -11.01 -15.60 -4.57
N ILE A 712 -11.60 -14.47 -4.97
CA ILE A 712 -12.60 -13.78 -4.16
C ILE A 712 -13.98 -14.32 -4.55
N ALA A 713 -14.68 -14.91 -3.58
CA ALA A 713 -16.03 -15.41 -3.77
C ALA A 713 -17.03 -14.26 -3.73
N TRP A 714 -17.74 -14.03 -4.85
CA TRP A 714 -18.74 -12.97 -4.99
C TRP A 714 -20.15 -13.57 -5.09
N PRO A 715 -20.74 -14.07 -3.98
CA PRO A 715 -22.10 -14.60 -4.01
C PRO A 715 -23.11 -13.48 -4.30
N LEU A 716 -24.27 -13.83 -4.87
CA LEU A 716 -25.28 -12.87 -5.33
C LEU A 716 -25.67 -11.85 -4.26
N MET A 717 -25.85 -12.29 -3.01
CA MET A 717 -26.19 -11.43 -1.87
C MET A 717 -25.13 -10.37 -1.51
N VAL A 718 -23.88 -10.56 -1.95
CA VAL A 718 -22.79 -9.58 -1.81
C VAL A 718 -22.61 -8.75 -3.08
N VAL A 719 -22.83 -9.34 -4.27
CA VAL A 719 -22.74 -8.62 -5.54
C VAL A 719 -23.81 -7.54 -5.67
N ILE A 720 -25.06 -7.85 -5.28
CA ILE A 720 -26.19 -6.90 -5.34
C ILE A 720 -25.85 -5.58 -4.62
N PRO A 721 -25.43 -5.57 -3.34
CA PRO A 721 -25.07 -4.32 -2.67
C PRO A 721 -23.79 -3.67 -3.23
N MET A 722 -22.81 -4.46 -3.69
CA MET A 722 -21.56 -3.92 -4.25
C MET A 722 -21.80 -3.14 -5.54
N LEU A 723 -22.54 -3.72 -6.49
CA LEU A 723 -22.91 -3.06 -7.73
C LEU A 723 -24.02 -2.03 -7.52
N GLY A 724 -24.98 -2.33 -6.65
CA GLY A 724 -26.08 -1.45 -6.29
C GLY A 724 -25.60 -0.14 -5.68
N GLY A 725 -24.58 -0.16 -4.81
CA GLY A 725 -23.97 1.05 -4.26
C GLY A 725 -23.41 1.97 -5.36
N LEU A 726 -22.74 1.41 -6.37
CA LEU A 726 -22.23 2.17 -7.52
C LEU A 726 -23.38 2.75 -8.36
N LEU A 727 -24.41 1.95 -8.62
CA LEU A 727 -25.59 2.39 -9.36
C LEU A 727 -26.32 3.53 -8.63
N VAL A 728 -26.48 3.42 -7.32
CA VAL A 728 -27.05 4.44 -6.43
C VAL A 728 -26.29 5.76 -6.58
N TYR A 729 -24.96 5.74 -6.61
CA TYR A 729 -24.18 6.96 -6.83
C TYR A 729 -24.40 7.57 -8.22
N LEU A 730 -24.36 6.74 -9.27
CA LEU A 730 -24.51 7.20 -10.66
C LEU A 730 -25.89 7.83 -10.91
N VAL A 731 -26.96 7.20 -10.42
CA VAL A 731 -28.34 7.72 -10.50
C VAL A 731 -28.52 8.93 -9.58
N GLY A 732 -27.92 8.90 -8.38
CA GLY A 732 -28.01 9.97 -7.39
C GLY A 732 -27.39 11.30 -7.81
N LYS A 733 -26.53 11.31 -8.84
CA LYS A 733 -26.08 12.56 -9.50
C LYS A 733 -27.22 13.32 -10.18
N ARG A 734 -28.29 12.64 -10.58
CA ARG A 734 -29.46 13.24 -11.26
C ARG A 734 -30.60 13.55 -10.29
N SER A 735 -30.86 12.68 -9.31
CA SER A 735 -31.91 12.89 -8.31
C SER A 735 -31.57 12.23 -6.98
N ALA A 736 -31.52 13.04 -5.92
CA ALA A 736 -31.23 12.59 -4.56
C ALA A 736 -32.34 11.69 -3.99
N ALA A 737 -33.60 12.00 -4.27
CA ALA A 737 -34.75 11.22 -3.80
C ALA A 737 -34.77 9.80 -4.41
N VAL A 738 -34.50 9.69 -5.72
CA VAL A 738 -34.42 8.39 -6.42
C VAL A 738 -33.24 7.58 -5.88
N SER A 739 -32.11 8.23 -5.57
CA SER A 739 -30.94 7.57 -4.96
C SER A 739 -31.27 6.87 -3.65
N GLY A 740 -32.06 7.51 -2.78
CA GLY A 740 -32.45 6.93 -1.50
C GLY A 740 -33.33 5.70 -1.67
N TRP A 741 -34.40 5.81 -2.47
CA TRP A 741 -35.29 4.68 -2.72
C TRP A 741 -34.60 3.52 -3.45
N LEU A 742 -33.67 3.81 -4.36
CA LEU A 742 -32.86 2.79 -5.00
C LEU A 742 -31.94 2.06 -4.02
N ALA A 743 -31.38 2.77 -3.03
CA ALA A 743 -30.60 2.13 -1.96
C ALA A 743 -31.46 1.18 -1.12
N VAL A 744 -32.70 1.59 -0.77
CA VAL A 744 -33.67 0.72 -0.09
C VAL A 744 -34.02 -0.49 -0.94
N ALA A 745 -34.34 -0.29 -2.23
CA ALA A 745 -34.68 -1.38 -3.15
C ALA A 745 -33.52 -2.37 -3.33
N THR A 746 -32.28 -1.86 -3.44
CA THR A 746 -31.07 -2.69 -3.46
C THR A 746 -31.01 -3.56 -2.22
N MET A 747 -31.31 -3.01 -1.04
CA MET A 747 -31.25 -3.74 0.21
C MET A 747 -32.36 -4.76 0.42
N VAL A 748 -33.56 -4.47 -0.09
CA VAL A 748 -34.64 -5.46 -0.15
C VAL A 748 -34.24 -6.61 -1.08
N ALA A 749 -33.69 -6.33 -2.27
CA ALA A 749 -33.20 -7.36 -3.18
C ALA A 749 -32.08 -8.20 -2.56
N THR A 750 -31.15 -7.57 -1.83
CA THR A 750 -30.13 -8.27 -1.03
C THR A 750 -30.76 -9.19 0.01
N MET A 751 -31.76 -8.72 0.76
CA MET A 751 -32.44 -9.53 1.77
C MET A 751 -33.12 -10.75 1.15
N VAL A 752 -33.79 -10.58 0.00
CA VAL A 752 -34.38 -11.69 -0.76
C VAL A 752 -33.31 -12.69 -1.21
N ALA A 753 -32.16 -12.21 -1.68
CA ALA A 753 -31.05 -13.08 -2.06
C ALA A 753 -30.46 -13.86 -0.87
N VAL A 754 -30.43 -13.28 0.33
CA VAL A 754 -30.05 -13.99 1.57
C VAL A 754 -31.06 -15.09 1.92
N PHE A 755 -32.36 -14.79 1.82
CA PHE A 755 -33.42 -15.80 2.02
C PHE A 755 -33.32 -16.95 1.03
N ALA A 756 -33.12 -16.64 -0.25
CA ALA A 756 -32.96 -17.66 -1.30
C ALA A 756 -31.70 -18.52 -1.14
N ALA A 757 -30.75 -18.10 -0.31
CA ALA A 757 -29.50 -18.80 -0.05
C ALA A 757 -29.48 -19.52 1.31
N SER A 758 -30.64 -19.81 1.90
CA SER A 758 -30.76 -20.55 3.17
C SER A 758 -30.01 -21.88 3.16
N ASP A 759 -30.06 -22.59 2.04
CA ASP A 759 -29.49 -23.94 1.92
C ASP A 759 -27.98 -23.91 1.60
N ALA A 760 -27.46 -22.75 1.20
CA ALA A 760 -26.06 -22.59 0.79
C ALA A 760 -25.12 -22.20 1.94
N LEU A 761 -25.68 -21.81 3.09
CA LEU A 761 -24.99 -21.27 4.26
C LEU A 761 -25.32 -22.09 5.51
N ASP A 762 -24.37 -22.17 6.44
CA ASP A 762 -24.67 -22.71 7.77
C ASP A 762 -25.65 -21.80 8.52
N ILE A 763 -26.43 -22.37 9.44
CA ILE A 763 -27.48 -21.67 10.17
C ILE A 763 -26.97 -20.44 10.92
N PHE A 764 -25.72 -20.45 11.40
CA PHE A 764 -25.12 -19.33 12.12
C PHE A 764 -24.79 -18.16 11.18
N SER A 765 -24.11 -18.44 10.07
CA SER A 765 -23.79 -17.46 9.03
C SER A 765 -25.04 -16.91 8.35
N TRP A 766 -26.03 -17.77 8.04
CA TRP A 766 -27.30 -17.36 7.43
C TRP A 766 -28.11 -16.45 8.35
N SER A 767 -28.27 -16.82 9.62
CA SER A 767 -29.01 -16.01 10.60
C SER A 767 -28.38 -14.64 10.77
N PHE A 768 -27.04 -14.56 10.81
CA PHE A 768 -26.34 -13.29 10.91
C PHE A 768 -26.50 -12.45 9.63
N ALA A 769 -26.34 -13.05 8.45
CA ALA A 769 -26.55 -12.38 7.17
C ALA A 769 -27.96 -11.80 7.02
N LEU A 770 -28.98 -12.54 7.47
CA LEU A 770 -30.37 -12.10 7.44
C LEU A 770 -30.57 -10.86 8.34
N LEU A 771 -30.02 -10.87 9.55
CA LEU A 771 -30.10 -9.73 10.47
C LEU A 771 -29.38 -8.48 9.93
N ILE A 772 -28.22 -8.67 9.27
CA ILE A 772 -27.46 -7.60 8.61
C ILE A 772 -28.33 -6.92 7.53
N ALA A 773 -28.96 -7.72 6.65
CA ALA A 773 -29.79 -7.22 5.56
C ALA A 773 -31.08 -6.57 6.10
N PHE A 774 -31.77 -7.21 7.04
CA PHE A 774 -33.01 -6.72 7.62
C PHE A 774 -32.84 -5.35 8.29
N ILE A 775 -31.85 -5.21 9.17
CA ILE A 775 -31.58 -3.91 9.82
C ILE A 775 -31.03 -2.89 8.81
N GLY A 776 -30.35 -3.35 7.75
CA GLY A 776 -29.90 -2.51 6.65
C GLY A 776 -31.07 -1.83 5.94
N VAL A 777 -32.13 -2.59 5.63
CA VAL A 777 -33.37 -2.07 5.03
C VAL A 777 -33.99 -1.00 5.93
N LEU A 778 -34.11 -1.28 7.24
CA LEU A 778 -34.71 -0.35 8.18
C LEU A 778 -33.91 0.96 8.31
N ASN A 779 -32.58 0.88 8.35
CA ASN A 779 -31.74 2.07 8.46
C ASN A 779 -31.72 2.89 7.18
N LEU A 780 -31.75 2.25 6.01
CA LEU A 780 -31.86 2.95 4.74
C LEU A 780 -33.23 3.62 4.57
N LEU A 781 -34.31 2.98 5.02
CA LEU A 781 -35.65 3.59 5.04
C LEU A 781 -35.70 4.82 5.96
N TYR A 782 -35.12 4.70 7.16
CA TYR A 782 -34.97 5.83 8.09
C TYR A 782 -34.13 6.96 7.49
N SER A 783 -33.03 6.61 6.81
CA SER A 783 -32.14 7.56 6.15
C SER A 783 -32.85 8.43 5.12
N LEU A 784 -33.95 7.99 4.50
CA LEU A 784 -34.72 8.82 3.57
C LEU A 784 -35.23 10.11 4.23
N GLY A 785 -35.80 9.99 5.44
CA GLY A 785 -36.27 11.13 6.21
C GLY A 785 -35.12 11.95 6.79
N TYR A 786 -34.12 11.27 7.37
CA TYR A 786 -32.98 11.92 8.01
C TYR A 786 -32.10 12.71 7.03
N MET A 787 -31.80 12.15 5.86
CA MET A 787 -30.91 12.76 4.86
C MET A 787 -31.60 13.76 3.94
N SER A 788 -32.91 13.99 4.07
CA SER A 788 -33.69 14.88 3.20
C SER A 788 -33.10 16.29 3.09
N HIS A 789 -32.45 16.78 4.16
CA HIS A 789 -31.79 18.09 4.23
C HIS A 789 -30.26 18.00 4.14
N GLY A 790 -29.71 16.80 3.97
CA GLY A 790 -28.28 16.54 3.90
C GLY A 790 -27.69 16.76 2.51
N HIS A 791 -26.40 17.06 2.46
CA HIS A 791 -25.66 17.26 1.21
C HIS A 791 -25.14 15.92 0.65
N ALA A 792 -24.80 15.88 -0.64
CA ALA A 792 -24.14 14.73 -1.27
C ALA A 792 -24.79 13.34 -0.98
N GLN A 793 -26.13 13.28 -0.96
CA GLN A 793 -26.89 12.08 -0.56
C GLN A 793 -26.51 10.82 -1.35
N GLY A 794 -26.29 10.92 -2.67
CA GLY A 794 -25.87 9.77 -3.49
C GLY A 794 -24.53 9.16 -3.04
N ARG A 795 -23.59 9.98 -2.56
CA ARG A 795 -22.31 9.50 -1.99
C ARG A 795 -22.54 8.80 -0.65
N PHE A 796 -23.39 9.36 0.20
CA PHE A 796 -23.76 8.76 1.48
C PHE A 796 -24.33 7.36 1.28
N TYR A 797 -25.36 7.22 0.43
CA TYR A 797 -26.02 5.94 0.20
C TYR A 797 -25.10 4.92 -0.46
N MET A 798 -24.26 5.33 -1.42
CA MET A 798 -23.25 4.46 -2.03
C MET A 798 -22.37 3.80 -0.99
N PHE A 799 -21.65 4.58 -0.18
CA PHE A 799 -20.71 4.01 0.78
C PHE A 799 -21.42 3.25 1.90
N PHE A 800 -22.64 3.67 2.27
CA PHE A 800 -23.42 2.94 3.27
C PHE A 800 -23.83 1.55 2.77
N VAL A 801 -24.31 1.44 1.53
CA VAL A 801 -24.66 0.15 0.91
C VAL A 801 -23.41 -0.72 0.68
N LEU A 802 -22.29 -0.15 0.22
CA LEU A 802 -21.03 -0.88 0.06
C LEU A 802 -20.51 -1.45 1.39
N MET A 803 -20.61 -0.67 2.47
CA MET A 803 -20.23 -1.10 3.82
C MET A 803 -21.09 -2.28 4.29
N ILE A 804 -22.42 -2.24 4.06
CA ILE A 804 -23.33 -3.35 4.37
C ILE A 804 -22.97 -4.59 3.53
N GLY A 805 -22.69 -4.42 2.24
CA GLY A 805 -22.26 -5.52 1.37
C GLY A 805 -20.96 -6.19 1.86
N GLY A 806 -20.00 -5.39 2.36
CA GLY A 806 -18.78 -5.92 2.96
C GLY A 806 -19.08 -6.75 4.20
N LEU A 807 -19.96 -6.27 5.07
CA LEU A 807 -20.38 -6.99 6.28
C LEU A 807 -21.12 -8.30 5.95
N LEU A 808 -21.96 -8.30 4.92
CA LEU A 808 -22.57 -9.54 4.40
C LEU A 808 -21.51 -10.51 3.90
N GLY A 809 -20.50 -10.01 3.18
CA GLY A 809 -19.35 -10.82 2.74
C GLY A 809 -18.64 -11.53 3.90
N VAL A 810 -18.44 -10.84 5.03
CA VAL A 810 -17.86 -11.43 6.26
C VAL A 810 -18.73 -12.58 6.77
N ALA A 811 -20.05 -12.38 6.80
CA ALA A 811 -20.99 -13.39 7.31
C ALA A 811 -20.94 -14.68 6.46
N VAL A 812 -20.93 -14.55 5.14
CA VAL A 812 -21.09 -15.67 4.19
C VAL A 812 -19.77 -16.35 3.79
N SER A 813 -18.64 -15.83 4.28
CA SER A 813 -17.32 -16.36 3.95
C SER A 813 -17.13 -17.77 4.53
N LYS A 814 -16.70 -18.71 3.67
CA LYS A 814 -16.41 -20.12 4.00
C LYS A 814 -14.94 -20.37 4.28
N ASP A 815 -14.08 -19.43 3.92
CA ASP A 815 -12.63 -19.48 4.12
C ASP A 815 -12.12 -18.17 4.73
N LEU A 816 -10.97 -18.25 5.39
CA LEU A 816 -10.36 -17.13 6.09
C LEU A 816 -9.90 -16.01 5.15
N PHE A 817 -9.48 -16.33 3.92
CA PHE A 817 -9.04 -15.32 2.96
C PHE A 817 -10.20 -14.39 2.58
N ASN A 818 -11.34 -14.95 2.15
CA ASN A 818 -12.56 -14.22 1.85
C ASN A 818 -13.10 -13.48 3.08
N PHE A 819 -13.06 -14.11 4.26
CA PHE A 819 -13.47 -13.47 5.51
C PHE A 819 -12.67 -12.17 5.74
N PHE A 820 -11.35 -12.21 5.56
CA PHE A 820 -10.49 -11.04 5.71
C PHE A 820 -10.72 -9.99 4.62
N VAL A 821 -10.86 -10.41 3.35
CA VAL A 821 -11.15 -9.51 2.23
C VAL A 821 -12.38 -8.67 2.51
N PHE A 822 -13.48 -9.32 2.90
CA PHE A 822 -14.73 -8.64 3.18
C PHE A 822 -14.71 -7.85 4.48
N TRP A 823 -13.94 -8.30 5.48
CA TRP A 823 -13.68 -7.54 6.70
C TRP A 823 -13.04 -6.20 6.37
N GLU A 824 -12.03 -6.18 5.50
CA GLU A 824 -11.38 -4.96 5.07
C GLU A 824 -12.29 -4.08 4.21
N ILE A 825 -13.05 -4.65 3.27
CA ILE A 825 -14.02 -3.88 2.48
C ILE A 825 -15.03 -3.17 3.40
N MET A 826 -15.56 -3.87 4.40
CA MET A 826 -16.49 -3.32 5.38
C MET A 826 -15.83 -2.27 6.30
N SER A 827 -14.62 -2.53 6.79
CA SER A 827 -14.04 -1.82 7.94
C SER A 827 -13.13 -0.65 7.56
N SER A 828 -12.49 -0.70 6.39
CA SER A 828 -11.45 0.25 5.99
C SER A 828 -12.03 1.46 5.25
N TRP A 829 -12.04 1.45 3.92
CA TRP A 829 -12.33 2.62 3.11
C TRP A 829 -13.82 2.93 3.01
N THR A 830 -14.71 1.93 2.91
CA THR A 830 -16.16 2.18 2.81
C THR A 830 -16.66 2.89 4.07
N LEU A 831 -16.36 2.34 5.25
CA LEU A 831 -16.70 2.90 6.55
C LEU A 831 -16.08 4.28 6.79
N TYR A 832 -14.81 4.48 6.42
CA TYR A 832 -14.17 5.79 6.51
C TYR A 832 -14.95 6.86 5.75
N PHE A 833 -15.33 6.59 4.50
CA PHE A 833 -16.05 7.56 3.66
C PHE A 833 -17.47 7.85 4.14
N VAL A 834 -18.15 6.89 4.79
CA VAL A 834 -19.44 7.15 5.41
C VAL A 834 -19.30 8.01 6.67
N ILE A 835 -18.28 7.76 7.51
CA ILE A 835 -18.08 8.49 8.76
C ILE A 835 -17.75 9.97 8.50
N ILE A 836 -16.91 10.26 7.51
CA ILE A 836 -16.51 11.64 7.19
C ILE A 836 -17.52 12.40 6.35
N HIS A 837 -18.75 11.88 6.21
CA HIS A 837 -19.77 12.42 5.32
C HIS A 837 -20.03 13.92 5.52
N GLU A 838 -20.04 14.39 6.77
CA GLU A 838 -20.28 15.79 7.13
C GLU A 838 -19.17 16.75 6.67
N GLU A 839 -17.98 16.22 6.33
CA GLU A 839 -16.81 16.99 5.88
C GLU A 839 -16.36 18.11 6.84
N THR A 840 -16.84 18.15 8.08
CA THR A 840 -16.36 19.09 9.08
C THR A 840 -14.93 18.74 9.47
N ARG A 841 -14.16 19.73 9.93
CA ARG A 841 -12.77 19.50 10.41
C ARG A 841 -12.73 18.44 11.49
N GLU A 842 -13.74 18.42 12.36
CA GLU A 842 -13.89 17.41 13.40
C GLU A 842 -14.21 16.03 12.81
N ALA A 843 -15.21 15.91 11.92
CA ALA A 843 -15.55 14.64 11.27
C ALA A 843 -14.36 14.02 10.52
N LEU A 844 -13.60 14.83 9.78
CA LEU A 844 -12.41 14.38 9.05
C LEU A 844 -11.29 13.91 10.00
N ARG A 845 -11.08 14.64 11.10
CA ARG A 845 -10.07 14.28 12.11
C ARG A 845 -10.44 12.99 12.82
N GLU A 846 -11.67 12.88 13.31
CA GLU A 846 -12.12 11.71 14.05
C GLU A 846 -12.27 10.48 13.15
N GLY A 847 -12.77 10.65 11.92
CA GLY A 847 -12.84 9.57 10.94
C GLY A 847 -11.46 9.01 10.60
N PHE A 848 -10.43 9.87 10.50
CA PHE A 848 -9.06 9.42 10.28
C PHE A 848 -8.51 8.62 11.46
N LYS A 849 -8.76 9.07 12.71
CA LYS A 849 -8.35 8.31 13.90
C LYS A 849 -8.99 6.93 13.93
N TYR A 850 -10.30 6.87 13.68
CA TYR A 850 -11.05 5.62 13.68
C TYR A 850 -10.59 4.66 12.58
N PHE A 851 -10.34 5.16 11.37
CA PHE A 851 -9.75 4.35 10.29
C PHE A 851 -8.40 3.77 10.71
N LEU A 852 -7.49 4.61 11.21
CA LEU A 852 -6.13 4.16 11.54
C LEU A 852 -6.15 3.07 12.61
N PHE A 853 -7.00 3.22 13.62
CA PHE A 853 -7.14 2.22 14.67
C PHE A 853 -7.69 0.89 14.14
N ASN A 854 -8.75 0.94 13.31
CA ASN A 854 -9.28 -0.26 12.66
C ASN A 854 -8.25 -0.94 11.75
N TYR A 855 -7.43 -0.16 11.04
CA TYR A 855 -6.41 -0.67 10.14
C TYR A 855 -5.29 -1.40 10.90
N ILE A 856 -4.92 -0.91 12.09
CA ILE A 856 -3.98 -1.60 12.99
C ILE A 856 -4.59 -2.92 13.49
N GLY A 857 -5.84 -2.89 13.96
CA GLY A 857 -6.52 -4.10 14.45
C GLY A 857 -6.69 -5.15 13.35
N ALA A 858 -7.02 -4.73 12.14
CA ALA A 858 -7.07 -5.60 10.98
C ALA A 858 -5.70 -6.19 10.63
N SER A 859 -4.63 -5.40 10.69
CA SER A 859 -3.26 -5.89 10.44
C SER A 859 -2.84 -6.98 11.44
N LEU A 860 -3.20 -6.84 12.73
CA LEU A 860 -2.95 -7.86 13.75
C LEU A 860 -3.77 -9.12 13.46
N MET A 861 -5.07 -8.97 13.20
CA MET A 861 -5.94 -10.09 12.83
C MET A 861 -5.41 -10.82 11.58
N PHE A 862 -4.94 -10.06 10.60
CA PHE A 862 -4.41 -10.58 9.35
C PHE A 862 -3.16 -11.42 9.57
N LEU A 863 -2.22 -10.92 10.39
CA LEU A 863 -1.02 -11.66 10.75
C LEU A 863 -1.38 -12.96 11.49
N GLY A 864 -2.33 -12.90 12.44
CA GLY A 864 -2.81 -14.08 13.16
C GLY A 864 -3.41 -15.13 12.23
N LEU A 865 -4.27 -14.70 11.31
CA LEU A 865 -4.86 -15.52 10.26
C LEU A 865 -3.79 -16.20 9.40
N LEU A 866 -2.77 -15.46 8.97
CA LEU A 866 -1.68 -16.01 8.16
C LEU A 866 -0.86 -17.04 8.95
N VAL A 867 -0.54 -16.76 10.22
CA VAL A 867 0.16 -17.72 11.10
C VAL A 867 -0.59 -19.04 11.19
N LEU A 868 -1.92 -19.01 11.30
CA LEU A 868 -2.72 -20.23 11.36
C LEU A 868 -2.82 -20.91 9.97
N ALA A 869 -3.27 -20.19 8.95
CA ALA A 869 -3.61 -20.76 7.65
C ALA A 869 -2.37 -21.19 6.84
N ALA A 870 -1.26 -20.46 6.92
CA ALA A 870 -0.03 -20.81 6.18
C ALA A 870 0.62 -22.07 6.74
N ASN A 871 0.61 -22.26 8.07
CA ASN A 871 1.14 -23.47 8.70
C ASN A 871 0.19 -24.66 8.59
N ALA A 872 -1.13 -24.43 8.56
CA ALA A 872 -2.12 -25.48 8.30
C ALA A 872 -2.22 -25.88 6.81
N GLY A 873 -1.79 -25.00 5.89
CA GLY A 873 -1.84 -25.24 4.44
C GLY A 873 -3.23 -25.17 3.82
N THR A 874 -4.20 -24.52 4.47
CA THR A 874 -5.57 -24.34 3.96
C THR A 874 -6.18 -23.05 4.54
N PHE A 875 -7.03 -22.39 3.76
CA PHE A 875 -7.88 -21.27 4.23
C PHE A 875 -9.29 -21.72 4.58
N ALA A 876 -9.70 -22.92 4.13
CA ALA A 876 -11.05 -23.42 4.34
C ALA A 876 -11.30 -23.64 5.83
N MET A 877 -12.31 -22.96 6.37
CA MET A 877 -12.61 -22.97 7.80
C MET A 877 -12.90 -24.39 8.32
N ALA A 878 -13.59 -25.20 7.51
CA ALA A 878 -13.96 -26.58 7.86
C ALA A 878 -12.74 -27.52 7.97
N GLU A 879 -11.74 -27.35 7.11
CA GLU A 879 -10.52 -28.16 7.14
C GLU A 879 -9.53 -27.69 8.20
N LEU A 880 -9.49 -26.37 8.44
CA LEU A 880 -8.55 -25.73 9.34
C LEU A 880 -8.66 -26.31 10.75
N ALA A 881 -9.88 -26.50 11.26
CA ALA A 881 -10.15 -27.04 12.59
C ALA A 881 -9.38 -28.34 12.89
N GLY A 882 -9.37 -29.28 11.93
CA GLY A 882 -8.69 -30.56 12.07
C GLY A 882 -7.16 -30.48 11.97
N ARG A 883 -6.62 -29.46 11.28
CA ARG A 883 -5.17 -29.29 11.09
C ARG A 883 -4.51 -28.47 12.19
N LEU A 884 -5.25 -27.58 12.86
CA LEU A 884 -4.70 -26.72 13.92
C LEU A 884 -4.25 -27.50 15.15
N SER A 885 -4.85 -28.66 15.43
CA SER A 885 -4.45 -29.54 16.54
C SER A 885 -3.03 -30.10 16.40
N ALA A 886 -2.52 -30.17 15.18
CA ALA A 886 -1.16 -30.64 14.89
C ALA A 886 -0.09 -29.53 14.98
N LEU A 887 -0.48 -28.26 15.16
CA LEU A 887 0.47 -27.15 15.21
C LEU A 887 1.19 -27.07 16.56
N PRO A 888 2.46 -26.61 16.57
CA PRO A 888 3.15 -26.29 17.82
C PRO A 888 2.37 -25.26 18.64
N THR A 889 2.24 -25.50 19.95
CA THR A 889 1.43 -24.66 20.86
C THR A 889 1.78 -23.17 20.79
N GLY A 890 3.06 -22.83 20.61
CA GLY A 890 3.50 -21.44 20.49
C GLY A 890 2.96 -20.73 19.23
N LEU A 891 2.95 -21.40 18.08
CA LEU A 891 2.41 -20.85 16.83
C LEU A 891 0.89 -20.77 16.86
N LEU A 892 0.25 -21.81 17.40
CA LEU A 892 -1.20 -21.82 17.62
C LEU A 892 -1.61 -20.66 18.54
N ALA A 893 -0.93 -20.49 19.68
CA ALA A 893 -1.18 -19.41 20.62
C ALA A 893 -0.96 -18.04 19.98
N LEU A 894 0.15 -17.83 19.26
CA LEU A 894 0.44 -16.57 18.58
C LEU A 894 -0.68 -16.21 17.57
N GLY A 895 -1.07 -17.16 16.72
CA GLY A 895 -2.11 -16.95 15.72
C GLY A 895 -3.47 -16.61 16.35
N LEU A 896 -3.90 -17.38 17.35
CA LEU A 896 -5.16 -17.15 18.05
C LEU A 896 -5.17 -15.85 18.86
N ILE A 897 -4.07 -15.50 19.55
CA ILE A 897 -3.94 -14.23 20.28
C ILE A 897 -4.03 -13.04 19.34
N LEU A 898 -3.33 -13.07 18.20
CA LEU A 898 -3.34 -11.98 17.24
C LEU A 898 -4.73 -11.78 16.60
N MET A 899 -5.43 -12.88 16.27
CA MET A 899 -6.82 -12.82 15.79
C MET A 899 -7.76 -12.26 16.86
N LEU A 900 -7.65 -12.75 18.10
CA LEU A 900 -8.45 -12.29 19.23
C LEU A 900 -8.23 -10.80 19.48
N LEU A 901 -6.98 -10.32 19.48
CA LEU A 901 -6.66 -8.90 19.64
C LEU A 901 -7.32 -8.05 18.54
N GLY A 902 -7.29 -8.49 17.29
CA GLY A 902 -7.95 -7.78 16.19
C GLY A 902 -9.47 -7.71 16.34
N PHE A 903 -10.12 -8.81 16.75
CA PHE A 903 -11.55 -8.81 17.06
C PHE A 903 -11.88 -7.91 18.26
N MET A 904 -11.09 -7.96 19.32
CA MET A 904 -11.27 -7.15 20.53
C MET A 904 -11.10 -5.65 20.25
N MET A 905 -10.12 -5.28 19.43
CA MET A 905 -9.94 -3.91 18.95
C MET A 905 -11.16 -3.42 18.17
N LYS A 906 -11.73 -4.27 17.31
CA LYS A 906 -12.97 -3.92 16.59
C LYS A 906 -14.17 -3.83 17.53
N GLY A 907 -14.23 -4.67 18.56
CA GLY A 907 -15.27 -4.64 19.59
C GLY A 907 -15.19 -3.46 20.55
N ALA A 908 -14.14 -2.62 20.48
CA ALA A 908 -13.87 -1.53 21.42
C ALA A 908 -13.58 -1.99 22.86
N MET A 909 -12.84 -3.08 23.01
CA MET A 909 -12.53 -3.69 24.31
C MET A 909 -11.30 -3.06 25.00
N LEU A 910 -11.24 -3.15 26.33
CA LEU A 910 -10.03 -2.82 27.11
C LEU A 910 -8.85 -3.74 26.75
N PRO A 911 -7.59 -3.31 26.93
CA PRO A 911 -7.11 -2.07 27.56
C PRO A 911 -7.06 -0.85 26.63
N PHE A 912 -7.51 -0.97 25.39
CA PHE A 912 -7.42 0.12 24.42
C PHE A 912 -8.45 1.23 24.70
N ARG A 913 -8.10 2.48 24.39
CA ARG A 913 -8.94 3.65 24.70
C ARG A 913 -10.20 3.68 23.82
N ILE A 914 -11.39 3.56 24.43
CA ILE A 914 -12.69 3.47 23.75
C ILE A 914 -12.93 4.60 22.72
N ASP A 915 -12.48 5.82 23.00
CA ASP A 915 -12.67 6.99 22.12
C ASP A 915 -11.91 6.87 20.78
N TYR A 916 -10.88 6.02 20.70
CA TYR A 916 -10.18 5.72 19.44
C TYR A 916 -10.82 4.55 18.68
N GLN A 917 -11.42 3.60 19.42
CA GLN A 917 -11.98 2.36 18.86
C GLN A 917 -13.41 2.51 18.36
N MET A 918 -14.12 3.55 18.81
CA MET A 918 -15.53 3.76 18.48
C MET A 918 -15.71 4.86 17.43
N HIS A 919 -16.78 4.72 16.65
CA HIS A 919 -17.15 5.74 15.67
C HIS A 919 -17.42 7.08 16.38
N PRO A 920 -17.11 8.22 15.74
CA PRO A 920 -17.30 9.50 16.38
C PRO A 920 -18.77 9.90 16.44
N PRO A 921 -19.15 10.77 17.41
CA PRO A 921 -20.49 11.37 17.45
C PRO A 921 -20.83 12.18 16.19
N THR A 922 -19.82 12.67 15.46
CA THR A 922 -19.97 13.45 14.24
C THR A 922 -20.44 12.64 13.03
N ALA A 923 -20.41 11.30 13.10
CA ALA A 923 -20.94 10.46 12.03
C ALA A 923 -22.48 10.62 11.91
N PRO A 924 -23.06 10.51 10.69
CA PRO A 924 -24.51 10.54 10.52
C PRO A 924 -25.21 9.53 11.42
N THR A 925 -26.36 9.92 12.00
CA THR A 925 -27.01 9.08 13.03
C THR A 925 -27.49 7.71 12.53
N PRO A 926 -28.08 7.55 11.32
CA PRO A 926 -28.48 6.23 10.81
C PRO A 926 -27.28 5.27 10.69
N VAL A 927 -26.12 5.82 10.34
CA VAL A 927 -24.87 5.08 10.22
C VAL A 927 -24.31 4.77 11.60
N SER A 928 -24.29 5.73 12.52
CA SER A 928 -23.91 5.50 13.93
C SER A 928 -24.73 4.38 14.56
N GLY A 929 -26.05 4.40 14.32
CA GLY A 929 -26.98 3.35 14.71
C GLY A 929 -26.59 2.01 14.10
N TYR A 930 -26.34 1.95 12.80
CA TYR A 930 -25.93 0.71 12.12
C TYR A 930 -24.57 0.18 12.56
N ILE A 931 -23.57 1.06 12.74
CA ILE A 931 -22.25 0.67 13.21
C ILE A 931 -22.38 0.03 14.59
N SER A 932 -23.04 0.73 15.50
CA SER A 932 -23.23 0.27 16.88
C SER A 932 -24.07 -1.00 16.96
N SER A 933 -25.15 -1.08 16.17
CA SER A 933 -26.12 -2.15 16.25
C SER A 933 -25.76 -3.37 15.41
N VAL A 934 -25.04 -3.26 14.30
CA VAL A 934 -24.76 -4.38 13.38
C VAL A 934 -23.26 -4.52 13.12
N LEU A 935 -22.57 -3.47 12.66
CA LEU A 935 -21.19 -3.60 12.17
C LEU A 935 -20.23 -4.15 13.24
N LEU A 936 -20.32 -3.64 14.47
CA LEU A 936 -19.46 -4.11 15.56
C LEU A 936 -19.74 -5.57 15.96
N LYS A 937 -20.85 -6.18 15.53
CA LYS A 937 -21.15 -7.59 15.80
C LYS A 937 -20.31 -8.54 14.95
N SER A 938 -19.63 -8.03 13.93
CA SER A 938 -18.62 -8.82 13.20
C SER A 938 -17.52 -9.32 14.15
N ALA A 939 -17.19 -8.58 15.20
CA ALA A 939 -16.19 -8.98 16.20
C ALA A 939 -16.63 -10.21 17.02
N PRO A 940 -17.75 -10.19 17.78
CA PRO A 940 -18.20 -11.39 18.49
C PRO A 940 -18.60 -12.53 17.55
N PHE A 941 -19.09 -12.25 16.33
CA PHE A 941 -19.30 -13.28 15.30
C PHE A 941 -17.99 -13.97 14.92
N GLY A 942 -16.93 -13.21 14.64
CA GLY A 942 -15.59 -13.72 14.36
C GLY A 942 -15.01 -14.48 15.54
N MET A 943 -15.20 -13.98 16.77
CA MET A 943 -14.78 -14.67 18.00
C MET A 943 -15.53 -15.98 18.22
N ALA A 944 -16.84 -16.03 17.95
CA ALA A 944 -17.60 -17.27 18.04
C ALA A 944 -17.09 -18.31 17.02
N LYS A 945 -16.81 -17.90 15.77
CA LYS A 945 -16.14 -18.78 14.79
C LYS A 945 -14.76 -19.23 15.29
N LEU A 946 -13.97 -18.31 15.86
CA LEU A 946 -12.66 -18.63 16.45
C LEU A 946 -12.74 -19.66 17.58
N PHE A 947 -13.69 -19.51 18.51
CA PHE A 947 -13.80 -20.35 19.69
C PHE A 947 -14.43 -21.71 19.43
N TYR A 948 -15.40 -21.78 18.50
CA TYR A 948 -16.24 -22.97 18.34
C TYR A 948 -16.07 -23.65 16.98
N VAL A 949 -15.67 -22.93 15.93
CA VAL A 949 -15.50 -23.49 14.58
C VAL A 949 -14.03 -23.87 14.31
N PHE A 950 -13.05 -23.06 14.74
CA PHE A 950 -11.62 -23.32 14.48
C PHE A 950 -10.96 -24.28 15.48
N GLY A 951 -11.59 -25.41 15.78
CA GLY A 951 -11.04 -26.48 16.64
C GLY A 951 -11.61 -26.55 18.05
N GLY A 952 -12.58 -25.68 18.38
CA GLY A 952 -13.38 -25.76 19.60
C GLY A 952 -12.64 -25.40 20.90
N VAL A 953 -13.37 -25.42 22.01
CA VAL A 953 -12.86 -25.12 23.37
C VAL A 953 -11.67 -26.03 23.74
N ALA A 954 -11.67 -27.28 23.27
CA ALA A 954 -10.63 -28.26 23.54
C ALA A 954 -9.26 -27.85 22.98
N LEU A 955 -9.21 -27.39 21.72
CA LEU A 955 -7.96 -26.94 21.10
C LEU A 955 -7.36 -25.72 21.82
N ILE A 956 -8.21 -24.78 22.22
CA ILE A 956 -7.78 -23.57 22.93
C ILE A 956 -7.36 -23.92 24.37
N GLY A 957 -7.92 -24.98 24.96
CA GLY A 957 -7.49 -25.54 26.24
C GLY A 957 -6.02 -25.97 26.24
N ASN A 958 -5.48 -26.43 25.10
CA ASN A 958 -4.08 -26.85 24.98
C ASN A 958 -3.06 -25.71 25.21
N ILE A 959 -3.48 -24.45 25.08
CA ILE A 959 -2.63 -23.28 25.35
C ILE A 959 -2.49 -23.04 26.85
N GLY A 960 -3.46 -23.50 27.64
CA GLY A 960 -3.51 -23.36 29.08
C GLY A 960 -4.94 -23.18 29.58
N MET A 961 -5.15 -23.57 30.84
CA MET A 961 -6.41 -23.41 31.55
C MET A 961 -6.28 -22.31 32.59
N ALA A 962 -7.30 -21.46 32.72
CA ALA A 962 -7.40 -20.45 33.76
C ALA A 962 -8.85 -20.37 34.27
N GLY A 963 -9.02 -20.37 35.60
CA GLY A 963 -10.34 -20.29 36.21
C GLY A 963 -11.29 -21.45 35.88
N GLY A 964 -10.79 -22.62 35.47
CA GLY A 964 -11.65 -23.74 35.04
C GLY A 964 -12.13 -23.65 33.58
N MET A 965 -11.65 -22.66 32.82
CA MET A 965 -11.90 -22.48 31.39
C MET A 965 -10.58 -22.42 30.60
N SER A 966 -10.65 -22.44 29.28
CA SER A 966 -9.49 -22.10 28.44
C SER A 966 -8.98 -20.69 28.79
N GLY A 967 -7.66 -20.54 28.94
CA GLY A 967 -7.03 -19.29 29.34
C GLY A 967 -7.36 -18.10 28.44
N LEU A 968 -7.41 -18.30 27.12
CA LEU A 968 -7.76 -17.23 26.17
C LEU A 968 -9.22 -16.79 26.29
N MET A 969 -10.14 -17.76 26.47
CA MET A 969 -11.55 -17.48 26.68
C MET A 969 -11.78 -16.78 28.02
N TYR A 970 -11.09 -17.20 29.08
CA TYR A 970 -11.15 -16.56 30.38
C TYR A 970 -10.65 -15.11 30.34
N VAL A 971 -9.54 -14.84 29.63
CA VAL A 971 -9.04 -13.46 29.41
C VAL A 971 -10.08 -12.62 28.66
N ALA A 972 -10.67 -13.15 27.59
CA ALA A 972 -11.72 -12.46 26.85
C ALA A 972 -12.97 -12.17 27.73
N ALA A 973 -13.37 -13.12 28.57
CA ALA A 973 -14.47 -12.96 29.52
C ALA A 973 -14.18 -11.87 30.57
N CYS A 974 -12.97 -11.86 31.14
CA CYS A 974 -12.51 -10.83 32.08
C CYS A 974 -12.50 -9.46 31.43
N VAL A 975 -11.96 -9.34 30.22
CA VAL A 975 -11.97 -8.07 29.49
C VAL A 975 -13.40 -7.63 29.16
N GLY A 976 -14.27 -8.55 28.75
CA GLY A 976 -15.69 -8.29 28.51
C GLY A 976 -16.39 -7.74 29.77
N GLY A 977 -16.24 -8.42 30.91
CA GLY A 977 -16.83 -7.99 32.20
C GLY A 977 -16.34 -6.62 32.67
N LEU A 978 -15.01 -6.39 32.64
CA LEU A 978 -14.42 -5.10 33.03
C LEU A 978 -14.83 -3.96 32.07
N THR A 979 -14.82 -4.22 30.76
CA THR A 979 -15.25 -3.26 29.74
C THR A 979 -16.71 -2.89 29.93
N THR A 980 -17.57 -3.88 30.23
CA THR A 980 -19.01 -3.67 30.46
C THR A 980 -19.24 -2.63 31.55
N LEU A 981 -18.59 -2.80 32.71
CA LEU A 981 -18.72 -1.90 33.85
C LEU A 981 -18.13 -0.52 33.58
N MET A 982 -16.90 -0.46 33.07
CA MET A 982 -16.21 0.81 32.80
C MET A 982 -16.97 1.66 31.78
N ALA A 983 -17.44 1.04 30.69
CA ALA A 983 -18.19 1.75 29.65
C ALA A 983 -19.56 2.24 30.16
N ALA A 984 -20.24 1.46 31.00
CA ALA A 984 -21.50 1.89 31.63
C ALA A 984 -21.29 3.10 32.56
N ALA A 985 -20.20 3.10 33.35
CA ALA A 985 -19.83 4.22 34.20
C ALA A 985 -19.49 5.48 33.39
N LEU A 986 -18.72 5.34 32.30
CA LEU A 986 -18.40 6.45 31.41
C LEU A 986 -19.64 7.03 30.72
N ALA A 987 -20.60 6.17 30.34
CA ALA A 987 -21.87 6.60 29.76
C ALA A 987 -22.72 7.41 30.74
N LEU A 988 -22.75 7.03 32.02
CA LEU A 988 -23.48 7.74 33.07
C LEU A 988 -23.01 9.19 33.23
N VAL A 989 -21.73 9.46 32.97
CA VAL A 989 -21.15 10.82 33.09
C VAL A 989 -21.44 11.69 31.86
N GLN A 990 -21.76 11.10 30.70
CA GLN A 990 -21.98 11.87 29.47
C GLN A 990 -23.33 12.58 29.43
N SER A 991 -23.36 13.83 28.98
CA SER A 991 -24.59 14.56 28.63
C SER A 991 -24.87 14.60 27.12
N GLY A 992 -23.86 14.44 26.26
CA GLY A 992 -24.06 14.33 24.81
C GLY A 992 -24.82 13.06 24.41
N MET A 993 -25.91 13.19 23.66
CA MET A 993 -26.83 12.08 23.33
C MET A 993 -26.13 10.91 22.63
N LYS A 994 -25.46 11.18 21.50
CA LYS A 994 -24.75 10.13 20.74
C LYS A 994 -23.60 9.53 21.54
N ARG A 995 -22.85 10.34 22.29
CA ARG A 995 -21.69 9.87 23.05
C ARG A 995 -22.11 8.94 24.20
N LEU A 996 -23.19 9.27 24.91
CA LEU A 996 -23.81 8.38 25.89
C LEU A 996 -24.19 7.04 25.23
N LEU A 997 -24.82 7.08 24.06
CA LEU A 997 -25.19 5.86 23.35
C LEU A 997 -23.96 5.05 22.89
N ILE A 998 -22.91 5.70 22.40
CA ILE A 998 -21.66 5.04 22.00
C ILE A 998 -21.05 4.24 23.16
N TYR A 999 -20.92 4.83 24.34
CA TYR A 999 -20.39 4.10 25.51
C TYR A 999 -21.29 2.94 25.92
N HIS A 1000 -22.61 3.09 25.86
CA HIS A 1000 -23.52 1.97 26.11
C HIS A 1000 -23.40 0.86 25.06
N THR A 1001 -23.06 1.18 23.81
CA THR A 1001 -22.76 0.16 22.79
C THR A 1001 -21.59 -0.71 23.24
N VAL A 1002 -20.51 -0.09 23.73
CA VAL A 1002 -19.33 -0.80 24.23
C VAL A 1002 -19.66 -1.62 25.47
N SER A 1003 -20.48 -1.07 26.37
CA SER A 1003 -20.96 -1.80 27.55
C SER A 1003 -21.72 -3.07 27.14
N GLN A 1004 -22.70 -2.96 26.24
CA GLN A 1004 -23.46 -4.13 25.78
C GLN A 1004 -22.60 -5.10 24.94
N MET A 1005 -21.58 -4.62 24.22
CA MET A 1005 -20.63 -5.49 23.53
C MET A 1005 -19.84 -6.35 24.53
N GLY A 1006 -19.48 -5.78 25.69
CA GLY A 1006 -18.84 -6.52 26.77
C GLY A 1006 -19.72 -7.66 27.32
N TYR A 1007 -21.04 -7.49 27.39
CA TYR A 1007 -21.98 -8.59 27.71
C TYR A 1007 -21.94 -9.70 26.66
N ILE A 1008 -21.97 -9.35 25.37
CA ILE A 1008 -21.93 -10.34 24.28
C ILE A 1008 -20.64 -11.15 24.37
N ILE A 1009 -19.50 -10.47 24.53
CA ILE A 1009 -18.18 -11.10 24.63
C ILE A 1009 -18.09 -11.96 25.90
N LEU A 1010 -18.56 -11.46 27.05
CA LEU A 1010 -18.61 -12.25 28.28
C LEU A 1010 -19.41 -13.54 28.07
N GLY A 1011 -20.62 -13.46 27.53
CA GLY A 1011 -21.49 -14.62 27.28
C GLY A 1011 -20.84 -15.65 26.34
N VAL A 1012 -20.39 -15.20 25.17
CA VAL A 1012 -19.73 -16.07 24.16
C VAL A 1012 -18.42 -16.64 24.69
N SER A 1013 -17.71 -15.94 25.59
CA SER A 1013 -16.47 -16.44 26.16
C SER A 1013 -16.66 -17.47 27.26
N LEU A 1014 -17.83 -17.56 27.92
CA LEU A 1014 -18.06 -18.50 29.03
C LEU A 1014 -17.98 -19.99 28.64
N GLY A 1015 -18.07 -20.34 27.36
CA GLY A 1015 -17.86 -21.72 26.91
C GLY A 1015 -19.02 -22.68 27.17
N THR A 1016 -19.99 -22.32 28.02
CA THR A 1016 -21.19 -23.11 28.31
C THR A 1016 -22.30 -22.82 27.31
N SER A 1017 -23.18 -23.79 27.03
CA SER A 1017 -24.37 -23.57 26.18
C SER A 1017 -25.19 -22.38 26.67
N LEU A 1018 -25.45 -22.31 27.98
CA LEU A 1018 -26.19 -21.20 28.58
C LEU A 1018 -25.53 -19.82 28.33
N GLY A 1019 -24.20 -19.76 28.44
CA GLY A 1019 -23.43 -18.55 28.18
C GLY A 1019 -23.45 -18.13 26.71
N VAL A 1020 -23.24 -19.10 25.80
CA VAL A 1020 -23.26 -18.86 24.36
C VAL A 1020 -24.64 -18.45 23.89
N ALA A 1021 -25.69 -19.15 24.28
CA ALA A 1021 -27.07 -18.76 23.98
C ALA A 1021 -27.41 -17.38 24.55
N GLY A 1022 -27.02 -17.08 25.79
CA GLY A 1022 -27.18 -15.76 26.39
C GLY A 1022 -26.47 -14.66 25.61
N GLY A 1023 -25.22 -14.91 25.20
CA GLY A 1023 -24.39 -13.99 24.41
C GLY A 1023 -24.96 -13.75 23.00
N LEU A 1024 -25.36 -14.81 22.29
CA LEU A 1024 -25.98 -14.73 20.96
C LEU A 1024 -27.38 -14.08 21.01
N LEU A 1025 -28.18 -14.38 22.03
CA LEU A 1025 -29.47 -13.73 22.25
C LEU A 1025 -29.25 -12.24 22.56
N HIS A 1026 -28.27 -11.90 23.39
CA HIS A 1026 -27.92 -10.51 23.66
C HIS A 1026 -27.41 -9.80 22.41
N LEU A 1027 -26.67 -10.51 21.54
CA LEU A 1027 -26.22 -10.01 20.25
C LEU A 1027 -27.42 -9.52 19.46
N VAL A 1028 -28.41 -10.38 19.18
CA VAL A 1028 -29.61 -10.04 18.40
C VAL A 1028 -30.43 -8.94 19.08
N ASN A 1029 -30.69 -9.06 20.38
CA ASN A 1029 -31.46 -8.06 21.11
C ASN A 1029 -30.78 -6.68 21.05
N HIS A 1030 -29.46 -6.64 21.23
CA HIS A 1030 -28.67 -5.42 21.12
C HIS A 1030 -28.70 -4.84 19.70
N MET A 1031 -28.81 -5.66 18.64
CA MET A 1031 -29.03 -5.14 17.29
C MET A 1031 -30.36 -4.37 17.21
N LEU A 1032 -31.42 -4.85 17.86
CA LEU A 1032 -32.75 -4.24 17.82
C LEU A 1032 -32.83 -2.95 18.66
N PHE A 1033 -32.66 -3.07 19.98
CA PHE A 1033 -32.90 -1.94 20.88
C PHE A 1033 -31.85 -0.84 20.74
N LYS A 1034 -30.61 -1.18 20.35
CA LYS A 1034 -29.58 -0.14 20.19
C LYS A 1034 -29.78 0.66 18.92
N ASN A 1035 -30.15 -0.02 17.85
CA ASN A 1035 -30.50 0.67 16.62
C ASN A 1035 -31.67 1.63 16.88
N LEU A 1036 -32.74 1.14 17.52
CA LEU A 1036 -33.88 1.95 17.94
C LEU A 1036 -33.46 3.22 18.70
N LEU A 1037 -32.62 3.08 19.73
CA LEU A 1037 -32.16 4.22 20.54
C LEU A 1037 -31.35 5.26 19.75
N PHE A 1038 -30.51 4.82 18.81
CA PHE A 1038 -29.81 5.75 17.91
C PHE A 1038 -30.78 6.43 16.93
N LEU A 1039 -31.75 5.70 16.37
CA LEU A 1039 -32.76 6.26 15.49
C LEU A 1039 -33.65 7.28 16.24
N VAL A 1040 -33.98 7.04 17.51
CA VAL A 1040 -34.64 8.05 18.35
C VAL A 1040 -33.75 9.27 18.54
N ALA A 1041 -32.50 9.10 18.95
CA ALA A 1041 -31.58 10.23 19.12
C ALA A 1041 -31.45 11.05 17.83
N GLY A 1042 -31.41 10.39 16.67
CA GLY A 1042 -31.41 11.06 15.37
C GLY A 1042 -32.69 11.84 15.07
N ALA A 1043 -33.85 11.31 15.46
CA ALA A 1043 -35.13 11.99 15.30
C ALA A 1043 -35.20 13.26 16.17
N ILE A 1044 -34.74 13.17 17.42
CA ILE A 1044 -34.62 14.32 18.32
C ILE A 1044 -33.66 15.35 17.74
N MET A 1045 -32.46 14.94 17.30
CA MET A 1045 -31.46 15.85 16.74
C MET A 1045 -31.96 16.60 15.50
N VAL A 1046 -32.68 15.92 14.59
CA VAL A 1046 -33.23 16.56 13.37
C VAL A 1046 -34.38 17.51 13.71
N LYS A 1047 -35.22 17.18 14.70
CA LYS A 1047 -36.42 17.96 15.03
C LYS A 1047 -36.19 19.10 16.03
N ALA A 1048 -35.23 18.93 16.93
CA ALA A 1048 -34.90 19.92 17.96
C ALA A 1048 -33.60 20.69 17.67
N GLY A 1049 -32.75 20.24 16.74
CA GLY A 1049 -31.51 20.93 16.37
C GLY A 1049 -30.41 20.91 17.44
N VAL A 1050 -30.50 20.01 18.42
CA VAL A 1050 -29.58 19.92 19.57
C VAL A 1050 -28.87 18.58 19.63
N GLU A 1051 -27.66 18.56 20.19
CA GLU A 1051 -26.85 17.33 20.36
C GLU A 1051 -26.67 16.92 21.82
N ASN A 1052 -26.98 17.80 22.76
CA ASN A 1052 -26.79 17.62 24.20
C ASN A 1052 -28.15 17.49 24.92
N LEU A 1053 -28.24 16.54 25.86
CA LEU A 1053 -29.40 16.37 26.73
C LEU A 1053 -29.68 17.59 27.63
N ASP A 1054 -28.65 18.37 27.97
CA ASP A 1054 -28.80 19.56 28.81
C ASP A 1054 -29.58 20.69 28.11
N GLN A 1055 -29.76 20.59 26.79
CA GLN A 1055 -30.51 21.55 25.96
C GLN A 1055 -31.96 21.10 25.72
N LEU A 1056 -32.36 19.95 26.29
CA LEU A 1056 -33.70 19.39 26.15
C LEU A 1056 -34.47 19.51 27.45
N GLY A 1057 -35.79 19.45 27.33
CA GLY A 1057 -36.72 19.38 28.45
C GLY A 1057 -38.16 19.39 27.95
N GLY A 1058 -38.99 18.49 28.48
CA GLY A 1058 -40.44 18.47 28.24
C GLY A 1058 -40.91 18.15 26.82
N ILE A 1059 -40.06 17.66 25.91
CA ILE A 1059 -40.45 17.42 24.50
C ILE A 1059 -41.37 16.20 24.32
N GLY A 1060 -41.58 15.38 25.35
CA GLY A 1060 -42.40 14.17 25.28
C GLY A 1060 -43.86 14.41 24.89
N ARG A 1061 -44.40 15.59 25.20
CA ARG A 1061 -45.77 15.97 24.77
C ARG A 1061 -45.85 16.33 23.29
N LYS A 1062 -44.76 16.81 22.70
CA LYS A 1062 -44.66 17.18 21.28
C LYS A 1062 -44.29 15.98 20.40
N MET A 1063 -43.56 15.01 20.96
CA MET A 1063 -43.12 13.79 20.27
C MET A 1063 -43.55 12.52 21.04
N PRO A 1064 -44.87 12.24 21.17
CA PRO A 1064 -45.36 11.15 22.00
C PRO A 1064 -44.99 9.77 21.47
N ILE A 1065 -44.90 9.59 20.15
CA ILE A 1065 -44.50 8.30 19.54
C ILE A 1065 -43.02 8.08 19.81
N THR A 1066 -42.20 9.11 19.58
CA THR A 1066 -40.76 9.03 19.85
C THR A 1066 -40.47 8.76 21.32
N LEU A 1067 -41.21 9.37 22.26
CA LEU A 1067 -41.13 9.06 23.69
C LEU A 1067 -41.46 7.59 23.97
N ALA A 1068 -42.57 7.07 23.43
CA ALA A 1068 -43.02 5.71 23.69
C ALA A 1068 -41.99 4.67 23.18
N VAL A 1069 -41.52 4.82 21.95
CA VAL A 1069 -40.52 3.90 21.37
C VAL A 1069 -39.15 4.05 22.05
N PHE A 1070 -38.78 5.26 22.49
CA PHE A 1070 -37.59 5.46 23.33
C PHE A 1070 -37.69 4.71 24.65
N ALA A 1071 -38.81 4.84 25.36
CA ALA A 1071 -39.02 4.17 26.65
C ALA A 1071 -38.90 2.65 26.49
N ILE A 1072 -39.49 2.08 25.44
CA ILE A 1072 -39.34 0.64 25.12
C ILE A 1072 -37.87 0.29 24.89
N GLY A 1073 -37.14 1.05 24.07
CA GLY A 1073 -35.72 0.82 23.84
C GLY A 1073 -34.86 0.95 25.10
N ALA A 1074 -35.15 1.95 25.93
CA ALA A 1074 -34.44 2.29 27.16
C ALA A 1074 -34.63 1.23 28.25
N PHE A 1075 -35.86 0.76 28.45
CA PHE A 1075 -36.14 -0.33 29.37
C PHE A 1075 -35.65 -1.68 28.84
N SER A 1076 -35.65 -1.89 27.53
CA SER A 1076 -35.06 -3.08 26.91
C SER A 1076 -33.55 -3.15 27.17
N ILE A 1077 -32.77 -2.10 26.86
CA ILE A 1077 -31.32 -2.09 27.13
C ILE A 1077 -30.99 -2.14 28.63
N ALA A 1078 -31.84 -1.57 29.50
CA ALA A 1078 -31.67 -1.69 30.94
C ALA A 1078 -31.95 -3.13 31.44
N GLY A 1079 -32.75 -3.90 30.70
CA GLY A 1079 -33.16 -5.25 31.05
C GLY A 1079 -34.30 -5.26 32.04
N VAL A 1080 -35.42 -4.62 31.71
CA VAL A 1080 -36.65 -4.62 32.52
C VAL A 1080 -37.67 -5.59 31.90
N PRO A 1081 -38.23 -6.56 32.67
CA PRO A 1081 -39.32 -7.41 32.18
C PRO A 1081 -40.56 -6.59 31.81
N PRO A 1082 -41.30 -6.92 30.74
CA PRO A 1082 -41.19 -8.11 29.88
C PRO A 1082 -40.34 -7.93 28.61
N LEU A 1083 -39.39 -6.99 28.57
CA LEU A 1083 -38.66 -6.65 27.35
C LEU A 1083 -37.46 -7.58 27.10
N ASN A 1084 -37.12 -7.78 25.82
CA ASN A 1084 -36.13 -8.77 25.36
C ASN A 1084 -34.74 -8.67 26.00
N GLY A 1085 -34.25 -7.47 26.34
CA GLY A 1085 -32.93 -7.34 26.94
C GLY A 1085 -32.79 -8.02 28.32
N PHE A 1086 -33.87 -8.17 29.08
CA PHE A 1086 -33.86 -8.87 30.36
C PHE A 1086 -33.42 -10.32 30.18
N THR A 1087 -34.07 -11.06 29.27
CA THR A 1087 -33.85 -12.49 29.05
C THR A 1087 -32.39 -12.79 28.75
N SER A 1088 -31.81 -12.04 27.81
CA SER A 1088 -30.40 -12.25 27.44
C SER A 1088 -29.41 -12.01 28.58
N LYS A 1089 -29.59 -10.95 29.38
CA LYS A 1089 -28.71 -10.65 30.51
C LYS A 1089 -28.86 -11.68 31.63
N TRP A 1090 -30.08 -12.11 31.90
CA TRP A 1090 -30.38 -13.14 32.89
C TRP A 1090 -29.61 -14.44 32.60
N LEU A 1091 -29.62 -14.90 31.33
CA LEU A 1091 -28.86 -16.08 30.92
C LEU A 1091 -27.35 -15.92 31.10
N ILE A 1092 -26.80 -14.74 30.79
CA ILE A 1092 -25.36 -14.45 30.99
C ILE A 1092 -25.00 -14.48 32.48
N TYR A 1093 -25.83 -13.91 33.35
CA TYR A 1093 -25.59 -13.94 34.80
C TYR A 1093 -25.62 -15.36 35.35
N GLN A 1094 -26.64 -16.14 34.98
CA GLN A 1094 -26.74 -17.54 35.39
C GLN A 1094 -25.54 -18.35 34.91
N ALA A 1095 -25.16 -18.22 33.64
CA ALA A 1095 -24.01 -18.93 33.08
C ALA A 1095 -22.69 -18.61 33.81
N ALA A 1096 -22.47 -17.33 34.14
CA ALA A 1096 -21.29 -16.92 34.89
C ALA A 1096 -21.29 -17.45 36.34
N MET A 1097 -22.46 -17.44 37.00
CA MET A 1097 -22.60 -17.95 38.38
C MET A 1097 -22.47 -19.47 38.45
N GLU A 1098 -23.14 -20.20 37.56
CA GLU A 1098 -23.06 -21.67 37.47
C GLU A 1098 -21.63 -22.13 37.12
N GLY A 1099 -20.90 -21.37 36.30
CA GLY A 1099 -19.49 -21.60 36.00
C GLY A 1099 -18.52 -21.22 37.14
N GLY A 1100 -19.00 -20.77 38.30
CA GLY A 1100 -18.16 -20.35 39.44
C GLY A 1100 -17.51 -18.97 39.27
N HIS A 1101 -17.82 -18.23 38.20
CA HIS A 1101 -17.28 -16.91 37.89
C HIS A 1101 -18.12 -15.77 38.47
N VAL A 1102 -18.38 -15.86 39.78
CA VAL A 1102 -19.24 -14.91 40.52
C VAL A 1102 -18.79 -13.46 40.34
N PHE A 1103 -17.49 -13.21 40.32
CA PHE A 1103 -16.95 -11.87 40.11
C PHE A 1103 -17.37 -11.27 38.74
N LEU A 1104 -17.31 -12.05 37.66
CA LEU A 1104 -17.72 -11.59 36.34
C LEU A 1104 -19.23 -11.32 36.27
N ALA A 1105 -20.04 -12.16 36.93
CA ALA A 1105 -21.48 -11.94 37.06
C ALA A 1105 -21.77 -10.63 37.80
N LEU A 1106 -21.09 -10.36 38.92
CA LEU A 1106 -21.25 -9.13 39.70
C LEU A 1106 -20.86 -7.88 38.90
N LEU A 1107 -19.76 -7.92 38.15
CA LEU A 1107 -19.37 -6.81 37.27
C LEU A 1107 -20.46 -6.50 36.24
N ALA A 1108 -20.99 -7.54 35.59
CA ALA A 1108 -22.05 -7.39 34.61
C ALA A 1108 -23.32 -6.84 35.28
N MET A 1109 -23.78 -7.39 36.41
CA MET A 1109 -24.95 -6.87 37.15
C MET A 1109 -24.80 -5.40 37.56
N ALA A 1110 -23.64 -5.02 38.11
CA ALA A 1110 -23.34 -3.64 38.47
C ALA A 1110 -23.43 -2.69 37.26
N ALA A 1111 -22.94 -3.13 36.10
CA ALA A 1111 -23.06 -2.36 34.87
C ALA A 1111 -24.52 -2.19 34.41
N SER A 1112 -25.38 -3.17 34.67
CA SER A 1112 -26.82 -3.06 34.36
C SER A 1112 -27.50 -1.95 35.17
N VAL A 1113 -27.14 -1.82 36.46
CA VAL A 1113 -27.65 -0.73 37.32
C VAL A 1113 -27.25 0.64 36.77
N LEU A 1114 -26.00 0.80 36.37
CA LEU A 1114 -25.51 2.05 35.75
C LEU A 1114 -26.18 2.33 34.40
N THR A 1115 -26.51 1.27 33.65
CA THR A 1115 -27.26 1.37 32.39
C THR A 1115 -28.66 1.92 32.65
N LEU A 1116 -29.39 1.36 33.62
CA LEU A 1116 -30.70 1.86 34.01
C LEU A 1116 -30.63 3.34 34.43
N ALA A 1117 -29.70 3.71 35.31
CA ALA A 1117 -29.53 5.09 35.75
C ALA A 1117 -29.26 6.06 34.58
N SER A 1118 -28.43 5.66 33.62
CA SER A 1118 -28.12 6.48 32.44
C SER A 1118 -29.33 6.73 31.54
N PHE A 1119 -30.18 5.71 31.35
CA PHE A 1119 -31.37 5.84 30.49
C PHE A 1119 -32.54 6.50 31.21
N VAL A 1120 -32.66 6.36 32.53
CA VAL A 1120 -33.57 7.19 33.35
C VAL A 1120 -33.16 8.65 33.24
N LYS A 1121 -31.85 8.95 33.30
CA LYS A 1121 -31.34 10.31 33.07
C LYS A 1121 -31.70 10.87 31.71
N PHE A 1122 -31.49 10.09 30.64
CA PHE A 1122 -31.87 10.51 29.29
C PHE A 1122 -33.39 10.74 29.21
N LEU A 1123 -34.20 9.80 29.70
CA LEU A 1123 -35.66 9.88 29.70
C LEU A 1123 -36.16 11.15 30.39
N HIS A 1124 -35.64 11.43 31.59
CA HIS A 1124 -35.98 12.61 32.38
C HIS A 1124 -35.56 13.90 31.67
N ALA A 1125 -34.28 14.03 31.31
CA ALA A 1125 -33.73 15.25 30.75
C ALA A 1125 -34.36 15.61 29.40
N ALA A 1126 -34.63 14.61 28.55
CA ALA A 1126 -35.21 14.86 27.23
C ALA A 1126 -36.72 15.07 27.30
N PHE A 1127 -37.47 14.12 27.85
CA PHE A 1127 -38.91 14.03 27.59
C PHE A 1127 -39.79 14.58 28.71
N PHE A 1128 -39.33 14.55 29.96
CA PHE A 1128 -40.09 15.03 31.11
C PHE A 1128 -39.68 16.47 31.48
N GLY A 1129 -40.42 17.09 32.41
CA GLY A 1129 -40.25 18.49 32.77
C GLY A 1129 -41.13 19.45 31.96
N GLN A 1130 -40.88 20.74 32.13
CA GLN A 1130 -41.58 21.80 31.38
C GLN A 1130 -40.88 22.03 30.03
N LEU A 1131 -41.67 22.28 28.99
CA LEU A 1131 -41.15 22.56 27.65
C LEU A 1131 -40.52 23.96 27.64
N SER A 1132 -39.27 24.08 27.19
CA SER A 1132 -38.63 25.38 26.99
C SER A 1132 -39.22 26.10 25.78
N ARG A 1133 -39.24 27.44 25.81
CA ARG A 1133 -39.74 28.26 24.67
C ARG A 1133 -39.01 27.97 23.37
N GLU A 1134 -37.70 27.69 23.47
CA GLU A 1134 -36.85 27.36 22.32
C GLU A 1134 -37.28 26.07 21.60
N LEU A 1135 -37.97 25.15 22.29
CA LEU A 1135 -38.39 23.84 21.77
C LEU A 1135 -39.87 23.80 21.36
N GLU A 1136 -40.59 24.93 21.34
CA GLU A 1136 -42.02 24.96 20.97
C GLU A 1136 -42.30 24.52 19.54
N HIS A 1137 -41.35 24.76 18.64
CA HIS A 1137 -41.38 24.43 17.22
C HIS A 1137 -41.20 22.92 16.92
N VAL A 1138 -40.79 22.14 17.91
CA VAL A 1138 -40.52 20.71 17.74
C VAL A 1138 -41.80 19.96 17.40
N THR A 1139 -41.72 19.12 16.38
CA THR A 1139 -42.82 18.25 15.92
C THR A 1139 -42.34 16.82 15.80
N GLU A 1140 -43.28 15.88 15.73
CA GLU A 1140 -42.96 14.47 15.55
C GLU A 1140 -42.18 14.20 14.25
N ALA A 1141 -41.36 13.15 14.26
CA ALA A 1141 -40.56 12.73 13.12
C ALA A 1141 -41.45 12.31 11.92
N PRO A 1142 -40.98 12.44 10.67
CA PRO A 1142 -41.72 11.98 9.50
C PRO A 1142 -41.92 10.46 9.52
N ALA A 1143 -42.95 9.97 8.82
CA ALA A 1143 -43.31 8.55 8.78
C ALA A 1143 -42.15 7.63 8.36
N THR A 1144 -41.30 8.06 7.42
CA THR A 1144 -40.11 7.31 6.98
C THR A 1144 -39.12 7.01 8.10
N MET A 1145 -39.07 7.88 9.13
CA MET A 1145 -38.24 7.67 10.33
C MET A 1145 -39.00 6.89 11.41
N LEU A 1146 -40.29 7.21 11.63
CA LEU A 1146 -41.10 6.55 12.66
C LEU A 1146 -41.36 5.07 12.37
N THR A 1147 -41.61 4.68 11.12
CA THR A 1147 -41.96 3.30 10.78
C THR A 1147 -40.86 2.29 11.19
N PRO A 1148 -39.58 2.50 10.85
CA PRO A 1148 -38.49 1.69 11.40
C PRO A 1148 -38.42 1.67 12.93
N MET A 1149 -38.64 2.81 13.59
CA MET A 1149 -38.55 2.93 15.05
C MET A 1149 -39.67 2.13 15.74
N VAL A 1150 -40.91 2.26 15.27
CA VAL A 1150 -42.06 1.53 15.81
C VAL A 1150 -41.91 0.03 15.58
N LEU A 1151 -41.43 -0.39 14.41
CA LEU A 1151 -41.19 -1.80 14.12
C LEU A 1151 -40.12 -2.40 15.05
N LEU A 1152 -39.00 -1.71 15.26
CA LEU A 1152 -37.96 -2.17 16.19
C LEU A 1152 -38.46 -2.24 17.63
N ALA A 1153 -39.28 -1.26 18.06
CA ALA A 1153 -39.88 -1.26 19.39
C ALA A 1153 -40.86 -2.44 19.57
N PHE A 1154 -41.68 -2.71 18.56
CA PHE A 1154 -42.56 -3.87 18.51
C PHE A 1154 -41.77 -5.18 18.63
N LEU A 1155 -40.67 -5.33 17.89
CA LEU A 1155 -39.82 -6.52 17.96
C LEU A 1155 -39.15 -6.69 19.35
N CYS A 1156 -38.80 -5.59 20.03
CA CYS A 1156 -38.27 -5.66 21.39
C CYS A 1156 -39.29 -6.21 22.40
N ILE A 1157 -40.58 -5.90 22.21
CA ILE A 1157 -41.68 -6.46 23.01
C ILE A 1157 -41.92 -7.91 22.61
N LEU A 1158 -42.06 -8.19 21.32
CA LEU A 1158 -42.35 -9.52 20.79
C LEU A 1158 -41.33 -10.56 21.27
N PHE A 1159 -40.03 -10.28 21.11
CA PHE A 1159 -38.96 -11.19 21.55
C PHE A 1159 -38.73 -11.18 23.06
N GLY A 1160 -39.31 -10.24 23.79
CA GLY A 1160 -39.30 -10.25 25.25
C GLY A 1160 -40.37 -11.18 25.82
N ILE A 1161 -41.56 -11.17 25.22
CA ILE A 1161 -42.68 -12.04 25.60
C ILE A 1161 -42.44 -13.47 25.09
N PHE A 1162 -41.92 -13.61 23.87
CA PHE A 1162 -41.67 -14.88 23.18
C PHE A 1162 -40.19 -15.05 22.82
N PRO A 1163 -39.28 -15.18 23.79
CA PRO A 1163 -37.86 -15.35 23.50
C PRO A 1163 -37.55 -16.66 22.77
N GLY A 1164 -38.46 -17.66 22.80
CA GLY A 1164 -38.35 -18.88 22.03
C GLY A 1164 -38.15 -18.65 20.53
N LEU A 1165 -38.75 -17.59 19.97
CA LEU A 1165 -38.59 -17.23 18.55
C LEU A 1165 -37.12 -16.99 18.15
N LEU A 1166 -36.29 -16.51 19.09
CA LEU A 1166 -34.86 -16.33 18.88
C LEU A 1166 -34.05 -17.49 19.47
N LEU A 1167 -34.49 -18.08 20.58
CA LEU A 1167 -33.78 -19.16 21.25
C LEU A 1167 -33.82 -20.48 20.46
N THR A 1168 -34.89 -20.79 19.72
CA THR A 1168 -34.96 -22.00 18.88
C THR A 1168 -33.91 -22.01 17.76
N PRO A 1169 -33.76 -20.95 16.93
CA PRO A 1169 -32.67 -20.91 15.95
C PRO A 1169 -31.30 -20.84 16.64
N ILE A 1170 -31.18 -20.20 17.81
CA ILE A 1170 -29.93 -20.22 18.60
C ILE A 1170 -29.57 -21.63 19.07
N ALA A 1171 -30.52 -22.44 19.53
CA ALA A 1171 -30.28 -23.84 19.90
C ALA A 1171 -29.81 -24.68 18.69
N SER A 1172 -30.34 -24.37 17.50
CA SER A 1172 -29.85 -24.99 16.24
C SER A 1172 -28.42 -24.55 15.93
N ILE A 1173 -28.09 -23.28 16.20
CA ILE A 1173 -26.72 -22.75 16.09
C ILE A 1173 -25.79 -23.45 17.09
N GLU A 1174 -26.20 -23.62 18.36
CA GLU A 1174 -25.42 -24.34 19.38
C GLU A 1174 -25.07 -25.76 18.90
N THR A 1175 -26.04 -26.45 18.33
CA THR A 1175 -25.83 -27.79 17.74
C THR A 1175 -24.79 -27.72 16.60
N ALA A 1176 -24.89 -26.75 15.71
CA ALA A 1176 -23.92 -26.54 14.63
C ALA A 1176 -22.51 -26.16 15.15
N LEU A 1177 -22.42 -25.55 16.33
CA LEU A 1177 -21.18 -25.20 17.03
C LEU A 1177 -20.65 -26.35 17.91
N GLY A 1178 -21.31 -27.51 17.92
CA GLY A 1178 -20.91 -28.68 18.72
C GLY A 1178 -21.22 -28.59 20.21
N LEU A 1179 -22.13 -27.69 20.61
CA LEU A 1179 -22.60 -27.54 21.99
C LEU A 1179 -23.91 -28.31 22.21
N VAL A 1180 -24.19 -28.68 23.46
CA VAL A 1180 -25.49 -29.25 23.83
C VAL A 1180 -26.54 -28.14 23.71
N PRO A 1181 -27.55 -28.28 22.84
CA PRO A 1181 -28.55 -27.22 22.64
C PRO A 1181 -29.38 -27.01 23.91
N LEU A 1182 -29.77 -25.75 24.16
CA LEU A 1182 -30.76 -25.46 25.19
C LEU A 1182 -32.11 -26.10 24.86
N ASP A 1183 -32.80 -26.57 25.90
CA ASP A 1183 -34.18 -27.01 25.81
C ASP A 1183 -35.13 -25.78 25.85
N VAL A 1184 -35.80 -25.52 24.73
CA VAL A 1184 -36.51 -24.26 24.45
C VAL A 1184 -37.95 -24.52 24.01
N SER A 1185 -38.88 -23.83 24.65
CA SER A 1185 -40.27 -23.64 24.21
C SER A 1185 -40.49 -22.27 23.56
N LEU A 1186 -41.66 -22.05 22.95
CA LEU A 1186 -42.05 -20.76 22.37
C LEU A 1186 -41.95 -19.59 23.38
N PHE A 1187 -42.26 -19.86 24.65
CA PHE A 1187 -42.15 -18.87 25.74
C PHE A 1187 -40.76 -18.81 26.37
N GLY A 1188 -39.74 -19.54 25.88
CA GLY A 1188 -38.40 -19.58 26.48
C GLY A 1188 -38.03 -20.96 27.03
N ARG A 1189 -37.03 -21.04 27.91
CA ARG A 1189 -36.44 -22.32 28.37
C ARG A 1189 -37.47 -23.22 29.10
N LEU A 1190 -37.43 -24.53 28.81
CA LEU A 1190 -38.24 -25.54 29.50
C LEU A 1190 -37.66 -25.92 30.88
N LEU A 1191 -38.56 -26.28 31.79
CA LEU A 1191 -38.43 -26.34 33.26
C LEU A 1191 -37.32 -27.28 33.77
N ALA A 1192 -36.14 -26.71 34.09
CA ALA A 1192 -35.39 -27.14 35.28
C ALA A 1192 -35.94 -26.40 36.52
N PRO A 1193 -35.81 -26.92 37.76
CA PRO A 1193 -36.18 -26.18 38.96
C PRO A 1193 -35.47 -24.81 38.99
N GLY A 1194 -36.22 -23.71 38.91
CA GLY A 1194 -35.69 -22.34 38.78
C GLY A 1194 -35.73 -21.72 37.38
N GLY A 1195 -36.37 -22.37 36.39
CA GLY A 1195 -36.54 -21.85 35.03
C GLY A 1195 -37.38 -20.57 34.94
N TRP A 1196 -36.89 -19.58 34.19
CA TRP A 1196 -37.56 -18.29 33.93
C TRP A 1196 -38.72 -18.44 32.92
N ASN A 1197 -39.93 -18.00 33.27
CA ASN A 1197 -41.11 -17.97 32.39
C ASN A 1197 -41.56 -16.52 32.07
N PRO A 1198 -41.19 -15.94 30.92
CA PRO A 1198 -41.53 -14.58 30.54
C PRO A 1198 -43.02 -14.41 30.20
N GLY A 1199 -43.68 -15.45 29.68
CA GLY A 1199 -45.11 -15.40 29.37
C GLY A 1199 -45.94 -15.17 30.64
N LEU A 1200 -45.68 -15.96 31.68
CA LEU A 1200 -46.31 -15.78 32.99
C LEU A 1200 -46.00 -14.41 33.60
N MET A 1201 -44.74 -13.95 33.52
CA MET A 1201 -44.37 -12.64 34.07
C MET A 1201 -44.99 -11.47 33.32
N THR A 1202 -45.15 -11.58 32.00
CA THR A 1202 -45.88 -10.60 31.20
C THR A 1202 -47.35 -10.56 31.62
N LEU A 1203 -47.99 -11.72 31.79
CA LEU A 1203 -49.36 -11.82 32.25
C LEU A 1203 -49.55 -11.16 33.62
N LEU A 1204 -48.66 -11.46 34.58
CA LEU A 1204 -48.68 -10.85 35.92
C LEU A 1204 -48.49 -9.34 35.85
N ALA A 1205 -47.57 -8.84 35.03
CA ALA A 1205 -47.38 -7.41 34.84
C ALA A 1205 -48.62 -6.71 34.25
N VAL A 1206 -49.29 -7.34 33.26
CA VAL A 1206 -50.54 -6.82 32.68
C VAL A 1206 -51.65 -6.78 33.72
N VAL A 1207 -51.80 -7.82 34.54
CA VAL A 1207 -52.79 -7.85 35.63
C VAL A 1207 -52.54 -6.70 36.62
N VAL A 1208 -51.30 -6.50 37.05
CA VAL A 1208 -50.93 -5.38 37.94
C VAL A 1208 -51.24 -4.03 37.30
N LEU A 1209 -50.93 -3.84 36.01
CA LEU A 1209 -51.23 -2.60 35.29
C LEU A 1209 -52.74 -2.35 35.15
N LEU A 1210 -53.54 -3.38 34.89
CA LEU A 1210 -55.00 -3.27 34.83
C LEU A 1210 -55.59 -2.93 36.21
N CYS A 1211 -55.11 -3.58 37.28
CA CYS A 1211 -55.50 -3.24 38.65
C CYS A 1211 -55.12 -1.80 39.01
N ALA A 1212 -53.90 -1.36 38.66
CA ALA A 1212 -53.44 0.01 38.89
C ALA A 1212 -54.27 1.04 38.09
N LYS A 1213 -54.61 0.73 36.83
CA LYS A 1213 -55.49 1.56 36.01
C LYS A 1213 -56.90 1.62 36.60
N GLY A 1214 -57.44 0.50 37.08
CA GLY A 1214 -58.71 0.43 37.79
C GLY A 1214 -58.70 1.29 39.05
N PHE A 1215 -57.67 1.16 39.88
CA PHE A 1215 -57.45 2.00 41.07
C PHE A 1215 -57.35 3.49 40.72
N TYR A 1216 -56.61 3.85 39.66
CA TYR A 1216 -56.48 5.23 39.19
C TYR A 1216 -57.81 5.78 38.66
N ALA A 1217 -58.59 4.96 37.96
CA ALA A 1217 -59.92 5.34 37.45
C ALA A 1217 -60.95 5.56 38.56
N LEU A 1218 -60.78 4.92 39.73
CA LEU A 1218 -61.56 5.20 40.95
C LEU A 1218 -61.14 6.52 41.63
N GLY A 1219 -60.03 7.13 41.21
CA GLY A 1219 -59.54 8.43 41.69
C GLY A 1219 -60.20 9.64 41.03
N ASN A 1220 -60.01 10.82 41.61
CA ASN A 1220 -60.61 12.07 41.10
C ASN A 1220 -59.87 12.56 39.84
N GLY A 1221 -60.45 12.34 38.65
CA GLY A 1221 -59.82 12.56 37.34
C GLY A 1221 -59.59 14.02 36.90
N ARG A 1222 -59.69 15.01 37.79
CA ARG A 1222 -59.41 16.42 37.46
C ARG A 1222 -57.90 16.65 37.35
N VAL A 1223 -57.40 16.74 36.11
CA VAL A 1223 -56.02 17.17 35.84
C VAL A 1223 -55.83 18.61 36.34
N ARG A 1224 -55.03 18.80 37.39
CA ARG A 1224 -54.64 20.12 37.91
C ARG A 1224 -53.24 20.48 37.39
N TYR A 1225 -53.12 21.62 36.71
CA TYR A 1225 -51.82 22.19 36.35
C TYR A 1225 -51.36 23.11 37.48
N THR A 1226 -50.31 22.72 38.19
CA THR A 1226 -49.68 23.54 39.24
C THR A 1226 -48.33 24.05 38.76
N LYS A 1227 -47.92 25.24 39.21
CA LYS A 1227 -46.53 25.69 39.02
C LYS A 1227 -45.59 24.70 39.73
N ALA A 1228 -44.38 24.53 39.19
CA ALA A 1228 -43.36 23.70 39.83
C ALA A 1228 -43.09 24.21 41.24
N HIS A 1229 -42.94 23.30 42.21
CA HIS A 1229 -42.64 23.69 43.58
C HIS A 1229 -41.17 24.11 43.69
N THR A 1230 -40.93 25.42 43.68
CA THR A 1230 -39.61 26.06 43.72
C THR A 1230 -39.22 26.49 45.14
N CYS A 1231 -39.74 25.82 46.17
CA CYS A 1231 -39.49 26.14 47.58
C CYS A 1231 -39.73 27.63 47.95
N GLY A 1232 -40.68 28.29 47.30
CA GLY A 1232 -41.05 29.69 47.58
C GLY A 1232 -40.45 30.74 46.63
N VAL A 1233 -39.61 30.35 45.66
CA VAL A 1233 -39.04 31.26 44.67
C VAL A 1233 -40.04 31.51 43.54
N THR A 1234 -40.52 32.75 43.35
CA THR A 1234 -41.67 33.06 42.47
C THR A 1234 -41.29 33.64 41.11
N ASP A 1235 -40.04 34.03 40.95
CA ASP A 1235 -39.42 34.69 39.79
C ASP A 1235 -38.61 33.72 38.89
N LEU A 1236 -38.55 32.44 39.26
CA LEU A 1236 -37.88 31.41 38.48
C LEU A 1236 -38.66 31.12 37.19
N GLU A 1237 -38.04 31.38 36.03
CA GLU A 1237 -38.66 31.04 34.76
C GLU A 1237 -38.94 29.53 34.68
N PRO A 1238 -40.11 29.11 34.14
CA PRO A 1238 -40.48 27.71 33.92
C PRO A 1238 -39.34 26.81 33.40
N GLY A 1239 -38.59 27.28 32.40
CA GLY A 1239 -37.48 26.53 31.81
C GLY A 1239 -36.26 26.35 32.72
N LEU A 1240 -36.03 27.27 33.66
CA LEU A 1240 -34.93 27.21 34.64
C LEU A 1240 -35.22 26.26 35.81
N SER A 1241 -36.47 25.81 35.96
CA SER A 1241 -36.86 24.81 36.97
C SER A 1241 -36.54 23.37 36.57
N HIS A 1242 -36.11 23.14 35.32
CA HIS A 1242 -35.77 21.82 34.79
C HIS A 1242 -34.39 21.37 35.28
N VAL A 1243 -34.30 20.14 35.79
CA VAL A 1243 -33.02 19.55 36.19
C VAL A 1243 -32.34 18.94 34.97
N ASN A 1244 -31.27 19.59 34.52
CA ASN A 1244 -30.49 19.15 33.37
C ASN A 1244 -29.75 17.83 33.63
N ALA A 1245 -29.40 17.11 32.57
CA ALA A 1245 -28.73 15.81 32.66
C ALA A 1245 -27.37 15.89 33.37
N SER A 1246 -26.66 17.02 33.28
CA SER A 1246 -25.38 17.24 33.96
C SER A 1246 -25.46 17.20 35.48
N ASN A 1247 -26.62 17.59 36.03
CA ASN A 1247 -26.88 17.78 37.46
C ASN A 1247 -27.64 16.59 38.05
N LEU A 1248 -28.37 15.86 37.21
CA LEU A 1248 -28.99 14.60 37.57
C LEU A 1248 -27.89 13.56 37.85
N TYR A 1249 -27.66 13.27 39.15
CA TYR A 1249 -26.56 12.44 39.70
C TYR A 1249 -25.20 13.13 39.90
N GLU A 1250 -25.18 14.39 40.37
CA GLU A 1250 -23.93 15.11 40.67
C GLU A 1250 -22.95 14.31 41.56
N SER A 1251 -23.39 13.78 42.71
CA SER A 1251 -22.50 13.04 43.62
C SER A 1251 -21.97 11.73 43.04
N PRO A 1252 -22.81 10.83 42.47
CA PRO A 1252 -22.31 9.65 41.75
C PRO A 1252 -21.36 9.99 40.60
N LYS A 1253 -21.65 11.05 39.84
CA LYS A 1253 -20.80 11.53 38.75
C LYS A 1253 -19.43 11.98 39.25
N ALA A 1254 -19.38 12.73 40.36
CA ALA A 1254 -18.12 13.15 40.99
C ALA A 1254 -17.29 11.96 41.46
N LEU A 1255 -17.92 10.94 42.06
CA LEU A 1255 -17.26 9.70 42.45
C LEU A 1255 -16.68 8.97 41.25
N VAL A 1256 -17.46 8.75 40.19
CA VAL A 1256 -17.00 8.08 38.97
C VAL A 1256 -15.83 8.83 38.35
N LEU A 1257 -15.90 10.16 38.25
CA LEU A 1257 -14.80 10.99 37.75
C LEU A 1257 -13.55 10.89 38.63
N LYS A 1258 -13.69 10.85 39.96
CA LYS A 1258 -12.57 10.66 40.89
C LYS A 1258 -11.92 9.29 40.70
N CYS A 1259 -12.71 8.22 40.59
CA CYS A 1259 -12.21 6.87 40.30
C CYS A 1259 -11.47 6.81 38.94
N ILE A 1260 -12.04 7.42 37.89
CA ILE A 1260 -11.39 7.49 36.58
C ILE A 1260 -10.05 8.24 36.67
N ARG A 1261 -9.99 9.37 37.38
CA ARG A 1261 -8.75 10.14 37.58
C ARG A 1261 -7.69 9.35 38.34
N LEU A 1262 -8.08 8.59 39.37
CA LEU A 1262 -7.17 7.72 40.13
C LEU A 1262 -6.58 6.60 39.26
N VAL A 1263 -7.37 6.04 38.34
CA VAL A 1263 -6.90 5.03 37.37
C VAL A 1263 -6.08 5.66 36.24
N ALA A 1264 -6.38 6.91 35.87
CA ALA A 1264 -5.68 7.67 34.82
C ALA A 1264 -4.41 8.40 35.31
N TRP A 1265 -4.08 8.33 36.61
CA TRP A 1265 -2.91 8.99 37.21
C TRP A 1265 -1.61 8.25 36.86
N LYS A 1266 -1.24 8.30 35.59
CA LYS A 1266 0.14 8.20 35.08
C LYS A 1266 0.38 8.83 33.70
N ALA A 1267 -0.60 9.54 33.11
CA ALA A 1267 -0.47 10.06 31.74
C ALA A 1267 -0.97 11.51 31.51
N HIS A 1268 -1.35 12.25 32.56
CA HIS A 1268 -2.02 13.56 32.44
C HIS A 1268 -1.22 14.72 33.08
N SER A 1269 0.04 14.94 32.65
CA SER A 1269 0.79 16.16 33.00
C SER A 1269 0.90 17.22 31.91
N ASP A 1270 0.61 16.92 30.63
CA ASP A 1270 1.13 17.77 29.53
C ASP A 1270 0.08 18.48 28.65
N ARG A 1271 -1.17 18.69 29.11
CA ARG A 1271 -2.20 19.35 28.25
C ARG A 1271 -3.00 20.51 28.83
N GLU A 1272 -2.59 21.05 29.99
CA GLU A 1272 -3.08 22.36 30.46
C GLU A 1272 -2.01 23.46 30.35
N ARG A 1273 -1.29 23.51 29.23
CA ARG A 1273 -0.53 24.69 28.77
C ARG A 1273 -0.83 25.01 27.32
#